data_AF-A0A5C7PTR2-F1
#
_entry.id   AF-A0A5C7PTR2-F1
#
_cell.length_a   1.000
_cell.length_b   1.000
_cell.length_c   1.000
_cell.angle_alpha   90.00
_cell.angle_beta   90.00
_cell.angle_gamma   90.00
#
_symmetry.space_group_name_H-M   'P 1'
#
loop_
_entity.id
_entity.type
_entity.pdbx_description
1 polymer ?
#
loop_
_entity_poly.entity_id
_entity_poly.type
_entity_poly.pdbx_seq_one_letter_code
_entity_poly.pdbx_strand_id
1 'polypeptide(L)'
;MLPRVINYPPELPVVARREEIAALIAAHQVVIVAGETGSGKTTQLPKICLELLFHKQMGRGENGLIGHTQPRRLAARTVATRIAQELNEPLGQTVGCQVRFHDDSSDNTRIKLMTDGILLAEIQRDRLLKKYDVLIIDEAHERSLNIDFLLGYIKRILPQRPDLKIIITSATIDVQRFSQHFNNAPTITVEGRTFPVEIAYLPPDEMLGKPEDAGEVLEQALEYLFEQEKQRTVRGGDVLVFLSGERDILEAAQYLRKQKTYNKHLLHCDIVPLYARLTLKEQQKIFAPNTGRRIVLSTNVAETSLTVPGIRYVVDFGKARVSRYSHRTRVQRLPIENIAQASANQRAGRCGRLEAGICVRLYSEMDFLARPAFTDPEIRRTNLASVILQMLLLRLGQVVDFPFLEPPELRHINEGYNLLAELQAVDEQRRITARGRQMAALPVDPRLAAILLAAREKHCLHEALVIVSALSVQDPRERPAEKKQQSDEKHKQWADERSDFVSFLNLWNAFEVQRQALTKNALRKFCEVNFLSWQRMREWRDIHHQLHIACQQLGWKINSDTENTTTLKPALYASLHQALLVGLLSNIAQRQEEKEYLGCRQRKLRIFPGSAQAKKTPRWLLAANLMETSQLFAHCVAMIEPQWVVPAARHLIQRDYFEPFWDVQRGMPMIHQRSSLYGLVLVEKQKVFFGDIDVAAARELLIREALVAGHYRGRHRFIEKNQHLIANVEEMEAKIRRRDLLVDDNALFAFYAAKIPADIVTTRQLDDWYKTESQKNTALLLLTEADILLKDVGEETVQQFPDHLDCNGNALKLVYSFDPGHEQDGVSLQVPLALLNQMPVARLTWLVPGLLADKVQALLRALPKMLRKTLVPLPSTAERLVALLSQTAPAPDETLAQALAKLLLRFYSLKVGETELDEMALEPFYRMNVQVLGEGNAVLAQGRNLAMLQAQFSEQAREIVQAVVQQAGSANFLQRGLRSWTFPELPAVLPQQRGAIQVMAYPALQDDGDSVSITLYDTPEWAEREHRRGLVRLAGFALPQQVKYLQKECLRDNRVRLALTAVGVSGNVMQDLIDCCIAAVFFAHSDLPRTQANFENRLAAQKAELVAFAQKMDAVIAKAVIATQLIQQQLDALKAPEAKITVQDMRSQLAALWHPHFLQEAPAEQVLQYGRYVEALQKRLERLRGGVPRDQQAVAQLQKYWQPVCEWQQKKTLAEWTDAQRELRWLLEEWRIALFAQPMKTREPVSEKKVAELFRSIK
;
A
#
# COMPACT_ATOMS: atom_id res chain seq x y z
N MET A 1 -33.82 5.27 -72.20
CA MET A 1 -34.43 4.10 -72.87
C MET A 1 -33.71 2.88 -72.37
N LEU A 2 -34.41 1.99 -71.66
CA LEU A 2 -33.83 0.74 -71.13
C LEU A 2 -33.73 -0.29 -72.27
N PRO A 3 -32.68 -1.14 -72.32
CA PRO A 3 -32.49 -2.09 -73.42
C PRO A 3 -33.65 -3.08 -73.47
N ARG A 4 -34.36 -3.14 -74.62
CA ARG A 4 -35.55 -4.00 -74.84
C ARG A 4 -35.25 -5.51 -74.80
N VAL A 5 -33.98 -5.92 -74.77
CA VAL A 5 -33.55 -7.32 -74.73
C VAL A 5 -32.36 -7.45 -73.77
N ILE A 6 -32.53 -8.23 -72.70
CA ILE A 6 -31.48 -8.53 -71.71
C ILE A 6 -30.77 -9.81 -72.17
N ASN A 7 -29.44 -9.75 -72.34
CA ASN A 7 -28.63 -10.90 -72.70
C ASN A 7 -28.19 -11.70 -71.46
N TYR A 8 -28.26 -13.03 -71.56
CA TYR A 8 -27.88 -13.95 -70.49
C TYR A 8 -26.78 -14.90 -70.99
N PRO A 9 -25.66 -15.07 -70.27
CA PRO A 9 -24.59 -15.97 -70.68
C PRO A 9 -25.05 -17.44 -70.54
N PRO A 10 -25.17 -18.22 -71.64
CA PRO A 10 -25.72 -19.58 -71.61
C PRO A 10 -24.87 -20.57 -70.81
N GLU A 11 -23.59 -20.27 -70.58
CA GLU A 11 -22.67 -21.08 -69.81
C GLU A 11 -22.93 -21.08 -68.30
N LEU A 12 -23.68 -20.09 -67.77
CA LEU A 12 -23.92 -19.96 -66.33
C LEU A 12 -25.08 -20.86 -65.86
N PRO A 13 -24.88 -21.69 -64.81
CA PRO A 13 -25.90 -22.64 -64.32
C PRO A 13 -27.26 -22.01 -63.97
N VAL A 14 -27.27 -20.80 -63.41
CA VAL A 14 -28.53 -20.10 -63.05
C VAL A 14 -29.40 -19.77 -64.27
N VAL A 15 -28.79 -19.59 -65.46
CA VAL A 15 -29.51 -19.24 -66.69
C VAL A 15 -30.33 -20.42 -67.19
N ALA A 16 -29.84 -21.65 -67.01
CA ALA A 16 -30.58 -22.86 -67.39
C ALA A 16 -31.90 -23.03 -66.64
N ARG A 17 -32.02 -22.47 -65.42
CA ARG A 17 -33.25 -22.47 -64.61
C ARG A 17 -33.93 -21.09 -64.55
N ARG A 18 -33.59 -20.17 -65.46
CA ARG A 18 -34.10 -18.78 -65.45
C ARG A 18 -35.63 -18.71 -65.44
N GLU A 19 -36.29 -19.47 -66.32
CA GLU A 19 -37.75 -19.44 -66.46
C GLU A 19 -38.45 -19.95 -65.19
N GLU A 20 -37.94 -21.02 -64.61
CA GLU A 20 -38.43 -21.58 -63.34
C GLU A 20 -38.24 -20.59 -62.17
N ILE A 21 -37.07 -19.96 -62.08
CA ILE A 21 -36.79 -18.91 -61.09
C ILE A 21 -37.75 -17.72 -61.26
N ALA A 22 -37.94 -17.25 -62.50
CA ALA A 22 -38.83 -16.13 -62.81
C ALA A 22 -40.29 -16.44 -62.41
N ALA A 23 -40.77 -17.66 -62.72
CA ALA A 23 -42.10 -18.12 -62.34
C ALA A 23 -42.27 -18.19 -60.80
N LEU A 24 -41.26 -18.70 -60.08
CA LEU A 24 -41.29 -18.76 -58.61
C LEU A 24 -41.36 -17.36 -57.98
N ILE A 25 -40.53 -16.41 -58.45
CA ILE A 25 -40.52 -15.03 -57.95
C ILE A 25 -41.89 -14.35 -58.25
N ALA A 26 -42.52 -14.65 -59.39
CA ALA A 26 -43.84 -14.12 -59.72
C ALA A 26 -44.91 -14.64 -58.77
N ALA A 27 -44.94 -15.96 -58.57
CA ALA A 27 -45.97 -16.64 -57.78
C ALA A 27 -45.84 -16.41 -56.26
N HIS A 28 -44.63 -16.21 -55.73
CA HIS A 28 -44.37 -16.17 -54.29
C HIS A 28 -43.81 -14.83 -53.84
N GLN A 29 -44.13 -14.42 -52.60
CA GLN A 29 -43.60 -13.17 -52.03
C GLN A 29 -42.13 -13.32 -51.64
N VAL A 30 -41.72 -14.49 -51.14
CA VAL A 30 -40.35 -14.81 -50.75
C VAL A 30 -39.89 -16.04 -51.51
N VAL A 31 -38.68 -15.99 -52.08
CA VAL A 31 -38.03 -17.13 -52.75
C VAL A 31 -36.60 -17.28 -52.24
N ILE A 32 -36.18 -18.50 -51.99
CA ILE A 32 -34.82 -18.81 -51.56
C ILE A 32 -34.08 -19.50 -52.69
N VAL A 33 -32.96 -18.93 -53.13
CA VAL A 33 -32.15 -19.44 -54.24
C VAL A 33 -30.82 -19.96 -53.69
N ALA A 34 -30.72 -21.28 -53.60
CA ALA A 34 -29.49 -21.97 -53.23
C ALA A 34 -28.61 -22.19 -54.47
N GLY A 35 -27.30 -22.11 -54.30
CA GLY A 35 -26.36 -22.59 -55.31
C GLY A 35 -24.95 -22.16 -54.97
N GLU A 36 -23.94 -22.88 -55.44
CA GLU A 36 -22.56 -22.56 -55.09
C GLU A 36 -22.11 -21.21 -55.66
N THR A 37 -21.08 -20.60 -55.06
CA THR A 37 -20.45 -19.39 -55.62
C THR A 37 -19.90 -19.68 -57.02
N GLY A 38 -20.20 -18.82 -57.99
CA GLY A 38 -19.84 -19.04 -59.41
C GLY A 38 -20.99 -19.55 -60.29
N SER A 39 -22.11 -19.98 -59.71
CA SER A 39 -23.34 -20.35 -60.45
C SER A 39 -24.02 -19.20 -61.20
N GLY A 40 -23.62 -17.95 -60.95
CA GLY A 40 -24.17 -16.75 -61.58
C GLY A 40 -25.32 -16.06 -60.83
N LYS A 41 -25.77 -16.58 -59.67
CA LYS A 41 -26.92 -16.03 -58.90
C LYS A 41 -26.85 -14.52 -58.73
N THR A 42 -25.76 -14.03 -58.15
CA THR A 42 -25.52 -12.62 -57.82
C THR A 42 -25.60 -11.68 -59.03
N THR A 43 -25.15 -12.11 -60.21
CA THR A 43 -25.15 -11.26 -61.42
C THR A 43 -26.42 -11.41 -62.25
N GLN A 44 -27.06 -12.58 -62.25
CA GLN A 44 -28.21 -12.84 -63.11
C GLN A 44 -29.56 -12.58 -62.44
N LEU A 45 -29.72 -12.81 -61.13
CA LEU A 45 -31.00 -12.59 -60.43
C LEU A 45 -31.53 -11.15 -60.55
N PRO A 46 -30.71 -10.08 -60.42
CA PRO A 46 -31.15 -8.72 -60.69
C PRO A 46 -31.72 -8.52 -62.09
N LYS A 47 -31.08 -9.12 -63.10
CA LYS A 47 -31.50 -9.01 -64.50
C LYS A 47 -32.83 -9.71 -64.75
N ILE A 48 -33.02 -10.89 -64.14
CA ILE A 48 -34.30 -11.62 -64.16
C ILE A 48 -35.41 -10.78 -63.51
N CYS A 49 -35.13 -10.15 -62.37
CA CYS A 49 -36.09 -9.25 -61.71
C CYS A 49 -36.40 -8.02 -62.56
N LEU A 50 -35.39 -7.45 -63.22
CA LEU A 50 -35.52 -6.29 -64.08
C LEU A 50 -36.44 -6.60 -65.27
N GLU A 51 -36.26 -7.76 -65.89
CA GLU A 51 -37.12 -8.29 -66.94
C GLU A 51 -38.59 -8.41 -66.48
N LEU A 52 -38.81 -9.00 -65.31
CA LEU A 52 -40.15 -9.16 -64.73
C LEU A 52 -40.85 -7.84 -64.42
N LEU A 53 -40.11 -6.83 -63.94
CA LEU A 53 -40.64 -5.48 -63.72
C LEU A 53 -41.02 -4.81 -65.05
N PHE A 54 -40.23 -5.00 -66.12
CA PHE A 54 -40.55 -4.45 -67.44
C PHE A 54 -41.81 -5.05 -68.06
N HIS A 55 -42.01 -6.35 -67.92
CA HIS A 55 -43.22 -7.01 -68.40
C HIS A 55 -44.45 -6.73 -67.51
N LYS A 56 -44.33 -5.85 -66.50
CA LYS A 56 -45.37 -5.53 -65.51
C LYS A 56 -45.95 -6.78 -64.82
N GLN A 57 -45.12 -7.82 -64.67
CA GLN A 57 -45.51 -9.06 -64.00
C GLN A 57 -45.37 -8.96 -62.48
N MET A 58 -44.71 -7.91 -61.96
CA MET A 58 -44.56 -7.62 -60.52
C MET A 58 -44.49 -6.10 -60.24
N GLY A 59 -44.84 -5.71 -59.01
CA GLY A 59 -44.52 -4.39 -58.45
C GLY A 59 -45.27 -3.18 -59.04
N ARG A 60 -44.70 -1.99 -58.84
CA ARG A 60 -45.24 -0.68 -59.26
C ARG A 60 -44.84 -0.28 -60.68
N GLY A 61 -44.20 -1.16 -61.45
CA GLY A 61 -43.73 -0.90 -62.83
C GLY A 61 -42.49 0.00 -62.89
N GLU A 62 -42.44 0.97 -63.81
CA GLU A 62 -41.26 1.81 -64.10
C GLU A 62 -40.71 2.66 -62.93
N ASN A 63 -41.44 2.72 -61.80
CA ASN A 63 -41.10 3.49 -60.60
C ASN A 63 -40.49 2.64 -59.45
N GLY A 64 -40.40 1.31 -59.62
CA GLY A 64 -39.85 0.39 -58.61
C GLY A 64 -38.34 0.18 -58.72
N LEU A 65 -37.66 0.09 -57.58
CA LEU A 65 -36.24 -0.29 -57.52
C LEU A 65 -36.06 -1.75 -57.11
N ILE A 66 -35.06 -2.40 -57.71
CA ILE A 66 -34.48 -3.67 -57.25
C ILE A 66 -33.31 -3.32 -56.34
N GLY A 67 -33.50 -3.48 -55.04
CA GLY A 67 -32.42 -3.37 -54.07
C GLY A 67 -31.71 -4.71 -53.97
N HIS A 68 -30.39 -4.72 -54.10
CA HIS A 68 -29.61 -5.95 -53.95
C HIS A 68 -28.48 -5.70 -52.96
N THR A 69 -28.59 -6.33 -51.80
CA THR A 69 -27.62 -6.16 -50.72
C THR A 69 -26.44 -7.10 -50.88
N GLN A 70 -25.30 -6.67 -50.35
CA GLN A 70 -24.05 -7.42 -50.32
C GLN A 70 -23.38 -7.16 -48.97
N PRO A 71 -22.79 -8.18 -48.31
CA PRO A 71 -22.16 -7.98 -47.01
C PRO A 71 -20.92 -7.09 -47.08
N ARG A 72 -20.25 -7.04 -48.24
CA ARG A 72 -18.94 -6.37 -48.39
C ARG A 72 -18.99 -5.27 -49.44
N ARG A 73 -18.35 -4.13 -49.13
CA ARG A 73 -18.26 -2.97 -50.04
C ARG A 73 -17.63 -3.32 -51.39
N LEU A 74 -16.57 -4.13 -51.39
CA LEU A 74 -15.88 -4.54 -52.62
C LEU A 74 -16.79 -5.42 -53.48
N ALA A 75 -17.53 -6.35 -52.88
CA ALA A 75 -18.49 -7.20 -53.59
C ALA A 75 -19.59 -6.37 -54.24
N ALA A 76 -20.23 -5.46 -53.49
CA ALA A 76 -21.24 -4.53 -54.02
C ALA A 76 -20.77 -3.79 -55.28
N ARG A 77 -19.57 -3.21 -55.23
CA ARG A 77 -18.99 -2.47 -56.37
C ARG A 77 -18.65 -3.37 -57.54
N THR A 78 -17.95 -4.49 -57.30
CA THR A 78 -17.53 -5.39 -58.38
C THR A 78 -18.74 -6.02 -59.08
N VAL A 79 -19.77 -6.41 -58.33
CA VAL A 79 -21.03 -6.94 -58.87
C VAL A 79 -21.76 -5.86 -59.67
N ALA A 80 -21.87 -4.64 -59.14
CA ALA A 80 -22.52 -3.54 -59.87
C ALA A 80 -21.84 -3.25 -61.20
N THR A 81 -20.50 -3.13 -61.20
CA THR A 81 -19.73 -2.93 -62.43
C THR A 81 -19.91 -4.09 -63.41
N ARG A 82 -19.95 -5.33 -62.91
CA ARG A 82 -20.13 -6.50 -63.77
C ARG A 82 -21.52 -6.55 -64.41
N ILE A 83 -22.58 -6.26 -63.66
CA ILE A 83 -23.95 -6.23 -64.19
C ILE A 83 -24.09 -5.09 -65.21
N ALA A 84 -23.51 -3.91 -64.94
CA ALA A 84 -23.50 -2.79 -65.89
C ALA A 84 -22.78 -3.17 -67.20
N GLN A 85 -21.63 -3.84 -67.11
CA GLN A 85 -20.91 -4.38 -68.28
C GLN A 85 -21.75 -5.39 -69.06
N GLU A 86 -22.43 -6.32 -68.38
CA GLU A 86 -23.31 -7.31 -69.04
C GLU A 86 -24.54 -6.68 -69.71
N LEU A 87 -24.99 -5.51 -69.23
CA LEU A 87 -26.04 -4.71 -69.85
C LEU A 87 -25.52 -3.74 -70.93
N ASN A 88 -24.20 -3.70 -71.18
CA ASN A 88 -23.55 -2.77 -72.10
C ASN A 88 -23.77 -1.28 -71.77
N GLU A 89 -23.81 -0.94 -70.47
CA GLU A 89 -24.01 0.42 -69.99
C GLU A 89 -22.93 0.83 -68.97
N PRO A 90 -22.62 2.14 -68.83
CA PRO A 90 -21.79 2.61 -67.74
C PRO A 90 -22.53 2.52 -66.39
N LEU A 91 -21.78 2.24 -65.32
CA LEU A 91 -22.30 2.29 -63.94
C LEU A 91 -22.88 3.69 -63.66
N GLY A 92 -24.03 3.73 -62.97
CA GLY A 92 -24.75 4.96 -62.60
C GLY A 92 -25.95 5.30 -63.47
N GLN A 93 -26.17 4.57 -64.57
CA GLN A 93 -27.42 4.60 -65.33
C GLN A 93 -28.44 3.62 -64.73
N THR A 94 -28.78 2.54 -65.43
CA THR A 94 -29.75 1.52 -64.98
C THR A 94 -29.27 0.78 -63.74
N VAL A 95 -27.96 0.53 -63.66
CA VAL A 95 -27.31 -0.12 -62.52
C VAL A 95 -26.58 0.93 -61.71
N GLY A 96 -27.02 1.16 -60.48
CA GLY A 96 -26.37 2.03 -59.52
C GLY A 96 -25.71 1.24 -58.40
N CYS A 97 -24.75 1.85 -57.72
CA CYS A 97 -24.08 1.27 -56.56
C CYS A 97 -24.01 2.27 -55.42
N GLN A 98 -24.48 1.90 -54.23
CA GLN A 98 -24.36 2.71 -53.04
C GLN A 98 -23.65 1.92 -51.93
N VAL A 99 -22.45 2.37 -51.58
CA VAL A 99 -21.70 1.88 -50.42
C VAL A 99 -21.42 3.05 -49.49
N ARG A 100 -20.91 2.78 -48.28
CA ARG A 100 -20.55 3.87 -47.36
C ARG A 100 -19.58 4.86 -48.06
N PHE A 101 -19.95 6.13 -48.08
CA PHE A 101 -19.23 7.28 -48.68
C PHE A 101 -19.24 7.40 -50.20
N HIS A 102 -19.80 6.45 -50.94
CA HIS A 102 -19.85 6.52 -52.41
C HIS A 102 -21.23 6.11 -52.88
N ASP A 103 -21.87 7.01 -53.63
CA ASP A 103 -23.19 6.80 -54.22
C ASP A 103 -23.09 7.09 -55.72
N ASP A 104 -23.02 6.02 -56.49
CA ASP A 104 -23.00 6.04 -57.96
C ASP A 104 -24.42 5.69 -58.47
N SER A 105 -25.48 6.24 -57.87
CA SER A 105 -26.87 6.06 -58.32
C SER A 105 -27.48 7.36 -58.85
N SER A 106 -28.46 7.23 -59.74
CA SER A 106 -29.19 8.35 -60.35
C SER A 106 -30.70 8.07 -60.39
N ASP A 107 -31.50 9.04 -60.83
CA ASP A 107 -32.96 8.84 -61.00
C ASP A 107 -33.29 7.76 -62.06
N ASN A 108 -32.33 7.44 -62.93
CA ASN A 108 -32.45 6.37 -63.93
C ASN A 108 -32.14 4.97 -63.36
N THR A 109 -31.61 4.88 -62.14
CA THR A 109 -31.26 3.60 -61.51
C THR A 109 -32.52 2.76 -61.32
N ARG A 110 -32.43 1.48 -61.69
CA ARG A 110 -33.46 0.44 -61.48
C ARG A 110 -32.92 -0.74 -60.68
N ILE A 111 -31.64 -1.07 -60.85
CA ILE A 111 -30.94 -2.01 -59.98
C ILE A 111 -29.98 -1.23 -59.09
N LYS A 112 -30.22 -1.23 -57.79
CA LYS A 112 -29.35 -0.59 -56.80
C LYS A 112 -28.61 -1.65 -56.00
N LEU A 113 -27.34 -1.86 -56.33
CA LEU A 113 -26.44 -2.64 -55.50
C LEU A 113 -26.07 -1.82 -54.27
N MET A 114 -26.14 -2.41 -53.09
CA MET A 114 -25.76 -1.71 -51.87
C MET A 114 -25.19 -2.65 -50.83
N THR A 115 -24.55 -2.12 -49.80
CA THR A 115 -24.22 -2.95 -48.63
C THR A 115 -25.43 -3.09 -47.70
N ASP A 116 -25.50 -4.19 -46.92
CA ASP A 116 -26.58 -4.42 -45.95
C ASP A 116 -26.81 -3.22 -45.01
N GLY A 117 -25.71 -2.60 -44.55
CA GLY A 117 -25.76 -1.42 -43.69
C GLY A 117 -26.36 -0.17 -44.33
N ILE A 118 -26.35 -0.04 -45.67
CA ILE A 118 -27.00 1.06 -46.39
C ILE A 118 -28.52 0.85 -46.37
N LEU A 119 -28.99 -0.37 -46.65
CA LEU A 119 -30.42 -0.70 -46.54
C LEU A 119 -30.92 -0.48 -45.11
N LEU A 120 -30.12 -0.87 -44.10
CA LEU A 120 -30.43 -0.63 -42.70
C LEU A 120 -30.57 0.87 -42.37
N ALA A 121 -29.68 1.71 -42.90
CA ALA A 121 -29.75 3.16 -42.71
C ALA A 121 -31.01 3.76 -43.38
N GLU A 122 -31.43 3.22 -44.53
CA GLU A 122 -32.64 3.68 -45.22
C GLU A 122 -33.92 3.36 -44.44
N ILE A 123 -33.98 2.23 -43.72
CA ILE A 123 -35.12 1.85 -42.85
C ILE A 123 -35.49 2.97 -41.86
N GLN A 124 -34.52 3.75 -41.38
CA GLN A 124 -34.77 4.84 -40.44
C GLN A 124 -35.67 5.94 -41.05
N ARG A 125 -35.55 6.18 -42.36
CA ARG A 125 -36.32 7.21 -43.09
C ARG A 125 -37.51 6.62 -43.83
N ASP A 126 -37.39 5.39 -44.33
CA ASP A 126 -38.42 4.65 -45.07
C ASP A 126 -38.69 3.30 -44.40
N ARG A 127 -39.48 3.32 -43.33
CA ARG A 127 -39.76 2.13 -42.50
C ARG A 127 -40.41 0.98 -43.26
N LEU A 128 -41.16 1.28 -44.32
CA LEU A 128 -41.84 0.26 -45.11
C LEU A 128 -41.07 -0.08 -46.39
N LEU A 129 -39.88 0.50 -46.60
CA LEU A 129 -39.04 0.30 -47.79
C LEU A 129 -39.83 0.52 -49.08
N LYS A 130 -40.67 1.56 -49.11
CA LYS A 130 -41.60 1.90 -50.21
C LYS A 130 -40.89 2.21 -51.53
N LYS A 131 -39.58 2.51 -51.49
CA LYS A 131 -38.76 2.70 -52.68
C LYS A 131 -38.50 1.40 -53.46
N TYR A 132 -38.58 0.24 -52.81
CA TYR A 132 -38.21 -1.04 -53.40
C TYR A 132 -39.44 -1.90 -53.72
N ASP A 133 -39.39 -2.52 -54.89
CA ASP A 133 -40.34 -3.56 -55.32
C ASP A 133 -39.76 -4.96 -55.11
N VAL A 134 -38.44 -5.10 -55.27
CA VAL A 134 -37.71 -6.33 -55.04
C VAL A 134 -36.51 -6.05 -54.15
N LEU A 135 -36.30 -6.90 -53.14
CA LEU A 135 -35.08 -6.93 -52.34
C LEU A 135 -34.40 -8.29 -52.48
N ILE A 136 -33.15 -8.27 -52.92
CA ILE A 136 -32.27 -9.42 -53.00
C ILE A 136 -31.30 -9.34 -51.82
N ILE A 137 -31.44 -10.23 -50.86
CA ILE A 137 -30.52 -10.40 -49.73
C ILE A 137 -29.53 -11.49 -50.11
N ASP A 138 -28.40 -11.07 -50.68
CA ASP A 138 -27.39 -11.98 -51.23
C ASP A 138 -26.41 -12.45 -50.15
N GLU A 139 -25.79 -13.61 -50.36
CA GLU A 139 -24.78 -14.17 -49.45
C GLU A 139 -25.29 -14.35 -48.00
N ALA A 140 -26.57 -14.69 -47.83
CA ALA A 140 -27.21 -14.80 -46.50
C ALA A 140 -26.56 -15.85 -45.58
N HIS A 141 -25.79 -16.79 -46.17
CA HIS A 141 -24.97 -17.77 -45.46
C HIS A 141 -23.80 -17.15 -44.66
N GLU A 142 -23.37 -15.91 -44.92
CA GLU A 142 -22.39 -15.24 -44.06
C GLU A 142 -22.95 -14.97 -42.65
N ARG A 143 -24.28 -14.96 -42.48
CA ARG A 143 -24.98 -14.80 -41.19
C ARG A 143 -24.43 -13.64 -40.35
N SER A 144 -24.22 -12.51 -41.03
CA SER A 144 -23.79 -11.26 -40.40
C SER A 144 -24.91 -10.67 -39.55
N LEU A 145 -24.55 -9.83 -38.58
CA LEU A 145 -25.52 -9.19 -37.70
C LEU A 145 -26.53 -8.33 -38.48
N ASN A 146 -26.08 -7.65 -39.53
CA ASN A 146 -26.95 -6.82 -40.37
C ASN A 146 -27.93 -7.67 -41.19
N ILE A 147 -27.48 -8.80 -41.75
CA ILE A 147 -28.33 -9.71 -42.52
C ILE A 147 -29.42 -10.29 -41.61
N ASP A 148 -29.05 -10.85 -40.46
CA ASP A 148 -30.02 -11.45 -39.52
C ASP A 148 -31.05 -10.41 -39.03
N PHE A 149 -30.63 -9.16 -38.80
CA PHE A 149 -31.53 -8.07 -38.48
C PHE A 149 -32.48 -7.72 -39.63
N LEU A 150 -31.94 -7.57 -40.85
CA LEU A 150 -32.72 -7.26 -42.05
C LEU A 150 -33.77 -8.34 -42.32
N LEU A 151 -33.40 -9.62 -42.23
CA LEU A 151 -34.33 -10.74 -42.43
C LEU A 151 -35.49 -10.69 -41.44
N GLY A 152 -35.22 -10.46 -40.15
CA GLY A 152 -36.27 -10.32 -39.16
C GLY A 152 -37.13 -9.06 -39.35
N TYR A 153 -36.51 -7.95 -39.77
CA TYR A 153 -37.22 -6.71 -40.06
C TYR A 153 -38.15 -6.89 -41.26
N ILE A 154 -37.65 -7.51 -42.33
CA ILE A 154 -38.40 -7.85 -43.54
C ILE A 154 -39.59 -8.74 -43.18
N LYS A 155 -39.37 -9.85 -42.44
CA LYS A 155 -40.46 -10.74 -41.99
C LYS A 155 -41.60 -10.00 -41.30
N ARG A 156 -41.28 -8.96 -40.51
CA ARG A 156 -42.28 -8.13 -39.82
C ARG A 156 -43.06 -7.21 -40.76
N ILE A 157 -42.43 -6.67 -41.81
CA ILE A 157 -43.08 -5.74 -42.74
C ILE A 157 -43.81 -6.44 -43.89
N LEU A 158 -43.48 -7.70 -44.22
CA LEU A 158 -44.10 -8.43 -45.34
C LEU A 158 -45.63 -8.49 -45.26
N PRO A 159 -46.28 -8.68 -44.08
CA PRO A 159 -47.75 -8.60 -43.97
C PRO A 159 -48.32 -7.22 -44.32
N GLN A 160 -47.53 -6.15 -44.17
CA GLN A 160 -47.92 -4.76 -44.52
C GLN A 160 -47.52 -4.38 -45.95
N ARG A 161 -46.65 -5.16 -46.61
CA ARG A 161 -46.14 -4.96 -47.96
C ARG A 161 -46.29 -6.24 -48.79
N PRO A 162 -47.53 -6.70 -49.08
CA PRO A 162 -47.77 -7.89 -49.90
C PRO A 162 -47.20 -7.76 -51.33
N ASP A 163 -46.97 -6.52 -51.77
CA ASP A 163 -46.37 -6.16 -53.06
C ASP A 163 -44.85 -6.36 -53.11
N LEU A 164 -44.15 -6.32 -51.97
CA LEU A 164 -42.69 -6.41 -51.91
C LEU A 164 -42.23 -7.86 -52.09
N LYS A 165 -41.36 -8.10 -53.09
CA LYS A 165 -40.74 -9.39 -53.35
C LYS A 165 -39.39 -9.51 -52.67
N ILE A 166 -39.11 -10.65 -52.05
CA ILE A 166 -37.85 -10.92 -51.36
C ILE A 166 -37.19 -12.14 -51.98
N ILE A 167 -35.91 -12.01 -52.29
CA ILE A 167 -35.08 -13.10 -52.78
C ILE A 167 -33.92 -13.26 -51.81
N ILE A 168 -33.75 -14.44 -51.23
CA ILE A 168 -32.65 -14.74 -50.31
C ILE A 168 -31.74 -15.72 -51.01
N THR A 169 -30.45 -15.38 -51.15
CA THR A 169 -29.49 -16.29 -51.76
C THR A 169 -28.57 -16.92 -50.71
N SER A 170 -28.20 -18.18 -50.93
CA SER A 170 -27.26 -18.89 -50.08
C SER A 170 -26.32 -19.77 -50.91
N ALA A 171 -25.05 -19.82 -50.51
CA ALA A 171 -24.08 -20.77 -51.07
C ALA A 171 -24.06 -22.12 -50.34
N THR A 172 -24.75 -22.22 -49.19
CA THR A 172 -24.80 -23.43 -48.36
C THR A 172 -26.19 -24.06 -48.35
N ILE A 173 -26.23 -25.34 -47.97
CA ILE A 173 -27.45 -26.19 -47.94
C ILE A 173 -28.40 -25.82 -46.77
N ASP A 174 -28.07 -24.85 -45.92
CA ASP A 174 -28.95 -24.38 -44.82
C ASP A 174 -30.16 -23.54 -45.29
N VAL A 175 -30.66 -23.84 -46.49
CA VAL A 175 -31.85 -23.21 -47.08
C VAL A 175 -33.14 -23.53 -46.34
N GLN A 176 -33.19 -24.67 -45.64
CA GLN A 176 -34.35 -25.04 -44.85
C GLN A 176 -34.64 -24.05 -43.72
N ARG A 177 -33.62 -23.54 -43.02
CA ARG A 177 -33.83 -22.56 -41.94
C ARG A 177 -34.40 -21.26 -42.49
N PHE A 178 -33.88 -20.76 -43.61
CA PHE A 178 -34.45 -19.59 -44.28
C PHE A 178 -35.90 -19.85 -44.72
N SER A 179 -36.20 -21.04 -45.24
CA SER A 179 -37.55 -21.41 -45.70
C SER A 179 -38.53 -21.42 -44.53
N GLN A 180 -38.21 -22.14 -43.46
CA GLN A 180 -39.01 -22.19 -42.24
C GLN A 180 -39.23 -20.79 -41.64
N HIS A 181 -38.20 -19.94 -41.66
CA HIS A 181 -38.30 -18.58 -41.16
C HIS A 181 -39.35 -17.77 -41.93
N PHE A 182 -39.43 -17.91 -43.25
CA PHE A 182 -40.41 -17.22 -44.10
C PHE A 182 -41.61 -18.10 -44.45
N ASN A 183 -42.16 -18.82 -43.47
CA ASN A 183 -43.40 -19.61 -43.59
C ASN A 183 -43.32 -20.71 -44.68
N ASN A 184 -42.21 -21.45 -44.70
CA ASN A 184 -41.90 -22.49 -45.69
C ASN A 184 -41.84 -21.93 -47.13
N ALA A 185 -41.19 -20.78 -47.31
CA ALA A 185 -40.98 -20.18 -48.63
C ALA A 185 -40.29 -21.18 -49.60
N PRO A 186 -40.66 -21.18 -50.89
CA PRO A 186 -40.10 -22.09 -51.87
C PRO A 186 -38.58 -21.92 -52.01
N THR A 187 -37.90 -23.05 -52.05
CA THR A 187 -36.45 -23.14 -52.25
C THR A 187 -36.15 -23.70 -53.64
N ILE A 188 -35.27 -23.05 -54.39
CA ILE A 188 -34.74 -23.57 -55.65
C ILE A 188 -33.23 -23.73 -55.55
N THR A 189 -32.74 -24.90 -55.93
CA THR A 189 -31.31 -25.21 -55.96
C THR A 189 -30.80 -25.12 -57.40
N VAL A 190 -29.79 -24.30 -57.60
CA VAL A 190 -29.03 -24.17 -58.83
C VAL A 190 -27.74 -24.96 -58.63
N GLU A 191 -27.70 -26.19 -59.13
CA GLU A 191 -26.50 -27.02 -59.08
C GLU A 191 -25.40 -26.36 -59.90
N GLY A 192 -24.23 -26.20 -59.29
CA GLY A 192 -23.04 -25.69 -59.96
C GLY A 192 -22.48 -26.72 -60.93
N ARG A 193 -21.65 -26.27 -61.88
CA ARG A 193 -20.72 -27.15 -62.61
C ARG A 193 -19.47 -27.34 -61.74
N THR A 194 -19.61 -27.94 -60.57
CA THR A 194 -18.46 -28.26 -59.73
C THR A 194 -17.89 -29.61 -60.15
N PHE A 195 -16.60 -29.62 -60.46
CA PHE A 195 -15.88 -30.85 -60.74
C PHE A 195 -15.60 -31.58 -59.41
N PRO A 196 -15.51 -32.93 -59.44
CA PRO A 196 -15.26 -33.71 -58.23
C PRO A 196 -13.94 -33.29 -57.56
N VAL A 197 -13.98 -33.13 -56.23
CA VAL A 197 -12.82 -32.82 -55.40
C VAL A 197 -12.48 -34.05 -54.57
N GLU A 198 -11.25 -34.55 -54.72
CA GLU A 198 -10.73 -35.62 -53.87
C GLU A 198 -10.28 -35.03 -52.52
N ILE A 199 -10.72 -35.63 -51.42
CA ILE A 199 -10.35 -35.21 -50.07
C ILE A 199 -9.32 -36.19 -49.51
N ALA A 200 -8.16 -35.68 -49.12
CA ALA A 200 -7.13 -36.42 -48.40
C ALA A 200 -6.98 -35.86 -46.98
N TYR A 201 -6.91 -36.73 -45.98
CA TYR A 201 -6.65 -36.37 -44.59
C TYR A 201 -5.19 -36.71 -44.26
N LEU A 202 -4.43 -35.72 -43.79
CA LEU A 202 -3.01 -35.85 -43.47
C LEU A 202 -2.72 -35.09 -42.17
N PRO A 203 -3.14 -35.61 -41.00
CA PRO A 203 -2.90 -34.95 -39.73
C PRO A 203 -1.38 -34.85 -39.42
N PRO A 204 -0.90 -33.72 -38.85
CA PRO A 204 0.53 -33.53 -38.56
C PRO A 204 1.17 -34.62 -37.69
N ASP A 205 0.41 -35.26 -36.80
CA ASP A 205 0.92 -36.32 -35.92
C ASP A 205 1.28 -37.63 -36.66
N GLU A 206 0.73 -37.82 -37.86
CA GLU A 206 0.98 -38.97 -38.74
C GLU A 206 2.05 -38.65 -39.81
N MET A 207 2.53 -37.41 -39.87
CA MET A 207 3.58 -36.97 -40.79
C MET A 207 4.97 -37.44 -40.33
N LEU A 208 5.88 -37.61 -41.30
CA LEU A 208 7.25 -38.05 -41.06
C LEU A 208 7.99 -37.02 -40.19
N GLY A 209 8.60 -37.49 -39.10
CA GLY A 209 9.37 -36.65 -38.19
C GLY A 209 8.55 -35.78 -37.22
N LYS A 210 7.20 -35.85 -37.25
CA LYS A 210 6.29 -35.07 -36.39
C LYS A 210 6.61 -33.57 -36.39
N PRO A 211 6.43 -32.90 -37.54
CA PRO A 211 6.80 -31.49 -37.70
C PRO A 211 6.10 -30.58 -36.68
N GLU A 212 6.87 -29.70 -36.04
CA GLU A 212 6.37 -28.80 -34.99
C GLU A 212 5.96 -27.41 -35.53
N ASP A 213 6.51 -26.99 -36.67
CA ASP A 213 6.24 -25.68 -37.28
C ASP A 213 5.31 -25.78 -38.51
N ALA A 214 4.46 -24.77 -38.72
CA ALA A 214 3.52 -24.71 -39.83
C ALA A 214 4.20 -24.74 -41.22
N GLY A 215 5.44 -24.25 -41.33
CA GLY A 215 6.23 -24.31 -42.55
C GLY A 215 6.60 -25.74 -42.96
N GLU A 216 7.06 -26.55 -42.00
CA GLU A 216 7.42 -27.97 -42.22
C GLU A 216 6.18 -28.81 -42.56
N VAL A 217 5.10 -28.63 -41.80
CA VAL A 217 3.81 -29.28 -42.08
C VAL A 217 3.34 -28.96 -43.50
N LEU A 218 3.45 -27.69 -43.92
CA LEU A 218 3.04 -27.26 -45.24
C LEU A 218 3.94 -27.84 -46.35
N GLU A 219 5.25 -27.90 -46.14
CA GLU A 219 6.18 -28.52 -47.09
C GLU A 219 5.81 -29.99 -47.33
N GLN A 220 5.61 -30.79 -46.28
CA GLN A 220 5.22 -32.20 -46.41
C GLN A 220 3.85 -32.37 -47.08
N ALA A 221 2.89 -31.48 -46.79
CA ALA A 221 1.59 -31.49 -47.45
C ALA A 221 1.70 -31.17 -48.96
N LEU A 222 2.58 -30.24 -49.34
CA LEU A 222 2.87 -29.92 -50.73
C LEU A 222 3.58 -31.08 -51.44
N GLU A 223 4.50 -31.78 -50.77
CA GLU A 223 5.16 -32.97 -51.31
C GLU A 223 4.17 -34.10 -51.56
N TYR A 224 3.29 -34.38 -50.60
CA TYR A 224 2.18 -35.33 -50.79
C TYR A 224 1.32 -34.94 -52.00
N LEU A 225 0.92 -33.67 -52.11
CA LEU A 225 0.14 -33.16 -53.25
C LEU A 225 0.87 -33.36 -54.58
N PHE A 226 2.17 -33.04 -54.64
CA PHE A 226 2.96 -33.17 -55.86
C PHE A 226 3.20 -34.64 -56.25
N GLU A 227 3.26 -35.56 -55.28
CA GLU A 227 3.38 -36.98 -55.56
C GLU A 227 2.06 -37.56 -56.10
N GLN A 228 0.92 -37.18 -55.52
CA GLN A 228 -0.40 -37.54 -56.03
C GLN A 228 -0.63 -37.00 -57.44
N GLU A 229 -0.14 -35.79 -57.73
CA GLU A 229 -0.22 -35.20 -59.06
C GLU A 229 0.53 -35.99 -60.14
N LYS A 230 1.67 -36.62 -59.82
CA LYS A 230 2.45 -37.40 -60.81
C LYS A 230 1.62 -38.54 -61.42
N GLN A 231 0.67 -39.07 -60.66
CA GLN A 231 -0.21 -40.17 -61.04
C GLN A 231 -1.42 -39.72 -61.89
N ARG A 232 -1.60 -38.41 -62.13
CA ARG A 232 -2.74 -37.85 -62.87
C ARG A 232 -2.39 -37.48 -64.31
N THR A 233 -3.40 -37.58 -65.20
CA THR A 233 -3.32 -37.27 -66.63
C THR A 233 -3.16 -35.77 -66.92
N VAL A 234 -3.75 -34.90 -66.09
CA VAL A 234 -3.62 -33.45 -66.18
C VAL A 234 -2.73 -32.96 -65.05
N ARG A 235 -1.57 -32.38 -65.39
CA ARG A 235 -0.59 -31.82 -64.45
C ARG A 235 -0.66 -30.29 -64.44
N GLY A 236 -0.12 -29.64 -63.42
CA GLY A 236 -0.14 -28.18 -63.25
C GLY A 236 -1.29 -27.68 -62.38
N GLY A 237 -1.44 -26.36 -62.28
CA GLY A 237 -2.44 -25.69 -61.45
C GLY A 237 -1.88 -25.11 -60.14
N ASP A 238 -2.55 -24.09 -59.64
CA ASP A 238 -2.13 -23.33 -58.46
C ASP A 238 -2.65 -23.97 -57.16
N VAL A 239 -1.92 -23.76 -56.06
CA VAL A 239 -2.23 -24.25 -54.72
C VAL A 239 -2.76 -23.11 -53.86
N LEU A 240 -3.88 -23.31 -53.19
CA LEU A 240 -4.43 -22.40 -52.18
C LEU A 240 -4.30 -23.01 -50.79
N VAL A 241 -3.60 -22.31 -49.90
CA VAL A 241 -3.35 -22.77 -48.52
C VAL A 241 -4.12 -21.89 -47.55
N PHE A 242 -4.90 -22.50 -46.65
CA PHE A 242 -5.63 -21.79 -45.60
C PHE A 242 -4.88 -21.85 -44.26
N LEU A 243 -4.50 -20.68 -43.74
CA LEU A 243 -3.80 -20.48 -42.47
C LEU A 243 -4.62 -19.59 -41.51
N SER A 244 -4.26 -19.60 -40.22
CA SER A 244 -5.05 -18.96 -39.16
C SER A 244 -4.85 -17.45 -39.05
N GLY A 245 -3.73 -16.91 -39.54
CA GLY A 245 -3.45 -15.48 -39.49
C GLY A 245 -2.26 -14.99 -40.32
N GLU A 246 -2.05 -13.66 -40.27
CA GLU A 246 -0.98 -12.96 -41.01
C GLU A 246 0.42 -13.47 -40.62
N ARG A 247 0.66 -13.71 -39.32
CA ARG A 247 1.95 -14.22 -38.83
C ARG A 247 2.28 -15.58 -39.44
N ASP A 248 1.36 -16.53 -39.33
CA ASP A 248 1.52 -17.89 -39.86
C ASP A 248 1.76 -17.86 -41.38
N ILE A 249 1.07 -16.97 -42.11
CA ILE A 249 1.28 -16.76 -43.55
C ILE A 249 2.71 -16.28 -43.85
N LEU A 250 3.21 -15.29 -43.10
CA LEU A 250 4.53 -14.74 -43.33
C LEU A 250 5.64 -15.72 -42.93
N GLU A 251 5.48 -16.44 -41.83
CA GLU A 251 6.41 -17.47 -41.37
C GLU A 251 6.47 -18.63 -42.39
N ALA A 252 5.32 -19.16 -42.81
CA ALA A 252 5.25 -20.19 -43.85
C ALA A 252 5.82 -19.70 -45.20
N ALA A 253 5.54 -18.44 -45.59
CA ALA A 253 6.11 -17.86 -46.81
C ALA A 253 7.63 -17.77 -46.75
N GLN A 254 8.18 -17.32 -45.63
CA GLN A 254 9.62 -17.21 -45.43
C GLN A 254 10.28 -18.59 -45.41
N TYR A 255 9.66 -19.56 -44.74
CA TYR A 255 10.12 -20.95 -44.71
C TYR A 255 10.18 -21.55 -46.12
N LEU A 256 9.07 -21.54 -46.86
CA LEU A 256 9.01 -22.08 -48.22
C LEU A 256 9.98 -21.37 -49.18
N ARG A 257 10.21 -20.06 -49.02
CA ARG A 257 11.20 -19.32 -49.83
C ARG A 257 12.63 -19.78 -49.58
N LYS A 258 12.99 -20.12 -48.33
CA LYS A 258 14.30 -20.71 -48.01
C LYS A 258 14.42 -22.12 -48.59
N GLN A 259 13.35 -22.90 -48.53
CA GLN A 259 13.37 -24.27 -49.05
C GLN A 259 13.48 -24.37 -50.57
N LYS A 260 13.19 -23.30 -51.33
CA LYS A 260 13.44 -23.27 -52.78
C LYS A 260 14.88 -23.63 -53.18
N THR A 261 15.86 -23.42 -52.30
CA THR A 261 17.26 -23.76 -52.56
C THR A 261 17.52 -25.27 -52.49
N TYR A 262 16.74 -26.01 -51.70
CA TYR A 262 16.97 -27.43 -51.40
C TYR A 262 15.90 -28.34 -52.02
N ASN A 263 14.65 -27.87 -52.09
CA ASN A 263 13.51 -28.60 -52.62
C ASN A 263 13.25 -28.26 -54.09
N LYS A 264 13.60 -29.19 -54.99
CA LYS A 264 13.46 -29.01 -56.45
C LYS A 264 12.01 -28.75 -56.89
N HIS A 265 11.02 -29.24 -56.15
CA HIS A 265 9.61 -29.03 -56.48
C HIS A 265 9.17 -27.56 -56.25
N LEU A 266 9.84 -26.84 -55.36
CA LEU A 266 9.51 -25.45 -55.03
C LEU A 266 10.24 -24.42 -55.91
N LEU A 267 11.27 -24.83 -56.67
CA LEU A 267 12.14 -23.93 -57.46
C LEU A 267 11.35 -23.05 -58.44
N HIS A 268 10.32 -23.61 -59.09
CA HIS A 268 9.46 -22.92 -60.07
C HIS A 268 8.11 -22.45 -59.49
N CYS A 269 7.94 -22.46 -58.17
CA CYS A 269 6.71 -22.02 -57.52
C CYS A 269 6.81 -20.55 -57.09
N ASP A 270 5.80 -19.72 -57.34
CA ASP A 270 5.69 -18.36 -56.78
C ASP A 270 4.88 -18.39 -55.47
N ILE A 271 5.43 -17.80 -54.40
CA ILE A 271 4.85 -17.86 -53.05
C ILE A 271 4.20 -16.52 -52.71
N VAL A 272 2.87 -16.50 -52.72
CA VAL A 272 2.06 -15.28 -52.71
C VAL A 272 1.20 -15.23 -51.44
N PRO A 273 1.47 -14.30 -50.51
CA PRO A 273 0.63 -14.11 -49.33
C PRO A 273 -0.69 -13.38 -49.68
N LEU A 274 -1.79 -13.76 -49.02
CA LEU A 274 -3.13 -13.17 -49.20
C LEU A 274 -3.89 -13.03 -47.86
N TYR A 275 -3.90 -11.83 -47.29
CA TYR A 275 -4.66 -11.51 -46.08
C TYR A 275 -5.27 -10.10 -46.15
N ALA A 276 -6.29 -9.84 -45.32
CA ALA A 276 -7.16 -8.66 -45.45
C ALA A 276 -6.44 -7.30 -45.37
N ARG A 277 -5.27 -7.23 -44.71
CA ARG A 277 -4.50 -5.99 -44.52
C ARG A 277 -3.68 -5.58 -45.75
N LEU A 278 -3.48 -6.47 -46.73
CA LEU A 278 -2.72 -6.18 -47.95
C LEU A 278 -3.32 -5.02 -48.74
N THR A 279 -2.46 -4.25 -49.40
CA THR A 279 -2.90 -3.16 -50.29
C THR A 279 -3.64 -3.73 -51.51
N LEU A 280 -4.49 -2.90 -52.13
CA LEU A 280 -5.28 -3.33 -53.29
C LEU A 280 -4.38 -3.77 -54.48
N LYS A 281 -3.20 -3.14 -54.62
CA LYS A 281 -2.20 -3.51 -55.63
C LYS A 281 -1.61 -4.90 -55.35
N GLU A 282 -1.36 -5.24 -54.08
CA GLU A 282 -0.85 -6.55 -53.69
C GLU A 282 -1.90 -7.64 -53.85
N GLN A 283 -3.15 -7.36 -53.49
CA GLN A 283 -4.26 -8.30 -53.73
C GLN A 283 -4.48 -8.54 -55.23
N GLN A 284 -4.28 -7.51 -56.07
CA GLN A 284 -4.39 -7.65 -57.52
C GLN A 284 -3.32 -8.54 -58.15
N LYS A 285 -2.14 -8.73 -57.53
CA LYS A 285 -1.09 -9.61 -58.06
C LYS A 285 -1.56 -11.05 -58.25
N ILE A 286 -2.55 -11.49 -57.47
CA ILE A 286 -3.12 -12.84 -57.54
C ILE A 286 -3.94 -13.06 -58.83
N PHE A 287 -4.39 -11.99 -59.47
CA PHE A 287 -5.13 -12.06 -60.74
C PHE A 287 -4.23 -11.91 -61.97
N ALA A 288 -2.94 -11.56 -61.79
CA ALA A 288 -2.02 -11.46 -62.91
C ALA A 288 -1.76 -12.85 -63.52
N PRO A 289 -1.62 -12.96 -64.85
CA PRO A 289 -1.18 -14.21 -65.48
C PRO A 289 0.23 -14.58 -65.02
N ASN A 290 0.47 -15.87 -64.75
CA ASN A 290 1.76 -16.41 -64.34
C ASN A 290 2.14 -17.61 -65.24
N THR A 291 3.44 -17.80 -65.50
CA THR A 291 4.01 -18.89 -66.29
C THR A 291 4.42 -20.10 -65.46
N GLY A 292 4.47 -19.96 -64.12
CA GLY A 292 4.74 -21.04 -63.16
C GLY A 292 3.58 -21.29 -62.18
N ARG A 293 3.76 -22.26 -61.27
CA ARG A 293 2.78 -22.60 -60.22
C ARG A 293 2.77 -21.56 -59.11
N ARG A 294 1.59 -21.10 -58.68
CA ARG A 294 1.46 -20.25 -57.48
C ARG A 294 1.06 -21.07 -56.27
N ILE A 295 1.66 -20.73 -55.14
CA ILE A 295 1.26 -21.17 -53.80
C ILE A 295 0.72 -19.94 -53.09
N VAL A 296 -0.60 -19.84 -53.02
CA VAL A 296 -1.32 -18.71 -52.41
C VAL A 296 -1.57 -19.03 -50.94
N LEU A 297 -0.90 -18.33 -50.04
CA LEU A 297 -1.02 -18.50 -48.60
C LEU A 297 -2.05 -17.52 -48.06
N SER A 298 -3.24 -18.01 -47.69
CA SER A 298 -4.39 -17.16 -47.37
C SER A 298 -5.05 -17.43 -46.02
N THR A 299 -5.75 -16.42 -45.52
CA THR A 299 -6.76 -16.58 -44.46
C THR A 299 -8.12 -16.94 -45.09
N ASN A 300 -9.21 -16.88 -44.32
CA ASN A 300 -10.57 -17.02 -44.84
C ASN A 300 -11.00 -15.95 -45.88
N VAL A 301 -10.13 -14.99 -46.24
CA VAL A 301 -10.38 -14.04 -47.35
C VAL A 301 -10.65 -14.75 -48.67
N ALA A 302 -9.94 -15.85 -48.95
CA ALA A 302 -10.15 -16.66 -50.15
C ALA A 302 -11.33 -17.64 -50.02
N GLU A 303 -11.89 -17.82 -48.81
CA GLU A 303 -12.96 -18.79 -48.52
C GLU A 303 -14.32 -18.35 -49.05
N THR A 304 -14.63 -17.05 -49.08
CA THR A 304 -15.92 -16.55 -49.61
C THR A 304 -15.73 -15.44 -50.63
N SER A 305 -14.90 -14.45 -50.31
CA SER A 305 -15.01 -13.08 -50.85
C SER A 305 -14.19 -12.83 -52.11
N LEU A 306 -13.23 -13.69 -52.39
CA LEU A 306 -12.32 -13.59 -53.51
C LEU A 306 -12.25 -14.94 -54.21
N THR A 307 -12.44 -14.95 -55.53
CA THR A 307 -12.20 -16.14 -56.34
C THR A 307 -10.81 -16.02 -56.94
N VAL A 308 -9.87 -16.84 -56.46
CA VAL A 308 -8.52 -16.90 -57.04
C VAL A 308 -8.59 -17.77 -58.31
N PRO A 309 -8.18 -17.24 -59.48
CA PRO A 309 -8.20 -18.03 -60.71
C PRO A 309 -7.10 -19.11 -60.69
N GLY A 310 -7.34 -20.23 -61.37
CA GLY A 310 -6.32 -21.27 -61.59
C GLY A 310 -6.05 -22.22 -60.42
N ILE A 311 -6.81 -22.14 -59.32
CA ILE A 311 -6.66 -23.04 -58.17
C ILE A 311 -7.14 -24.45 -58.54
N ARG A 312 -6.25 -25.44 -58.42
CA ARG A 312 -6.55 -26.88 -58.57
C ARG A 312 -6.29 -27.67 -57.29
N TYR A 313 -5.49 -27.13 -56.38
CA TYR A 313 -5.16 -27.81 -55.13
C TYR A 313 -5.44 -26.91 -53.93
N VAL A 314 -5.95 -27.50 -52.86
CA VAL A 314 -6.19 -26.81 -51.58
C VAL A 314 -5.45 -27.54 -50.46
N VAL A 315 -4.78 -26.78 -49.59
CA VAL A 315 -4.26 -27.28 -48.31
C VAL A 315 -5.01 -26.55 -47.19
N ASP A 316 -5.69 -27.27 -46.32
CA ASP A 316 -6.50 -26.71 -45.25
C ASP A 316 -5.96 -27.10 -43.87
N PHE A 317 -5.42 -26.13 -43.12
CA PHE A 317 -5.02 -26.33 -41.72
C PHE A 317 -6.22 -26.54 -40.78
N GLY A 318 -7.45 -26.31 -41.25
CA GLY A 318 -8.67 -26.56 -40.47
C GLY A 318 -8.90 -25.60 -39.33
N LYS A 319 -8.13 -24.51 -39.25
CA LYS A 319 -8.23 -23.49 -38.19
C LYS A 319 -8.52 -22.12 -38.79
N ALA A 320 -9.16 -21.26 -37.99
CA ALA A 320 -9.40 -19.87 -38.34
C ALA A 320 -9.42 -19.00 -37.08
N ARG A 321 -9.04 -17.73 -37.25
CA ARG A 321 -9.20 -16.72 -36.20
C ARG A 321 -10.63 -16.19 -36.22
N VAL A 322 -11.39 -16.47 -35.18
CA VAL A 322 -12.81 -16.09 -35.08
C VAL A 322 -12.98 -15.03 -34.00
N SER A 323 -13.69 -13.94 -34.31
CA SER A 323 -14.01 -12.97 -33.27
C SER A 323 -15.13 -13.46 -32.37
N ARG A 324 -14.87 -13.47 -31.05
CA ARG A 324 -15.85 -13.79 -30.01
C ARG A 324 -15.89 -12.73 -28.93
N TYR A 325 -17.08 -12.33 -28.54
CA TYR A 325 -17.31 -11.44 -27.41
C TYR A 325 -17.54 -12.25 -26.13
N SER A 326 -16.69 -12.06 -25.12
CA SER A 326 -16.87 -12.67 -23.81
C SER A 326 -17.81 -11.82 -22.97
N HIS A 327 -19.00 -12.35 -22.64
CA HIS A 327 -19.97 -11.64 -21.80
C HIS A 327 -19.44 -11.41 -20.37
N ARG A 328 -18.65 -12.35 -19.81
CA ARG A 328 -18.08 -12.23 -18.46
C ARG A 328 -17.07 -11.10 -18.38
N THR A 329 -16.13 -11.09 -19.33
CA THR A 329 -15.04 -10.10 -19.34
C THR A 329 -15.38 -8.85 -20.15
N ARG A 330 -16.52 -8.78 -20.85
CA ARG A 330 -16.89 -7.69 -21.78
C ARG A 330 -15.78 -7.33 -22.79
N VAL A 331 -14.96 -8.30 -23.15
CA VAL A 331 -13.78 -8.14 -24.01
C VAL A 331 -13.98 -8.93 -25.29
N GLN A 332 -13.49 -8.35 -26.39
CA GLN A 332 -13.41 -9.04 -27.67
C GLN A 332 -12.14 -9.90 -27.70
N ARG A 333 -12.33 -11.19 -27.96
CA ARG A 333 -11.27 -12.17 -28.14
C ARG A 333 -11.15 -12.52 -29.62
N LEU A 334 -9.94 -12.90 -30.01
CA LEU A 334 -9.65 -13.42 -31.34
C LEU A 334 -8.95 -14.79 -31.24
N PRO A 335 -9.61 -15.79 -30.62
CA PRO A 335 -9.06 -17.14 -30.53
C PRO A 335 -8.88 -17.77 -31.93
N ILE A 336 -7.92 -18.67 -32.01
CA ILE A 336 -7.79 -19.60 -33.13
C ILE A 336 -8.60 -20.84 -32.75
N GLU A 337 -9.59 -21.19 -33.57
CA GLU A 337 -10.51 -22.31 -33.34
C GLU A 337 -10.56 -23.21 -34.58
N ASN A 338 -11.02 -24.45 -34.40
CA ASN A 338 -11.31 -25.35 -35.51
C ASN A 338 -12.50 -24.82 -36.31
N ILE A 339 -12.40 -24.85 -37.63
CA ILE A 339 -13.50 -24.43 -38.53
C ILE A 339 -14.64 -25.46 -38.53
N ALA A 340 -15.85 -25.00 -38.80
CA ALA A 340 -17.02 -25.86 -39.00
C ALA A 340 -16.91 -26.69 -40.29
N GLN A 341 -17.69 -27.78 -40.39
CA GLN A 341 -17.71 -28.64 -41.57
C GLN A 341 -18.09 -27.86 -42.85
N ALA A 342 -19.07 -26.95 -42.77
CA ALA A 342 -19.46 -26.11 -43.89
C ALA A 342 -18.29 -25.24 -44.42
N SER A 343 -17.48 -24.65 -43.53
CA SER A 343 -16.29 -23.89 -43.92
C SER A 343 -15.22 -24.79 -44.55
N ALA A 344 -14.96 -25.96 -43.98
CA ALA A 344 -14.02 -26.93 -44.55
C ALA A 344 -14.45 -27.40 -45.95
N ASN A 345 -15.75 -27.62 -46.16
CA ASN A 345 -16.30 -27.97 -47.46
C ASN A 345 -16.24 -26.80 -48.46
N GLN A 346 -16.49 -25.57 -48.01
CA GLN A 346 -16.31 -24.38 -48.86
C GLN A 346 -14.86 -24.15 -49.28
N ARG A 347 -13.90 -24.41 -48.38
CA ARG A 347 -12.45 -24.37 -48.67
C ARG A 347 -12.09 -25.41 -49.72
N ALA A 348 -12.55 -26.66 -49.55
CA ALA A 348 -12.36 -27.73 -50.54
C ALA A 348 -12.97 -27.38 -51.90
N GLY A 349 -14.16 -26.78 -51.92
CA GLY A 349 -14.82 -26.32 -53.15
C GLY A 349 -14.08 -25.21 -53.91
N ARG A 350 -12.97 -24.66 -53.38
CA ARG A 350 -12.14 -23.68 -54.11
C ARG A 350 -11.30 -24.32 -55.22
N CYS A 351 -10.96 -25.61 -55.13
CA CYS A 351 -10.24 -26.31 -56.21
C CYS A 351 -11.13 -27.00 -57.25
N GLY A 352 -12.43 -27.20 -56.98
CA GLY A 352 -13.36 -27.89 -57.88
C GLY A 352 -14.08 -27.01 -58.91
N ARG A 353 -13.66 -25.75 -59.11
CA ARG A 353 -14.41 -24.77 -59.91
C ARG A 353 -14.17 -24.82 -61.41
N LEU A 354 -12.91 -25.08 -61.79
CA LEU A 354 -12.49 -25.08 -63.18
C LEU A 354 -12.39 -26.50 -63.69
N GLU A 355 -11.84 -27.41 -62.88
CA GLU A 355 -11.56 -28.82 -63.19
C GLU A 355 -11.46 -29.64 -61.88
N ALA A 356 -11.27 -30.96 -62.00
CA ALA A 356 -11.13 -31.85 -60.83
C ALA A 356 -9.84 -31.53 -60.02
N GLY A 357 -9.98 -31.44 -58.70
CA GLY A 357 -8.91 -30.99 -57.79
C GLY A 357 -8.66 -31.93 -56.61
N ILE A 358 -7.66 -31.61 -55.78
CA ILE A 358 -7.38 -32.30 -54.50
C ILE A 358 -7.46 -31.27 -53.37
N CYS A 359 -8.09 -31.62 -52.25
CA CYS A 359 -8.03 -30.89 -51.00
C CYS A 359 -7.37 -31.75 -49.93
N VAL A 360 -6.22 -31.31 -49.42
CA VAL A 360 -5.54 -31.94 -48.28
C VAL A 360 -5.93 -31.23 -47.00
N ARG A 361 -6.56 -31.97 -46.08
CA ARG A 361 -6.94 -31.52 -44.75
C ARG A 361 -5.89 -31.95 -43.74
N LEU A 362 -5.30 -30.99 -43.04
CA LEU A 362 -4.22 -31.24 -42.07
C LEU A 362 -4.77 -31.59 -40.68
N TYR A 363 -5.76 -32.46 -40.66
CA TYR A 363 -6.48 -32.97 -39.49
C TYR A 363 -7.12 -34.30 -39.89
N SER A 364 -7.47 -35.13 -38.91
CA SER A 364 -8.04 -36.46 -39.19
C SER A 364 -9.50 -36.38 -39.63
N GLU A 365 -9.98 -37.43 -40.30
CA GLU A 365 -11.40 -37.55 -40.65
C GLU A 365 -12.31 -37.59 -39.42
N MET A 366 -11.86 -38.25 -38.35
CA MET A 366 -12.55 -38.26 -37.05
C MET A 366 -12.72 -36.84 -36.48
N ASP A 367 -11.68 -36.01 -36.55
CA ASP A 367 -11.77 -34.59 -36.15
C ASP A 367 -12.73 -33.80 -37.06
N PHE A 368 -12.74 -34.08 -38.38
CA PHE A 368 -13.70 -33.46 -39.29
C PHE A 368 -15.16 -33.78 -38.92
N LEU A 369 -15.47 -35.05 -38.68
CA LEU A 369 -16.82 -35.52 -38.35
C LEU A 369 -17.31 -35.01 -36.99
N ALA A 370 -16.39 -34.80 -36.04
CA ALA A 370 -16.71 -34.28 -34.71
C ALA A 370 -16.97 -32.76 -34.67
N ARG A 371 -16.58 -32.01 -35.72
CA ARG A 371 -16.79 -30.55 -35.79
C ARG A 371 -18.26 -30.19 -35.97
N PRO A 372 -18.70 -28.99 -35.51
CA PRO A 372 -20.04 -28.51 -35.79
C PRO A 372 -20.28 -28.36 -37.29
N ALA A 373 -21.52 -28.62 -37.73
CA ALA A 373 -21.90 -28.53 -39.14
C ALA A 373 -21.76 -27.10 -39.70
N PHE A 374 -22.13 -26.09 -38.91
CA PHE A 374 -22.14 -24.67 -39.31
C PHE A 374 -21.44 -23.80 -38.27
N THR A 375 -20.90 -22.67 -38.73
CA THR A 375 -20.30 -21.64 -37.86
C THR A 375 -21.41 -20.86 -37.14
N ASP A 376 -21.20 -20.52 -35.86
CA ASP A 376 -22.14 -19.70 -35.09
C ASP A 376 -22.41 -18.34 -35.78
N PRO A 377 -23.67 -17.91 -35.90
CA PRO A 377 -24.02 -16.62 -36.49
C PRO A 377 -23.47 -15.46 -35.66
N GLU A 378 -23.16 -14.34 -36.31
CA GLU A 378 -22.50 -13.19 -35.65
C GLU A 378 -23.32 -12.64 -34.46
N ILE A 379 -24.65 -12.69 -34.57
CA ILE A 379 -25.59 -12.26 -33.52
C ILE A 379 -25.42 -13.01 -32.19
N ARG A 380 -24.89 -14.24 -32.21
CA ARG A 380 -24.63 -15.04 -31.01
C ARG A 380 -23.24 -14.81 -30.40
N ARG A 381 -22.35 -14.08 -31.06
CA ARG A 381 -20.94 -13.93 -30.66
C ARG A 381 -20.45 -12.49 -30.60
N THR A 382 -21.34 -11.50 -30.71
CA THR A 382 -21.02 -10.07 -30.69
C THR A 382 -21.84 -9.32 -29.62
N ASN A 383 -21.47 -8.05 -29.37
CA ASN A 383 -22.22 -7.17 -28.48
C ASN A 383 -23.44 -6.60 -29.22
N LEU A 384 -24.62 -6.72 -28.60
CA LEU A 384 -25.89 -6.34 -29.21
C LEU A 384 -26.33 -4.90 -28.91
N ALA A 385 -25.58 -4.12 -28.12
CA ALA A 385 -25.99 -2.78 -27.70
C ALA A 385 -26.39 -1.86 -28.86
N SER A 386 -25.65 -1.88 -29.98
CA SER A 386 -25.97 -1.10 -31.17
C SER A 386 -27.31 -1.51 -31.79
N VAL A 387 -27.55 -2.82 -31.93
CA VAL A 387 -28.80 -3.37 -32.48
C VAL A 387 -29.97 -3.07 -31.57
N ILE A 388 -29.82 -3.28 -30.26
CA ILE A 388 -30.86 -2.98 -29.27
C ILE A 388 -31.22 -1.49 -29.32
N LEU A 389 -30.23 -0.60 -29.39
CA LEU A 389 -30.48 0.84 -29.48
C LEU A 389 -31.24 1.22 -30.76
N GLN A 390 -30.88 0.63 -31.90
CA GLN A 390 -31.61 0.80 -33.17
C GLN A 390 -33.05 0.25 -33.09
N MET A 391 -33.26 -0.91 -32.48
CA MET A 391 -34.58 -1.50 -32.28
C MET A 391 -35.49 -0.61 -31.43
N LEU A 392 -34.95 -0.04 -30.35
CA LEU A 392 -35.67 0.89 -29.49
C LEU A 392 -36.02 2.19 -30.22
N LEU A 393 -35.11 2.73 -31.04
CA LEU A 393 -35.36 3.92 -31.87
C LEU A 393 -36.49 3.67 -32.88
N LEU A 394 -36.47 2.51 -33.54
CA LEU A 394 -37.46 2.09 -34.53
C LEU A 394 -38.78 1.59 -33.90
N ARG A 395 -38.82 1.42 -32.56
CA ARG A 395 -39.97 0.89 -31.79
C ARG A 395 -40.38 -0.52 -32.21
N LEU A 396 -39.39 -1.42 -32.37
CA LEU A 396 -39.60 -2.80 -32.83
C LEU A 396 -40.00 -3.78 -31.72
N GLY A 397 -40.43 -3.31 -30.56
CA GLY A 397 -40.81 -4.19 -29.44
C GLY A 397 -39.59 -4.79 -28.71
N GLN A 398 -39.82 -5.86 -27.94
CA GLN A 398 -38.73 -6.51 -27.20
C GLN A 398 -37.85 -7.32 -28.14
N VAL A 399 -36.55 -7.39 -27.81
CA VAL A 399 -35.54 -8.10 -28.60
C VAL A 399 -35.82 -9.60 -28.68
N VAL A 400 -36.36 -10.17 -27.60
CA VAL A 400 -36.74 -11.59 -27.51
C VAL A 400 -37.90 -11.97 -28.43
N ASP A 401 -38.81 -11.04 -28.70
CA ASP A 401 -39.98 -11.27 -29.55
C ASP A 401 -39.68 -10.96 -31.03
N PHE A 402 -38.54 -10.33 -31.30
CA PHE A 402 -38.16 -9.99 -32.65
C PHE A 402 -37.82 -11.26 -33.43
N PRO A 403 -38.33 -11.43 -34.67
CA PRO A 403 -38.18 -12.66 -35.41
C PRO A 403 -36.78 -12.74 -36.03
N PHE A 404 -35.76 -13.00 -35.22
CA PHE A 404 -34.44 -13.38 -35.72
C PHE A 404 -34.49 -14.79 -36.32
N LEU A 405 -33.62 -15.07 -37.30
CA LEU A 405 -33.48 -16.43 -37.84
C LEU A 405 -33.02 -17.40 -36.74
N GLU A 406 -32.02 -16.97 -35.98
CA GLU A 406 -31.64 -17.60 -34.72
C GLU A 406 -31.54 -16.52 -33.64
N PRO A 407 -32.38 -16.58 -32.59
CA PRO A 407 -32.38 -15.55 -31.58
C PRO A 407 -31.04 -15.52 -30.82
N PRO A 408 -30.57 -14.33 -30.42
CA PRO A 408 -29.46 -14.22 -29.49
C PRO A 408 -29.87 -14.75 -28.12
N GLU A 409 -28.89 -15.25 -27.37
CA GLU A 409 -29.16 -15.73 -26.02
C GLU A 409 -29.46 -14.56 -25.06
N LEU A 410 -30.32 -14.81 -24.06
CA LEU A 410 -30.75 -13.81 -23.08
C LEU A 410 -29.58 -13.08 -22.39
N ARG A 411 -28.47 -13.77 -22.14
CA ARG A 411 -27.27 -13.18 -21.54
C ARG A 411 -26.65 -12.07 -22.39
N HIS A 412 -26.63 -12.21 -23.71
CA HIS A 412 -26.10 -11.19 -24.62
C HIS A 412 -27.05 -10.00 -24.73
N ILE A 413 -28.35 -10.24 -24.67
CA ILE A 413 -29.38 -9.19 -24.65
C ILE A 413 -29.25 -8.35 -23.37
N ASN A 414 -29.23 -9.00 -22.21
CA ASN A 414 -29.07 -8.32 -20.91
C ASN A 414 -27.77 -7.52 -20.84
N GLU A 415 -26.68 -8.07 -21.37
CA GLU A 415 -25.39 -7.39 -21.42
C GLU A 415 -25.43 -6.14 -22.32
N GLY A 416 -26.11 -6.20 -23.47
CA GLY A 416 -26.36 -5.04 -24.31
C GLY A 416 -27.17 -3.95 -23.60
N TYR A 417 -28.22 -4.31 -22.87
CA TYR A 417 -28.99 -3.36 -22.04
C TYR A 417 -28.14 -2.78 -20.90
N ASN A 418 -27.30 -3.59 -20.25
CA ASN A 418 -26.42 -3.11 -19.20
C ASN A 418 -25.42 -2.07 -19.72
N LEU A 419 -24.87 -2.26 -20.94
CA LEU A 419 -24.02 -1.26 -21.57
C LEU A 419 -24.82 0.01 -21.91
N LEU A 420 -26.03 -0.12 -22.44
CA LEU A 420 -26.87 1.05 -22.74
C LEU A 420 -27.27 1.81 -21.47
N ALA A 421 -27.51 1.12 -20.35
CA ALA A 421 -27.79 1.72 -19.05
C ALA A 421 -26.54 2.42 -18.48
N GLU A 422 -25.36 1.80 -18.62
CA GLU A 422 -24.06 2.41 -18.30
C GLU A 422 -23.86 3.73 -19.05
N LEU A 423 -24.22 3.78 -20.34
CA LEU A 423 -24.16 4.99 -21.17
C LEU A 423 -25.36 5.95 -20.97
N GLN A 424 -26.29 5.61 -20.08
CA GLN A 424 -27.56 6.32 -19.86
C GLN A 424 -28.42 6.50 -21.13
N ALA A 425 -28.27 5.60 -22.10
CA ALA A 425 -29.05 5.53 -23.33
C ALA A 425 -30.44 4.90 -23.10
N VAL A 426 -30.59 4.12 -22.03
CA VAL A 426 -31.87 3.55 -21.56
C VAL A 426 -32.10 3.84 -20.09
N ASP A 427 -33.37 3.87 -19.68
CA ASP A 427 -33.79 3.96 -18.27
C ASP A 427 -33.83 2.57 -17.59
N GLU A 428 -34.18 2.55 -16.29
CA GLU A 428 -34.31 1.31 -15.51
C GLU A 428 -35.35 0.34 -16.08
N GLN A 429 -36.36 0.86 -16.78
CA GLN A 429 -37.39 0.07 -17.47
C GLN A 429 -36.98 -0.31 -18.91
N ARG A 430 -35.69 -0.16 -19.27
CA ARG A 430 -35.12 -0.49 -20.58
C ARG A 430 -35.70 0.32 -21.75
N ARG A 431 -36.29 1.50 -21.49
CA ARG A 431 -36.82 2.41 -22.51
C ARG A 431 -35.75 3.41 -22.92
N ILE A 432 -35.76 3.80 -24.20
CA ILE A 432 -34.77 4.74 -24.75
C ILE A 432 -34.93 6.16 -24.18
N THR A 433 -33.85 6.72 -23.64
CA THR A 433 -33.80 8.08 -23.07
C THR A 433 -33.64 9.13 -24.17
N ALA A 434 -33.76 10.42 -23.81
CA ALA A 434 -33.45 11.52 -24.74
C ALA A 434 -31.99 11.46 -25.22
N ARG A 435 -31.06 11.14 -24.31
CA ARG A 435 -29.64 10.90 -24.63
C ARG A 435 -29.48 9.71 -25.58
N GLY A 436 -30.18 8.60 -25.32
CA GLY A 436 -30.19 7.43 -26.20
C GLY A 436 -30.68 7.72 -27.61
N ARG A 437 -31.72 8.54 -27.78
CA ARG A 437 -32.22 8.95 -29.11
C ARG A 437 -31.18 9.75 -29.90
N GLN A 438 -30.48 10.67 -29.24
CA GLN A 438 -29.40 11.44 -29.89
C GLN A 438 -28.24 10.53 -30.28
N MET A 439 -27.85 9.59 -29.42
CA MET A 439 -26.82 8.61 -29.72
C MET A 439 -27.18 7.71 -30.91
N ALA A 440 -28.43 7.24 -30.97
CA ALA A 440 -28.92 6.34 -32.03
C ALA A 440 -28.94 6.98 -33.43
N ALA A 441 -28.98 8.32 -33.49
CA ALA A 441 -28.92 9.08 -34.73
C ALA A 441 -27.51 9.17 -35.33
N LEU A 442 -26.47 8.86 -34.56
CA LEU A 442 -25.08 8.86 -35.02
C LEU A 442 -24.71 7.48 -35.60
N PRO A 443 -24.04 7.40 -36.78
CA PRO A 443 -23.73 6.14 -37.46
C PRO A 443 -22.44 5.47 -36.93
N VAL A 444 -22.34 5.32 -35.60
CA VAL A 444 -21.20 4.72 -34.86
C VAL A 444 -21.67 3.87 -33.68
N ASP A 445 -20.75 3.11 -33.08
CA ASP A 445 -21.02 2.34 -31.87
C ASP A 445 -21.57 3.25 -30.74
N PRO A 446 -22.53 2.78 -29.92
CA PRO A 446 -23.09 3.58 -28.82
C PRO A 446 -22.05 4.19 -27.88
N ARG A 447 -20.93 3.51 -27.61
CA ARG A 447 -19.86 4.07 -26.77
C ARG A 447 -19.25 5.31 -27.40
N LEU A 448 -18.96 5.23 -28.69
CA LEU A 448 -18.40 6.33 -29.47
C LEU A 448 -19.39 7.49 -29.63
N ALA A 449 -20.68 7.18 -29.81
CA ALA A 449 -21.75 8.18 -29.82
C ALA A 449 -21.85 8.92 -28.48
N ALA A 450 -21.73 8.21 -27.36
CA ALA A 450 -21.74 8.79 -26.02
C ALA A 450 -20.55 9.73 -25.77
N ILE A 451 -19.37 9.41 -26.34
CA ILE A 451 -18.18 10.27 -26.29
C ILE A 451 -18.46 11.60 -26.99
N LEU A 452 -19.01 11.58 -28.22
CA LEU A 452 -19.31 12.82 -28.95
C LEU A 452 -20.33 13.69 -28.21
N LEU A 453 -21.32 13.07 -27.59
CA LEU A 453 -22.32 13.78 -26.79
C LEU A 453 -21.70 14.43 -25.54
N ALA A 454 -20.82 13.71 -24.83
CA ALA A 454 -20.07 14.26 -23.70
C ALA A 454 -19.06 15.34 -24.12
N ALA A 455 -18.44 15.21 -25.29
CA ALA A 455 -17.49 16.17 -25.82
C ALA A 455 -18.16 17.50 -26.16
N ARG A 456 -19.42 17.48 -26.62
CA ARG A 456 -20.24 18.68 -26.76
C ARG A 456 -20.44 19.40 -25.42
N GLU A 457 -20.80 18.66 -24.36
CA GLU A 457 -21.02 19.21 -23.01
C GLU A 457 -19.72 19.80 -22.41
N LYS A 458 -18.56 19.25 -22.79
CA LYS A 458 -17.23 19.67 -22.31
C LYS A 458 -16.47 20.59 -23.27
N HIS A 459 -17.13 21.08 -24.32
CA HIS A 459 -16.57 22.01 -25.31
C HIS A 459 -15.30 21.50 -26.04
N CYS A 460 -15.21 20.20 -26.32
CA CYS A 460 -14.09 19.56 -27.04
C CYS A 460 -14.57 18.68 -28.21
N LEU A 461 -15.65 19.10 -28.87
CA LEU A 461 -16.32 18.32 -29.93
C LEU A 461 -15.44 18.15 -31.16
N HIS A 462 -14.66 19.17 -31.54
CA HIS A 462 -13.74 19.10 -32.69
C HIS A 462 -12.72 17.96 -32.51
N GLU A 463 -12.01 17.94 -31.38
CA GLU A 463 -10.98 16.95 -31.07
C GLU A 463 -11.57 15.55 -30.95
N ALA A 464 -12.73 15.44 -30.29
CA ALA A 464 -13.43 14.18 -30.14
C ALA A 464 -13.95 13.61 -31.47
N LEU A 465 -14.39 14.45 -32.41
CA LEU A 465 -14.80 14.01 -33.75
C LEU A 465 -13.65 13.35 -34.50
N VAL A 466 -12.45 13.96 -34.45
CA VAL A 466 -11.23 13.39 -35.06
C VAL A 466 -10.89 12.04 -34.43
N ILE A 467 -10.93 11.94 -33.11
CA ILE A 467 -10.59 10.71 -32.40
C ILE A 467 -11.64 9.61 -32.62
N VAL A 468 -12.93 9.91 -32.48
CA VAL A 468 -14.02 8.95 -32.66
C VAL A 468 -14.06 8.41 -34.10
N SER A 469 -13.82 9.27 -35.08
CA SER A 469 -13.69 8.84 -36.48
C SER A 469 -12.48 7.93 -36.69
N ALA A 470 -11.35 8.19 -36.01
CA ALA A 470 -10.16 7.34 -36.05
C ALA A 470 -10.44 5.94 -35.46
N LEU A 471 -11.13 5.88 -34.31
CA LEU A 471 -11.50 4.64 -33.64
C LEU A 471 -12.54 3.81 -34.43
N SER A 472 -13.24 4.44 -35.38
CA SER A 472 -14.24 3.79 -36.23
C SER A 472 -13.66 3.17 -37.51
N VAL A 473 -12.37 3.37 -37.77
CA VAL A 473 -11.67 2.86 -38.96
C VAL A 473 -10.46 2.02 -38.58
N GLN A 474 -9.90 1.30 -39.54
CA GLN A 474 -8.63 0.62 -39.32
C GLN A 474 -7.50 1.65 -39.18
N ASP A 475 -6.55 1.40 -38.27
CA ASP A 475 -5.41 2.29 -38.04
C ASP A 475 -4.69 2.61 -39.37
N PRO A 476 -4.57 3.91 -39.73
CA PRO A 476 -3.94 4.33 -40.98
C PRO A 476 -2.42 4.13 -40.98
N ARG A 477 -1.79 3.95 -39.83
CA ARG A 477 -0.35 3.72 -39.71
C ARG A 477 0.02 2.31 -40.18
N GLU A 478 0.96 2.23 -41.11
CA GLU A 478 1.49 0.97 -41.63
C GLU A 478 2.82 0.65 -40.95
N ARG A 479 2.97 -0.58 -40.43
CA ARG A 479 4.22 -1.02 -39.79
C ARG A 479 4.72 -2.32 -40.45
N PRO A 480 5.30 -2.24 -41.67
CA PRO A 480 5.81 -3.43 -42.36
C PRO A 480 6.90 -4.10 -41.54
N ALA A 481 6.89 -5.44 -41.47
CA ALA A 481 7.86 -6.20 -40.65
C ALA A 481 9.32 -5.87 -41.00
N GLU A 482 9.63 -5.75 -42.30
CA GLU A 482 10.98 -5.44 -42.81
C GLU A 482 11.43 -4.00 -42.53
N LYS A 483 10.50 -3.06 -42.36
CA LYS A 483 10.78 -1.62 -42.17
C LYS A 483 10.27 -1.10 -40.83
N LYS A 484 10.11 -1.99 -39.85
CA LYS A 484 9.47 -1.68 -38.56
C LYS A 484 10.13 -0.48 -37.86
N GLN A 485 11.46 -0.46 -37.76
CA GLN A 485 12.21 0.61 -37.11
C GLN A 485 12.01 1.97 -37.82
N GLN A 486 12.07 2.00 -39.16
CA GLN A 486 11.84 3.22 -39.95
C GLN A 486 10.39 3.72 -39.79
N SER A 487 9.42 2.81 -39.80
CA SER A 487 8.01 3.17 -39.61
C SER A 487 7.73 3.71 -38.20
N ASP A 488 8.29 3.09 -37.16
CA ASP A 488 8.14 3.54 -35.77
C ASP A 488 8.78 4.92 -35.57
N GLU A 489 9.93 5.19 -36.19
CA GLU A 489 10.58 6.50 -36.15
C GLU A 489 9.75 7.59 -36.84
N LYS A 490 9.19 7.31 -38.04
CA LYS A 490 8.28 8.24 -38.72
C LYS A 490 6.99 8.47 -37.93
N HIS A 491 6.44 7.46 -37.27
CA HIS A 491 5.21 7.63 -36.48
C HIS A 491 5.45 8.37 -35.17
N LYS A 492 6.67 8.34 -34.63
CA LYS A 492 7.05 9.02 -33.39
C LYS A 492 6.87 10.54 -33.46
N GLN A 493 6.98 11.15 -34.64
CA GLN A 493 6.81 12.60 -34.83
C GLN A 493 5.41 13.12 -34.45
N TRP A 494 4.40 12.24 -34.41
CA TRP A 494 3.03 12.58 -33.99
C TRP A 494 2.66 11.99 -32.63
N ALA A 495 3.56 11.24 -32.00
CA ALA A 495 3.28 10.61 -30.72
C ALA A 495 3.21 11.65 -29.60
N ASP A 496 2.14 11.59 -28.81
CA ASP A 496 2.01 12.34 -27.57
C ASP A 496 2.46 11.47 -26.38
N GLU A 497 3.24 12.08 -25.48
CA GLU A 497 3.82 11.38 -24.32
C GLU A 497 2.81 11.01 -23.25
N ARG A 498 1.55 11.44 -23.34
CA ARG A 498 0.50 11.15 -22.36
C ARG A 498 -0.71 10.44 -22.96
N SER A 499 -0.89 10.42 -24.28
CA SER A 499 -2.12 9.91 -24.91
C SER A 499 -1.97 9.46 -26.37
N ASP A 500 -2.24 8.18 -26.63
CA ASP A 500 -2.36 7.66 -28.00
C ASP A 500 -3.57 8.29 -28.75
N PHE A 501 -4.60 8.77 -28.05
CA PHE A 501 -5.73 9.47 -28.67
C PHE A 501 -5.29 10.84 -29.21
N VAL A 502 -4.50 11.58 -28.44
CA VAL A 502 -3.90 12.84 -28.90
C VAL A 502 -2.91 12.59 -30.03
N SER A 503 -2.25 11.44 -30.05
CA SER A 503 -1.38 11.05 -31.17
C SER A 503 -2.15 10.94 -32.51
N PHE A 504 -3.40 10.48 -32.49
CA PHE A 504 -4.26 10.53 -33.68
C PHE A 504 -4.64 11.96 -34.04
N LEU A 505 -4.98 12.81 -33.07
CA LEU A 505 -5.27 14.22 -33.33
C LEU A 505 -4.08 14.94 -33.99
N ASN A 506 -2.87 14.69 -33.51
CA ASN A 506 -1.63 15.24 -34.07
C ASN A 506 -1.38 14.77 -35.50
N LEU A 507 -1.57 13.48 -35.77
CA LEU A 507 -1.47 12.92 -37.12
C LEU A 507 -2.50 13.54 -38.07
N TRP A 508 -3.75 13.68 -37.61
CA TRP A 508 -4.82 14.30 -38.38
C TRP A 508 -4.50 15.75 -38.75
N ASN A 509 -4.11 16.56 -37.77
CA ASN A 509 -3.77 17.97 -37.99
C ASN A 509 -2.60 18.11 -38.97
N ALA A 510 -1.55 17.31 -38.80
CA ALA A 510 -0.42 17.31 -39.73
C ALA A 510 -0.84 16.90 -41.15
N PHE A 511 -1.71 15.89 -41.28
CA PHE A 511 -2.21 15.45 -42.58
C PHE A 511 -3.11 16.50 -43.26
N GLU A 512 -4.02 17.16 -42.55
CA GLU A 512 -4.89 18.18 -43.13
C GLU A 512 -4.11 19.41 -43.63
N VAL A 513 -3.06 19.82 -42.92
CA VAL A 513 -2.14 20.88 -43.39
C VAL A 513 -1.51 20.48 -44.72
N GLN A 514 -0.94 19.28 -44.82
CA GLN A 514 -0.31 18.80 -46.05
C GLN A 514 -1.34 18.61 -47.17
N ARG A 515 -2.55 18.20 -46.86
CA ARG A 515 -3.62 17.99 -47.85
C ARG A 515 -4.14 19.30 -48.43
N GLN A 516 -4.12 20.40 -47.67
CA GLN A 516 -4.44 21.74 -48.18
C GLN A 516 -3.30 22.32 -49.03
N ALA A 517 -2.04 22.00 -48.69
CA ALA A 517 -0.87 22.54 -49.39
C ALA A 517 -0.45 21.74 -50.64
N LEU A 518 -0.63 20.41 -50.65
CA LEU A 518 -0.09 19.52 -51.68
C LEU A 518 -1.15 19.10 -52.71
N THR A 519 -0.69 18.82 -53.94
CA THR A 519 -1.52 18.14 -54.93
C THR A 519 -1.82 16.69 -54.52
N LYS A 520 -2.88 16.09 -55.06
CA LYS A 520 -3.32 14.72 -54.73
C LYS A 520 -2.20 13.67 -54.89
N ASN A 521 -1.36 13.78 -55.92
CA ASN A 521 -0.24 12.87 -56.14
C ASN A 521 0.90 13.09 -55.14
N ALA A 522 1.22 14.35 -54.83
CA ALA A 522 2.23 14.68 -53.81
C ALA A 522 1.78 14.23 -52.42
N LEU A 523 0.51 14.38 -52.08
CA LEU A 523 -0.06 13.92 -50.82
C LEU A 523 -0.04 12.38 -50.70
N ARG A 524 -0.29 11.66 -51.79
CA ARG A 524 -0.13 10.19 -51.81
C ARG A 524 1.31 9.78 -51.53
N LYS A 525 2.28 10.48 -52.13
CA LYS A 525 3.72 10.27 -51.87
C LYS A 525 4.09 10.61 -50.42
N PHE A 526 3.50 11.67 -49.84
CA PHE A 526 3.65 12.00 -48.42
C PHE A 526 3.19 10.86 -47.52
N CYS A 527 2.04 10.24 -47.81
CA CYS A 527 1.56 9.07 -47.07
C CYS A 527 2.55 7.89 -47.18
N GLU A 528 3.02 7.57 -48.38
CA GLU A 528 3.99 6.48 -48.61
C GLU A 528 5.31 6.70 -47.84
N VAL A 529 5.88 7.90 -47.90
CA VAL A 529 7.14 8.25 -47.20
C VAL A 529 7.02 8.18 -45.67
N ASN A 530 5.82 8.45 -45.13
CA ASN A 530 5.57 8.42 -43.70
C ASN A 530 4.90 7.13 -43.22
N PHE A 531 4.88 6.07 -44.04
CA PHE A 531 4.26 4.79 -43.71
C PHE A 531 2.80 4.94 -43.25
N LEU A 532 2.02 5.72 -44.01
CA LEU A 532 0.59 5.90 -43.84
C LEU A 532 -0.16 5.32 -45.03
N SER A 533 -1.26 4.63 -44.75
CA SER A 533 -2.13 4.11 -45.79
C SER A 533 -3.00 5.22 -46.38
N TRP A 534 -2.75 5.60 -47.63
CA TRP A 534 -3.54 6.60 -48.36
C TRP A 534 -5.05 6.32 -48.29
N GLN A 535 -5.44 5.05 -48.47
CA GLN A 535 -6.84 4.64 -48.48
C GLN A 535 -7.50 4.79 -47.11
N ARG A 536 -6.81 4.40 -46.02
CA ARG A 536 -7.34 4.53 -44.66
C ARG A 536 -7.38 5.97 -44.18
N MET A 537 -6.40 6.80 -44.58
CA MET A 537 -6.46 8.25 -44.31
C MET A 537 -7.68 8.90 -44.97
N ARG A 538 -7.98 8.53 -46.22
CA ARG A 538 -9.20 9.00 -46.91
C ARG A 538 -10.46 8.49 -46.21
N GLU A 539 -10.51 7.21 -45.85
CA GLU A 539 -11.67 6.62 -45.15
C GLU A 539 -11.90 7.29 -43.79
N TRP A 540 -10.85 7.55 -43.02
CA TRP A 540 -10.93 8.30 -41.76
C TRP A 540 -11.57 9.67 -42.00
N ARG A 541 -11.12 10.39 -43.03
CA ARG A 541 -11.67 11.70 -43.37
C ARG A 541 -13.12 11.66 -43.82
N ASP A 542 -13.51 10.65 -44.58
CA ASP A 542 -14.89 10.46 -45.01
C ASP A 542 -15.82 10.17 -43.80
N ILE A 543 -15.36 9.35 -42.85
CA ILE A 543 -16.08 9.07 -41.58
C ILE A 543 -16.20 10.34 -40.74
N HIS A 544 -15.11 11.10 -40.59
CA HIS A 544 -15.11 12.37 -39.87
C HIS A 544 -16.13 13.33 -40.47
N HIS A 545 -16.15 13.48 -41.80
CA HIS A 545 -17.11 14.35 -42.49
C HIS A 545 -18.56 13.88 -42.29
N GLN A 546 -18.82 12.58 -42.35
CA GLN A 546 -20.16 12.02 -42.09
C GLN A 546 -20.62 12.31 -40.66
N LEU A 547 -19.75 12.12 -39.67
CA LEU A 547 -20.07 12.41 -38.27
C LEU A 547 -20.27 13.90 -38.03
N HIS A 548 -19.45 14.73 -38.66
CA HIS A 548 -19.60 16.18 -38.64
C HIS A 548 -20.98 16.62 -39.18
N ILE A 549 -21.40 16.10 -40.34
CA ILE A 549 -22.74 16.36 -40.89
C ILE A 549 -23.84 15.87 -39.94
N ALA A 550 -23.70 14.67 -39.37
CA ALA A 550 -24.68 14.13 -38.43
C ALA A 550 -24.80 15.01 -37.17
N CYS A 551 -23.68 15.48 -36.62
CA CYS A 551 -23.65 16.44 -35.51
C CYS A 551 -24.32 17.77 -35.90
N GLN A 552 -24.08 18.29 -37.09
CA GLN A 552 -24.75 19.50 -37.59
C GLN A 552 -26.27 19.32 -37.74
N GLN A 553 -26.72 18.17 -38.25
CA GLN A 553 -28.15 17.85 -38.36
C GLN A 553 -28.83 17.75 -36.99
N LEU A 554 -28.09 17.37 -35.95
CA LEU A 554 -28.55 17.40 -34.55
C LEU A 554 -28.45 18.80 -33.90
N GLY A 555 -27.99 19.81 -34.65
CA GLY A 555 -27.83 21.18 -34.16
C GLY A 555 -26.61 21.39 -33.25
N TRP A 556 -25.62 20.49 -33.29
CA TRP A 556 -24.43 20.60 -32.45
C TRP A 556 -23.42 21.57 -33.07
N LYS A 557 -22.95 22.54 -32.27
CA LYS A 557 -21.91 23.48 -32.67
C LYS A 557 -20.54 22.96 -32.28
N ILE A 558 -19.57 23.14 -33.17
CA ILE A 558 -18.16 22.81 -32.93
C ILE A 558 -17.51 24.00 -32.21
N ASN A 559 -16.57 23.72 -31.31
CA ASN A 559 -15.79 24.75 -30.60
C ASN A 559 -14.99 25.62 -31.58
N SER A 560 -14.97 26.94 -31.35
CA SER A 560 -14.29 27.93 -32.20
C SER A 560 -12.78 27.99 -31.96
N ASP A 561 -12.33 27.65 -30.75
CA ASP A 561 -10.93 27.64 -30.36
C ASP A 561 -10.33 26.28 -30.67
N THR A 562 -9.90 26.08 -31.92
CA THR A 562 -9.13 24.88 -32.32
C THR A 562 -7.64 25.17 -32.17
N GLU A 563 -6.97 24.52 -31.22
CA GLU A 563 -5.52 24.61 -31.07
C GLU A 563 -4.83 23.66 -32.05
N ASN A 564 -4.14 24.20 -33.05
CA ASN A 564 -3.30 23.44 -33.97
C ASN A 564 -1.88 23.20 -33.39
N THR A 565 -1.78 22.91 -32.10
CA THR A 565 -0.51 22.59 -31.43
C THR A 565 -0.37 21.08 -31.24
N THR A 566 0.86 20.58 -31.30
CA THR A 566 1.18 19.15 -31.07
C THR A 566 0.95 18.69 -29.62
N THR A 567 0.80 19.65 -28.70
CA THR A 567 0.49 19.41 -27.29
C THR A 567 -0.74 20.21 -26.89
N LEU A 568 -1.75 19.53 -26.36
CA LEU A 568 -2.97 20.18 -25.85
C LEU A 568 -2.70 20.90 -24.52
N LYS A 569 -3.33 22.06 -24.32
CA LYS A 569 -3.39 22.71 -23.01
C LYS A 569 -3.96 21.77 -21.94
N PRO A 570 -3.52 21.86 -20.66
CA PRO A 570 -3.97 20.98 -19.59
C PRO A 570 -5.49 20.90 -19.44
N ALA A 571 -6.20 22.03 -19.54
CA ALA A 571 -7.66 22.08 -19.43
C ALA A 571 -8.37 21.32 -20.57
N LEU A 572 -7.94 21.53 -21.82
CA LEU A 572 -8.52 20.84 -22.98
C LEU A 572 -8.19 19.33 -22.95
N TYR A 573 -6.98 18.96 -22.52
CA TYR A 573 -6.60 17.56 -22.30
C TYR A 573 -7.54 16.89 -21.28
N ALA A 574 -7.79 17.52 -20.13
CA ALA A 574 -8.70 16.99 -19.12
C ALA A 574 -10.14 16.89 -19.64
N SER A 575 -10.67 17.93 -20.30
CA SER A 575 -12.02 17.92 -20.88
C SER A 575 -12.21 16.81 -21.92
N LEU A 576 -11.25 16.64 -22.84
CA LEU A 576 -11.26 15.57 -23.84
C LEU A 576 -11.26 14.19 -23.20
N HIS A 577 -10.36 13.92 -22.25
CA HIS A 577 -10.28 12.59 -21.62
C HIS A 577 -11.46 12.31 -20.69
N GLN A 578 -12.05 13.33 -20.07
CA GLN A 578 -13.33 13.21 -19.37
C GLN A 578 -14.49 12.87 -20.31
N ALA A 579 -14.50 13.39 -21.54
CA ALA A 579 -15.49 13.01 -22.55
C ALA A 579 -15.27 11.56 -23.05
N LEU A 580 -14.02 11.17 -23.29
CA LEU A 580 -13.64 9.80 -23.65
C LEU A 580 -14.06 8.79 -22.57
N LEU A 581 -13.88 9.15 -21.29
CA LEU A 581 -14.26 8.31 -20.14
C LEU A 581 -15.71 7.87 -20.20
N VAL A 582 -16.65 8.73 -20.61
CA VAL A 582 -18.09 8.41 -20.65
C VAL A 582 -18.40 7.19 -21.52
N GLY A 583 -17.72 7.02 -22.65
CA GLY A 583 -17.90 5.84 -23.52
C GLY A 583 -17.04 4.64 -23.12
N LEU A 584 -16.02 4.85 -22.29
CA LEU A 584 -14.93 3.91 -22.06
C LEU A 584 -14.71 3.60 -20.56
N LEU A 585 -15.73 3.81 -19.72
CA LEU A 585 -15.66 3.59 -18.27
C LEU A 585 -15.19 2.18 -17.90
N SER A 586 -15.58 1.16 -18.67
CA SER A 586 -15.16 -0.22 -18.45
C SER A 586 -13.69 -0.52 -18.80
N ASN A 587 -12.98 0.46 -19.36
CA ASN A 587 -11.63 0.30 -19.93
C ASN A 587 -10.58 1.15 -19.18
N ILE A 588 -10.87 1.54 -17.93
CA ILE A 588 -9.88 2.16 -17.04
C ILE A 588 -9.08 1.09 -16.29
N ALA A 589 -7.84 1.42 -15.94
CA ALA A 589 -7.00 0.55 -15.14
C ALA A 589 -6.00 1.31 -14.27
N GLN A 590 -5.68 0.74 -13.11
CA GLN A 590 -4.70 1.23 -12.15
C GLN A 590 -3.47 0.33 -12.15
N ARG A 591 -2.27 0.91 -12.15
CA ARG A 591 -1.01 0.17 -12.08
C ARG A 591 -0.86 -0.50 -10.71
N GLN A 592 -0.50 -1.79 -10.70
CA GLN A 592 -0.21 -2.57 -9.48
C GLN A 592 1.30 -2.78 -9.36
N GLU A 593 1.89 -3.52 -10.29
CA GLU A 593 3.32 -3.88 -10.35
C GLU A 593 4.00 -3.28 -11.60
N GLU A 594 5.29 -3.57 -11.83
CA GLU A 594 5.98 -3.12 -13.04
C GLU A 594 5.32 -3.70 -14.31
N LYS A 595 4.68 -2.81 -15.09
CA LYS A 595 4.02 -3.06 -16.38
C LYS A 595 2.72 -3.88 -16.33
N GLU A 596 2.21 -4.24 -15.15
CA GLU A 596 0.91 -4.87 -14.95
C GLU A 596 -0.12 -3.89 -14.34
N TYR A 597 -1.34 -3.93 -14.87
CA TYR A 597 -2.45 -3.07 -14.47
C TYR A 597 -3.65 -3.91 -14.01
N LEU A 598 -4.34 -3.39 -13.01
CA LEU A 598 -5.66 -3.84 -12.57
C LEU A 598 -6.74 -2.98 -13.23
N GLY A 599 -7.44 -3.55 -14.19
CA GLY A 599 -8.63 -2.97 -14.81
C GLY A 599 -9.92 -3.27 -14.06
N CYS A 600 -11.01 -2.63 -14.50
CA CYS A 600 -12.35 -2.88 -13.97
C CYS A 600 -12.66 -4.38 -13.90
N ARG A 601 -13.32 -4.80 -12.81
CA ARG A 601 -13.66 -6.21 -12.50
C ARG A 601 -12.44 -7.10 -12.30
N GLN A 602 -11.42 -6.57 -11.64
CA GLN A 602 -10.22 -7.31 -11.26
C GLN A 602 -9.46 -7.92 -12.44
N ARG A 603 -9.49 -7.26 -13.61
CA ARG A 603 -8.82 -7.75 -14.82
C ARG A 603 -7.35 -7.38 -14.78
N LYS A 604 -6.47 -8.36 -14.91
CA LYS A 604 -5.05 -8.10 -15.14
C LYS A 604 -4.82 -7.80 -16.62
N LEU A 605 -4.13 -6.69 -16.91
CA LEU A 605 -3.84 -6.29 -18.29
C LEU A 605 -2.48 -5.60 -18.40
N ARG A 606 -1.96 -5.52 -19.62
CA ARG A 606 -0.73 -4.79 -19.96
C ARG A 606 -0.97 -3.77 -21.07
N ILE A 607 -0.17 -2.72 -21.14
CA ILE A 607 -0.20 -1.78 -22.27
C ILE A 607 0.34 -2.48 -23.51
N PHE A 608 -0.32 -2.34 -24.65
CA PHE A 608 0.17 -2.88 -25.91
C PHE A 608 1.55 -2.28 -26.27
N PRO A 609 2.57 -3.09 -26.62
CA PRO A 609 3.94 -2.59 -26.84
C PRO A 609 4.09 -1.50 -27.91
N GLY A 610 3.14 -1.40 -28.85
CA GLY A 610 3.14 -0.39 -29.89
C GLY A 610 2.67 1.01 -29.46
N SER A 611 2.24 1.19 -28.21
CA SER A 611 1.82 2.47 -27.63
C SER A 611 3.02 3.31 -27.17
N ALA A 612 2.89 4.64 -27.24
CA ALA A 612 3.88 5.56 -26.68
C ALA A 612 4.00 5.41 -25.14
N GLN A 613 2.91 4.99 -24.47
CA GLN A 613 2.84 4.79 -23.02
C GLN A 613 3.45 3.47 -22.54
N ALA A 614 3.88 2.59 -23.45
CA ALA A 614 4.46 1.30 -23.05
C ALA A 614 5.82 1.46 -22.34
N LYS A 615 6.56 2.54 -22.63
CA LYS A 615 7.83 2.87 -21.96
C LYS A 615 7.62 3.65 -20.67
N LYS A 616 6.78 4.69 -20.70
CA LYS A 616 6.45 5.55 -19.55
C LYS A 616 5.04 5.23 -19.07
N THR A 617 4.96 4.30 -18.12
CA THR A 617 3.67 3.71 -17.69
C THR A 617 2.95 4.62 -16.69
N PRO A 618 1.74 5.14 -16.98
CA PRO A 618 1.00 6.00 -16.05
C PRO A 618 0.41 5.23 -14.87
N ARG A 619 0.15 5.88 -13.73
CA ARG A 619 -0.50 5.25 -12.57
C ARG A 619 -1.94 4.81 -12.89
N TRP A 620 -2.67 5.65 -13.61
CA TRP A 620 -4.02 5.38 -14.10
C TRP A 620 -4.05 5.57 -15.60
N LEU A 621 -4.69 4.63 -16.29
CA LEU A 621 -4.89 4.72 -17.73
C LEU A 621 -6.35 4.54 -18.12
N LEU A 622 -6.67 5.11 -19.28
CA LEU A 622 -7.84 4.86 -20.09
C LEU A 622 -7.41 4.15 -21.36
N ALA A 623 -8.13 3.11 -21.78
CA ALA A 623 -7.89 2.43 -23.06
C ALA A 623 -9.10 2.53 -24.00
N ALA A 624 -8.86 2.69 -25.30
CA ALA A 624 -9.94 2.65 -26.30
C ALA A 624 -10.56 1.26 -26.32
N ASN A 625 -9.72 0.23 -26.46
CA ASN A 625 -10.15 -1.16 -26.54
C ASN A 625 -9.25 -2.07 -25.70
N LEU A 626 -9.85 -3.11 -25.14
CA LEU A 626 -9.16 -4.22 -24.49
C LEU A 626 -9.25 -5.43 -25.42
N MET A 627 -8.12 -6.05 -25.74
CA MET A 627 -8.07 -7.19 -26.65
C MET A 627 -7.24 -8.31 -26.04
N GLU A 628 -7.82 -9.51 -26.02
CA GLU A 628 -7.17 -10.71 -25.49
C GLU A 628 -6.54 -11.49 -26.65
N THR A 629 -5.21 -11.59 -26.63
CA THR A 629 -4.43 -12.42 -27.57
C THR A 629 -3.75 -13.56 -26.82
N SER A 630 -2.47 -13.44 -26.45
CA SER A 630 -1.82 -14.32 -25.47
C SER A 630 -2.11 -13.92 -24.02
N GLN A 631 -2.32 -12.61 -23.82
CA GLN A 631 -2.75 -11.98 -22.58
C GLN A 631 -3.65 -10.80 -22.93
N LEU A 632 -4.26 -10.18 -21.92
CA LEU A 632 -5.13 -9.03 -22.11
C LEU A 632 -4.28 -7.76 -22.31
N PHE A 633 -4.41 -7.12 -23.47
CA PHE A 633 -3.72 -5.88 -23.79
C PHE A 633 -4.69 -4.70 -23.88
N ALA A 634 -4.26 -3.56 -23.33
CA ALA A 634 -4.89 -2.27 -23.55
C ALA A 634 -4.30 -1.60 -24.80
N HIS A 635 -5.17 -1.29 -25.76
CA HIS A 635 -4.82 -0.64 -27.02
C HIS A 635 -5.33 0.79 -27.06
N CYS A 636 -4.50 1.69 -27.60
CA CYS A 636 -4.74 3.14 -27.66
C CYS A 636 -5.07 3.69 -26.26
N VAL A 637 -4.00 4.01 -25.52
CA VAL A 637 -4.10 4.34 -24.10
C VAL A 637 -3.79 5.81 -23.82
N ALA A 638 -4.36 6.34 -22.75
CA ALA A 638 -4.04 7.66 -22.23
C ALA A 638 -3.91 7.67 -20.71
N MET A 639 -3.05 8.55 -20.21
CA MET A 639 -2.96 8.90 -18.81
C MET A 639 -4.23 9.66 -18.36
N ILE A 640 -4.81 9.24 -17.24
CA ILE A 640 -5.96 9.93 -16.64
C ILE A 640 -5.74 10.14 -15.14
N GLU A 641 -6.52 11.03 -14.54
CA GLU A 641 -6.61 11.15 -13.08
C GLU A 641 -7.89 10.47 -12.57
N PRO A 642 -7.85 9.77 -11.42
CA PRO A 642 -9.01 9.05 -10.90
C PRO A 642 -10.19 9.97 -10.58
N GLN A 643 -9.92 11.22 -10.20
CA GLN A 643 -10.94 12.25 -9.94
C GLN A 643 -11.77 12.62 -11.18
N TRP A 644 -11.25 12.43 -12.39
CA TRP A 644 -11.98 12.67 -13.64
C TRP A 644 -13.05 11.62 -13.91
N VAL A 645 -12.91 10.43 -13.33
CA VAL A 645 -13.86 9.31 -13.48
C VAL A 645 -15.14 9.58 -12.69
N VAL A 646 -15.03 10.24 -11.52
CA VAL A 646 -16.15 10.43 -10.60
C VAL A 646 -17.34 11.16 -11.23
N PRO A 647 -17.15 12.32 -11.91
CA PRO A 647 -18.25 12.99 -12.61
C PRO A 647 -18.82 12.18 -13.77
N ALA A 648 -17.99 11.44 -14.51
CA ALA A 648 -18.40 10.67 -15.69
C ALA A 648 -19.21 9.41 -15.33
N ALA A 649 -19.06 8.89 -14.11
CA ALA A 649 -19.66 7.64 -13.65
C ALA A 649 -20.59 7.81 -12.44
N ARG A 650 -21.14 9.00 -12.20
CA ARG A 650 -21.88 9.32 -10.95
C ARG A 650 -22.99 8.31 -10.58
N HIS A 651 -23.69 7.75 -11.57
CA HIS A 651 -24.76 6.75 -11.42
C HIS A 651 -24.26 5.31 -11.20
N LEU A 652 -22.95 5.06 -11.34
CA LEU A 652 -22.32 3.74 -11.23
C LEU A 652 -21.36 3.62 -10.05
N ILE A 653 -21.04 4.74 -9.39
CA ILE A 653 -20.12 4.77 -8.26
C ILE A 653 -20.78 4.15 -7.05
N GLN A 654 -20.10 3.14 -6.50
CA GLN A 654 -20.42 2.57 -5.20
C GLN A 654 -19.73 3.40 -4.12
N ARG A 655 -20.49 3.82 -3.11
CA ARG A 655 -20.01 4.58 -1.97
C ARG A 655 -20.12 3.71 -0.73
N ASP A 656 -18.99 3.44 -0.11
CA ASP A 656 -18.93 2.78 1.19
C ASP A 656 -18.57 3.84 2.24
N TYR A 657 -19.24 3.82 3.38
CA TYR A 657 -19.00 4.73 4.49
C TYR A 657 -18.43 3.95 5.68
N PHE A 658 -17.38 4.44 6.31
CA PHE A 658 -16.67 3.75 7.39
C PHE A 658 -15.98 4.75 8.32
N GLU A 659 -15.61 4.29 9.53
CA GLU A 659 -14.92 5.11 10.55
C GLU A 659 -15.63 6.46 10.79
N PRO A 660 -16.86 6.49 11.34
CA PRO A 660 -17.45 7.74 11.76
C PRO A 660 -16.64 8.32 12.93
N PHE A 661 -16.41 9.63 12.93
CA PHE A 661 -15.60 10.32 13.92
C PHE A 661 -16.08 11.75 14.16
N TRP A 662 -15.75 12.31 15.32
CA TRP A 662 -16.04 13.69 15.64
C TRP A 662 -14.90 14.62 15.17
N ASP A 663 -15.20 15.60 14.30
CA ASP A 663 -14.21 16.60 13.90
C ASP A 663 -14.26 17.78 14.90
N VAL A 664 -13.36 17.77 15.87
CA VAL A 664 -13.27 18.77 16.94
C VAL A 664 -13.08 20.19 16.40
N GLN A 665 -12.39 20.37 15.28
CA GLN A 665 -12.17 21.71 14.70
C GLN A 665 -13.44 22.26 14.07
N ARG A 666 -14.21 21.41 13.39
CA ARG A 666 -15.47 21.80 12.73
C ARG A 666 -16.67 21.74 13.66
N GLY A 667 -16.58 21.02 14.78
CA GLY A 667 -17.69 20.81 15.72
C GLY A 667 -18.84 20.00 15.13
N MET A 668 -18.51 19.01 14.28
CA MET A 668 -19.52 18.21 13.57
C MET A 668 -19.05 16.76 13.36
N PRO A 669 -19.99 15.81 13.26
CA PRO A 669 -19.70 14.42 13.02
C PRO A 669 -19.39 14.22 11.54
N MET A 670 -18.26 13.58 11.28
CA MET A 670 -17.74 13.29 9.95
C MET A 670 -17.61 11.78 9.79
N ILE A 671 -17.60 11.32 8.55
CA ILE A 671 -17.36 9.91 8.22
C ILE A 671 -16.48 9.83 6.98
N HIS A 672 -15.68 8.76 6.88
CA HIS A 672 -14.89 8.51 5.68
C HIS A 672 -15.74 7.79 4.64
N GLN A 673 -15.73 8.33 3.42
CA GLN A 673 -16.35 7.75 2.24
C GLN A 673 -15.28 7.22 1.30
N ARG A 674 -15.40 5.94 0.93
CA ARG A 674 -14.66 5.30 -0.16
C ARG A 674 -15.56 5.26 -1.39
N SER A 675 -15.06 5.76 -2.51
CA SER A 675 -15.78 5.72 -3.80
C SER A 675 -15.09 4.74 -4.73
N SER A 676 -15.82 3.72 -5.18
CA SER A 676 -15.31 2.69 -6.09
C SER A 676 -16.17 2.58 -7.36
N LEU A 677 -15.55 2.14 -8.45
CA LEU A 677 -16.21 1.87 -9.72
C LEU A 677 -15.74 0.52 -10.24
N TYR A 678 -16.67 -0.42 -10.42
CA TYR A 678 -16.39 -1.77 -10.93
C TYR A 678 -15.24 -2.49 -10.20
N GLY A 679 -15.15 -2.32 -8.88
CA GLY A 679 -14.12 -2.94 -8.04
C GLY A 679 -12.77 -2.21 -8.05
N LEU A 680 -12.64 -1.06 -8.72
CA LEU A 680 -11.49 -0.18 -8.60
C LEU A 680 -11.79 0.95 -7.61
N VAL A 681 -10.89 1.20 -6.67
CA VAL A 681 -11.01 2.30 -5.70
C VAL A 681 -10.54 3.60 -6.38
N LEU A 682 -11.46 4.54 -6.58
CA LEU A 682 -11.16 5.84 -7.21
C LEU A 682 -10.70 6.86 -6.16
N VAL A 683 -11.43 6.91 -5.04
CA VAL A 683 -11.15 7.79 -3.90
C VAL A 683 -11.23 6.94 -2.64
N GLU A 684 -10.11 6.86 -1.92
CA GLU A 684 -9.97 5.94 -0.78
C GLU A 684 -10.59 6.51 0.50
N LYS A 685 -10.29 7.78 0.82
CA LYS A 685 -10.67 8.40 2.08
C LYS A 685 -11.11 9.85 1.88
N GLN A 686 -12.39 10.06 1.57
CA GLN A 686 -13.00 11.39 1.49
C GLN A 686 -13.81 11.67 2.76
N LYS A 687 -13.56 12.80 3.43
CA LYS A 687 -14.36 13.23 4.58
C LYS A 687 -15.70 13.80 4.10
N VAL A 688 -16.80 13.23 4.58
CA VAL A 688 -18.16 13.72 4.31
C VAL A 688 -18.93 13.90 5.62
N PHE A 689 -19.95 14.74 5.60
CA PHE A 689 -20.78 15.01 6.77
C PHE A 689 -21.63 13.79 7.12
N PHE A 690 -21.54 13.31 8.36
CA PHE A 690 -22.20 12.07 8.76
C PHE A 690 -23.72 12.24 8.97
N GLY A 691 -24.15 13.46 9.32
CA GLY A 691 -25.58 13.76 9.53
C GLY A 691 -26.46 13.56 8.30
N ASP A 692 -25.91 13.63 7.08
CA ASP A 692 -26.66 13.35 5.84
C ASP A 692 -26.90 11.85 5.60
N ILE A 693 -26.20 10.99 6.34
CA ILE A 693 -26.19 9.53 6.15
C ILE A 693 -26.97 8.85 7.29
N ASP A 694 -26.63 9.18 8.53
CA ASP A 694 -27.29 8.65 9.72
C ASP A 694 -27.34 9.73 10.82
N VAL A 695 -28.51 10.37 10.95
CA VAL A 695 -28.75 11.44 11.92
C VAL A 695 -28.65 10.91 13.36
N ALA A 696 -29.11 9.69 13.63
CA ALA A 696 -29.16 9.14 14.98
C ALA A 696 -27.75 8.81 15.50
N ALA A 697 -26.94 8.14 14.67
CA ALA A 697 -25.54 7.85 15.00
C ALA A 697 -24.69 9.14 15.04
N ALA A 698 -24.97 10.11 14.17
CA ALA A 698 -24.33 11.43 14.21
C ALA A 698 -24.62 12.19 15.51
N ARG A 699 -25.86 12.13 16.01
CA ARG A 699 -26.26 12.69 17.31
C ARG A 699 -25.58 11.97 18.47
N GLU A 700 -25.49 10.65 18.41
CA GLU A 700 -24.77 9.88 19.42
C GLU A 700 -23.30 10.33 19.53
N LEU A 701 -22.63 10.52 18.39
CA LEU A 701 -21.26 11.06 18.34
C LEU A 701 -21.17 12.47 18.93
N LEU A 702 -22.12 13.36 18.64
CA LEU A 702 -22.15 14.69 19.27
C LEU A 702 -22.17 14.55 20.81
N ILE A 703 -23.05 13.72 21.35
CA ILE A 703 -23.21 13.62 22.81
C ILE A 703 -21.98 12.94 23.43
N ARG A 704 -21.56 11.79 22.90
CA ARG A 704 -20.45 11.02 23.47
C ARG A 704 -19.12 11.76 23.34
N GLU A 705 -18.79 12.26 22.14
CA GLU A 705 -17.49 12.87 21.90
C GLU A 705 -17.45 14.32 22.36
N ALA A 706 -18.47 15.13 22.03
CA ALA A 706 -18.42 16.54 22.38
C ALA A 706 -18.75 16.78 23.87
N LEU A 707 -19.81 16.16 24.40
CA LEU A 707 -20.32 16.48 25.74
C LEU A 707 -19.76 15.58 26.83
N VAL A 708 -19.76 14.26 26.65
CA VAL A 708 -19.27 13.30 27.65
C VAL A 708 -17.74 13.30 27.70
N ALA A 709 -17.06 13.09 26.56
CA ALA A 709 -15.60 13.11 26.48
C ALA A 709 -14.98 14.53 26.51
N GLY A 710 -15.81 15.58 26.53
CA GLY A 710 -15.36 16.96 26.73
C GLY A 710 -14.73 17.64 25.50
N HIS A 711 -14.95 17.14 24.28
CA HIS A 711 -14.45 17.78 23.05
C HIS A 711 -15.31 18.95 22.54
N TYR A 712 -16.27 19.42 23.32
CA TYR A 712 -17.10 20.58 23.01
C TYR A 712 -16.32 21.89 23.21
N ARG A 713 -16.27 22.74 22.17
CA ARG A 713 -15.53 24.02 22.16
C ARG A 713 -16.41 25.27 22.23
N GLY A 714 -17.71 25.11 22.50
CA GLY A 714 -18.60 26.26 22.64
C GLY A 714 -18.38 27.02 23.95
N ARG A 715 -18.98 28.21 24.06
CA ARG A 715 -18.73 29.16 25.17
C ARG A 715 -19.79 29.09 26.28
N HIS A 716 -20.51 27.97 26.39
CA HIS A 716 -21.62 27.87 27.33
C HIS A 716 -21.15 27.41 28.71
N ARG A 717 -21.61 28.12 29.75
CA ARG A 717 -21.19 27.92 31.14
C ARG A 717 -21.54 26.55 31.74
N PHE A 718 -22.42 25.77 31.11
CA PHE A 718 -22.83 24.46 31.64
C PHE A 718 -21.72 23.42 31.50
N ILE A 719 -20.96 23.43 30.41
CA ILE A 719 -19.93 22.40 30.17
C ILE A 719 -18.77 22.55 31.15
N GLU A 720 -18.33 23.78 31.42
CA GLU A 720 -17.28 24.09 32.40
C GLU A 720 -17.68 23.62 33.80
N LYS A 721 -18.93 23.88 34.19
CA LYS A 721 -19.47 23.44 35.48
C LYS A 721 -19.60 21.92 35.58
N ASN A 722 -20.09 21.28 34.53
CA ASN A 722 -20.24 19.82 34.50
C ASN A 722 -18.88 19.11 34.54
N GLN A 723 -17.90 19.60 33.77
CA GLN A 723 -16.54 19.07 33.77
C GLN A 723 -15.86 19.26 35.13
N HIS A 724 -16.03 20.41 35.78
CA HIS A 724 -15.52 20.64 37.13
C HIS A 724 -16.17 19.69 38.15
N LEU A 725 -17.48 19.43 38.02
CA LEU A 725 -18.19 18.54 38.91
C LEU A 725 -17.75 17.08 38.74
N ILE A 726 -17.58 16.62 37.49
CA ILE A 726 -17.05 15.27 37.18
C ILE A 726 -15.63 15.13 37.70
N ALA A 727 -14.75 16.11 37.44
CA ALA A 727 -13.36 16.09 37.91
C ALA A 727 -13.26 16.03 39.44
N ASN A 728 -14.14 16.72 40.17
CA ASN A 728 -14.20 16.64 41.63
C ASN A 728 -14.52 15.22 42.12
N VAL A 729 -15.46 14.53 41.45
CA VAL A 729 -15.85 13.15 41.82
C VAL A 729 -14.76 12.15 41.44
N GLU A 730 -14.12 12.31 40.28
CA GLU A 730 -12.96 11.49 39.87
C GLU A 730 -11.78 11.65 40.85
N GLU A 731 -11.54 12.87 41.34
CA GLU A 731 -10.53 13.12 42.38
C GLU A 731 -10.87 12.41 43.69
N MET A 732 -12.16 12.39 44.08
CA MET A 732 -12.63 11.63 45.23
C MET A 732 -12.46 10.12 45.04
N GLU A 733 -12.80 9.57 43.87
CA GLU A 733 -12.58 8.16 43.52
C GLU A 733 -11.11 7.76 43.62
N ALA A 734 -10.21 8.61 43.13
CA ALA A 734 -8.77 8.41 43.22
C ALA A 734 -8.27 8.46 44.67
N LYS A 735 -8.78 9.39 45.50
CA LYS A 735 -8.45 9.49 46.94
C LYS A 735 -8.88 8.24 47.70
N ILE A 736 -10.10 7.74 47.48
CA ILE A 736 -10.69 6.63 48.24
C ILE A 736 -10.40 5.24 47.60
N ARG A 737 -9.73 5.23 46.43
CA ARG A 737 -9.41 4.01 45.64
C ARG A 737 -10.66 3.17 45.35
N ARG A 738 -11.76 3.82 44.94
CA ARG A 738 -13.04 3.20 44.59
C ARG A 738 -13.57 3.80 43.29
N ARG A 739 -13.89 2.95 42.30
CA ARG A 739 -14.45 3.34 40.97
C ARG A 739 -15.99 3.23 40.92
N ASP A 740 -16.65 3.23 42.07
CA ASP A 740 -18.09 3.06 42.20
C ASP A 740 -18.79 4.32 42.73
N LEU A 741 -18.16 5.49 42.62
CA LEU A 741 -18.75 6.78 43.00
C LEU A 741 -19.29 7.51 41.77
N LEU A 742 -18.59 7.53 40.64
CA LEU A 742 -19.03 8.18 39.40
C LEU A 742 -19.95 7.25 38.59
N VAL A 743 -21.06 7.79 38.08
CA VAL A 743 -21.91 7.11 37.10
C VAL A 743 -21.15 6.85 35.78
N ASP A 744 -21.50 5.79 35.07
CA ASP A 744 -20.82 5.44 33.81
C ASP A 744 -21.13 6.42 32.66
N ASP A 745 -20.30 6.38 31.60
CA ASP A 745 -20.50 7.20 30.40
C ASP A 745 -21.88 7.03 29.76
N ASN A 746 -22.53 5.87 29.95
CA ASN A 746 -23.87 5.63 29.44
C ASN A 746 -24.94 6.39 30.23
N ALA A 747 -24.79 6.53 31.55
CA ALA A 747 -25.66 7.37 32.36
C ALA A 747 -25.51 8.86 31.98
N LEU A 748 -24.28 9.34 31.80
CA LEU A 748 -24.03 10.71 31.30
C LEU A 748 -24.60 10.92 29.90
N PHE A 749 -24.42 9.95 29.00
CA PHE A 749 -25.05 9.95 27.69
C PHE A 749 -26.58 10.03 27.79
N ALA A 750 -27.21 9.21 28.63
CA ALA A 750 -28.66 9.18 28.81
C ALA A 750 -29.21 10.52 29.32
N PHE A 751 -28.49 11.18 30.24
CA PHE A 751 -28.83 12.52 30.74
C PHE A 751 -28.91 13.56 29.61
N TYR A 752 -27.86 13.63 28.76
CA TYR A 752 -27.84 14.56 27.64
C TYR A 752 -28.84 14.16 26.55
N ALA A 753 -28.96 12.87 26.24
CA ALA A 753 -29.85 12.34 25.22
C ALA A 753 -31.34 12.52 25.56
N ALA A 754 -31.71 12.59 26.84
CA ALA A 754 -33.08 12.88 27.25
C ALA A 754 -33.47 14.36 27.04
N LYS A 755 -32.50 15.28 27.00
CA LYS A 755 -32.74 16.74 26.98
C LYS A 755 -32.49 17.38 25.61
N ILE A 756 -31.52 16.88 24.84
CA ILE A 756 -31.15 17.43 23.53
C ILE A 756 -32.10 16.87 22.46
N PRO A 757 -32.73 17.68 21.60
CA PRO A 757 -33.55 17.19 20.48
C PRO A 757 -32.84 16.21 19.53
N ALA A 758 -33.61 15.42 18.79
CA ALA A 758 -33.10 14.35 17.92
C ALA A 758 -32.43 14.85 16.63
N ASP A 759 -32.73 16.06 16.19
CA ASP A 759 -32.25 16.71 14.95
C ASP A 759 -30.96 17.51 15.15
N ILE A 760 -30.50 17.66 16.39
CA ILE A 760 -29.25 18.36 16.72
C ILE A 760 -28.08 17.38 16.63
N VAL A 761 -27.23 17.60 15.63
CA VAL A 761 -26.06 16.74 15.36
C VAL A 761 -24.73 17.51 15.32
N THR A 762 -24.75 18.84 15.37
CA THR A 762 -23.53 19.69 15.38
C THR A 762 -23.49 20.60 16.59
N THR A 763 -22.30 21.08 16.97
CA THR A 763 -22.14 22.06 18.05
C THR A 763 -22.88 23.36 17.75
N ARG A 764 -22.87 23.81 16.49
CA ARG A 764 -23.58 25.05 16.09
C ARG A 764 -25.09 24.93 16.30
N GLN A 765 -25.68 23.81 15.91
CA GLN A 765 -27.10 23.54 16.17
C GLN A 765 -27.39 23.47 17.67
N LEU A 766 -26.50 22.86 18.45
CA LEU A 766 -26.60 22.79 19.90
C LEU A 766 -26.55 24.18 20.53
N ASP A 767 -25.64 25.05 20.09
CA ASP A 767 -25.47 26.41 20.61
C ASP A 767 -26.70 27.29 20.32
N ASP A 768 -27.21 27.24 19.08
CA ASP A 768 -28.39 28.00 18.66
C ASP A 768 -29.65 27.57 19.45
N TRP A 769 -29.82 26.26 19.64
CA TRP A 769 -30.91 25.70 20.45
C TRP A 769 -30.75 26.06 21.94
N TYR A 770 -29.56 25.84 22.51
CA TYR A 770 -29.29 26.06 23.93
C TYR A 770 -29.46 27.54 24.30
N LYS A 771 -29.00 28.48 23.47
CA LYS A 771 -29.16 29.93 23.69
C LYS A 771 -30.62 30.37 23.87
N THR A 772 -31.54 29.72 23.18
CA THR A 772 -32.98 30.03 23.25
C THR A 772 -33.61 29.36 24.46
N GLU A 773 -33.29 28.09 24.70
CA GLU A 773 -33.97 27.28 25.71
C GLU A 773 -33.42 27.47 27.12
N SER A 774 -32.14 27.83 27.27
CA SER A 774 -31.53 28.15 28.56
C SER A 774 -32.11 29.43 29.20
N GLN A 775 -32.77 30.29 28.41
CA GLN A 775 -33.49 31.46 28.94
C GLN A 775 -34.76 31.06 29.69
N LYS A 776 -35.37 29.92 29.32
CA LYS A 776 -36.56 29.37 29.98
C LYS A 776 -36.18 28.50 31.18
N ASN A 777 -35.07 27.76 31.09
CA ASN A 777 -34.54 26.94 32.15
C ASN A 777 -33.04 27.16 32.32
N THR A 778 -32.65 27.94 33.33
CA THR A 778 -31.24 28.25 33.62
C THR A 778 -30.43 27.05 34.10
N ALA A 779 -31.09 25.96 34.50
CA ALA A 779 -30.47 24.69 34.90
C ALA A 779 -30.40 23.66 33.75
N LEU A 780 -30.79 24.04 32.53
CA LEU A 780 -30.75 23.15 31.37
C LEU A 780 -29.32 22.63 31.13
N LEU A 781 -29.19 21.31 30.97
CA LEU A 781 -27.91 20.60 30.82
C LEU A 781 -26.90 20.73 31.98
N LEU A 782 -27.23 21.34 33.13
CA LEU A 782 -26.34 21.31 34.31
C LEU A 782 -26.49 19.99 35.07
N LEU A 783 -25.38 19.29 35.30
CA LEU A 783 -25.30 18.12 36.17
C LEU A 783 -25.34 18.56 37.63
N THR A 784 -25.98 17.76 38.48
CA THR A 784 -25.95 17.87 39.94
C THR A 784 -25.18 16.70 40.55
N GLU A 785 -24.76 16.82 41.81
CA GLU A 785 -24.10 15.73 42.53
C GLU A 785 -24.93 14.45 42.53
N ALA A 786 -26.26 14.55 42.67
CA ALA A 786 -27.17 13.40 42.62
C ALA A 786 -27.27 12.74 41.23
N ASP A 787 -26.94 13.47 40.15
CA ASP A 787 -26.94 12.92 38.79
C ASP A 787 -25.67 12.10 38.50
N ILE A 788 -24.61 12.28 39.29
CA ILE A 788 -23.30 11.68 39.03
C ILE A 788 -22.72 10.84 40.17
N LEU A 789 -23.23 10.96 41.40
CA LEU A 789 -22.79 10.17 42.55
C LEU A 789 -23.69 8.95 42.77
N LEU A 790 -23.08 7.76 42.80
CA LEU A 790 -23.77 6.51 43.15
C LEU A 790 -23.90 6.29 44.67
N LYS A 791 -22.98 6.84 45.47
CA LYS A 791 -22.95 6.74 46.95
C LYS A 791 -22.34 8.00 47.58
N ASP A 792 -22.88 8.41 48.72
CA ASP A 792 -22.34 9.52 49.53
C ASP A 792 -21.15 9.05 50.38
N VAL A 793 -20.06 9.83 50.39
CA VAL A 793 -18.86 9.55 51.17
C VAL A 793 -18.66 10.71 52.14
N GLY A 794 -19.02 10.50 53.41
CA GLY A 794 -19.02 11.57 54.42
C GLY A 794 -17.67 12.28 54.60
N GLU A 795 -17.72 13.56 54.96
CA GLU A 795 -16.58 14.49 55.05
C GLU A 795 -15.40 13.99 55.91
N GLU A 796 -15.68 13.23 56.98
CA GLU A 796 -14.65 12.65 57.85
C GLU A 796 -13.70 11.67 57.12
N THR A 797 -14.17 11.00 56.07
CA THR A 797 -13.35 10.08 55.26
C THR A 797 -12.41 10.86 54.35
N VAL A 798 -12.86 11.98 53.78
CA VAL A 798 -12.07 12.83 52.88
C VAL A 798 -10.93 13.51 53.63
N GLN A 799 -11.14 13.93 54.88
CA GLN A 799 -10.10 14.57 55.72
C GLN A 799 -8.89 13.66 56.03
N GLN A 800 -9.04 12.34 55.90
CA GLN A 800 -7.94 11.39 56.10
C GLN A 800 -6.96 11.33 54.91
N PHE A 801 -7.29 11.96 53.79
CA PHE A 801 -6.48 12.05 52.57
C PHE A 801 -6.11 13.53 52.27
N PRO A 802 -5.13 14.10 53.00
CA PRO A 802 -4.78 15.51 52.87
C PRO A 802 -4.14 15.85 51.52
N ASP A 803 -4.26 17.09 51.06
CA ASP A 803 -3.62 17.55 49.82
C ASP A 803 -2.12 17.86 49.98
N HIS A 804 -1.63 17.96 51.23
CA HIS A 804 -0.25 18.29 51.55
C HIS A 804 0.32 17.43 52.68
N LEU A 805 1.64 17.19 52.64
CA LEU A 805 2.44 16.50 53.65
C LEU A 805 3.57 17.41 54.12
N ASP A 806 3.66 17.66 55.43
CA ASP A 806 4.80 18.40 55.99
C ASP A 806 6.04 17.50 56.08
N CYS A 807 7.15 17.97 55.49
CA CYS A 807 8.47 17.36 55.60
C CYS A 807 9.51 18.45 55.93
N ASN A 808 10.08 18.41 57.14
CA ASN A 808 11.10 19.35 57.62
C ASN A 808 10.68 20.84 57.50
N GLY A 809 9.40 21.16 57.74
CA GLY A 809 8.85 22.52 57.65
C GLY A 809 8.40 22.92 56.24
N ASN A 810 8.50 22.02 55.25
CA ASN A 810 8.01 22.24 53.89
C ASN A 810 6.68 21.49 53.68
N ALA A 811 5.61 22.23 53.35
CA ALA A 811 4.30 21.65 52.99
C ALA A 811 4.31 21.18 51.52
N LEU A 812 4.57 19.90 51.29
CA LEU A 812 4.72 19.30 49.97
C LEU A 812 3.40 18.71 49.46
N LYS A 813 3.09 18.88 48.17
CA LYS A 813 1.81 18.46 47.58
C LYS A 813 1.71 16.93 47.43
N LEU A 814 0.55 16.38 47.75
CA LEU A 814 0.18 14.98 47.53
C LEU A 814 -0.72 14.85 46.29
N VAL A 815 -0.52 13.79 45.52
CA VAL A 815 -1.32 13.42 44.35
C VAL A 815 -1.77 11.98 44.51
N TYR A 816 -3.07 11.74 44.36
CA TYR A 816 -3.70 10.42 44.51
C TYR A 816 -4.04 9.84 43.14
N SER A 817 -3.76 8.56 42.94
CA SER A 817 -4.14 7.85 41.71
C SER A 817 -4.58 6.42 42.04
N PHE A 818 -5.63 5.97 41.36
CA PHE A 818 -6.13 4.60 41.45
C PHE A 818 -6.09 3.91 40.08
N ASP A 819 -4.90 3.39 39.76
CA ASP A 819 -4.61 2.71 38.50
C ASP A 819 -3.82 1.41 38.76
N PRO A 820 -4.52 0.33 39.16
CA PRO A 820 -3.88 -0.91 39.58
C PRO A 820 -2.86 -1.44 38.56
N GLY A 821 -1.60 -1.56 38.98
CA GLY A 821 -0.50 -2.04 38.15
C GLY A 821 0.33 -0.94 37.47
N HIS A 822 -0.10 0.32 37.51
CA HIS A 822 0.67 1.46 37.02
C HIS A 822 1.64 2.00 38.08
N GLU A 823 2.76 2.59 37.65
CA GLU A 823 3.78 3.10 38.58
C GLU A 823 3.27 4.25 39.46
N GLN A 824 2.26 4.99 39.02
CA GLN A 824 1.66 6.11 39.75
C GLN A 824 0.60 5.68 40.77
N ASP A 825 0.23 4.39 40.81
CA ASP A 825 -0.82 3.89 41.70
C ASP A 825 -0.52 4.15 43.18
N GLY A 826 -1.49 4.70 43.91
CA GLY A 826 -1.35 5.09 45.31
C GLY A 826 -1.10 6.58 45.49
N VAL A 827 -0.26 6.92 46.47
CA VAL A 827 0.00 8.31 46.86
C VAL A 827 1.38 8.73 46.37
N SER A 828 1.42 9.85 45.64
CA SER A 828 2.65 10.47 45.14
C SER A 828 2.92 11.80 45.85
N LEU A 829 4.10 11.94 46.45
CA LEU A 829 4.60 13.17 47.05
C LEU A 829 5.44 13.96 46.03
N GLN A 830 5.06 15.21 45.77
CA GLN A 830 5.80 16.09 44.89
C GLN A 830 6.93 16.80 45.63
N VAL A 831 8.17 16.48 45.28
CA VAL A 831 9.39 16.96 45.95
C VAL A 831 10.20 17.81 44.97
N PRO A 832 10.36 19.13 45.22
CA PRO A 832 11.29 19.96 44.47
C PRO A 832 12.71 19.39 44.54
N LEU A 833 13.43 19.42 43.41
CA LEU A 833 14.78 18.85 43.32
C LEU A 833 15.75 19.38 44.41
N ALA A 834 15.59 20.64 44.84
CA ALA A 834 16.39 21.25 45.91
C ALA A 834 16.23 20.59 47.30
N LEU A 835 15.12 19.90 47.55
CA LEU A 835 14.81 19.26 48.84
C LEU A 835 15.11 17.76 48.84
N LEU A 836 15.41 17.16 47.68
CA LEU A 836 15.48 15.71 47.50
C LEU A 836 16.44 15.04 48.49
N ASN A 837 17.64 15.61 48.68
CA ASN A 837 18.67 15.06 49.58
C ASN A 837 18.36 15.29 51.06
N GLN A 838 17.35 16.12 51.37
CA GLN A 838 16.96 16.49 52.74
C GLN A 838 15.64 15.84 53.17
N MET A 839 15.07 14.96 52.33
CA MET A 839 13.81 14.29 52.62
C MET A 839 13.97 13.23 53.72
N PRO A 840 13.18 13.29 54.81
CA PRO A 840 13.27 12.33 55.89
C PRO A 840 12.64 10.99 55.47
N VAL A 841 13.48 9.98 55.24
CA VAL A 841 13.04 8.62 54.86
C VAL A 841 12.01 8.08 55.86
N ALA A 842 12.28 8.27 57.16
CA ALA A 842 11.41 7.83 58.24
C ALA A 842 9.98 8.37 58.07
N ARG A 843 9.80 9.67 57.81
CA ARG A 843 8.47 10.29 57.64
C ARG A 843 7.66 9.68 56.50
N LEU A 844 8.33 9.31 55.40
CA LEU A 844 7.66 8.74 54.21
C LEU A 844 7.10 7.34 54.47
N THR A 845 7.68 6.59 55.41
CA THR A 845 7.17 5.25 55.80
C THR A 845 5.77 5.30 56.41
N TRP A 846 5.37 6.43 57.00
CA TRP A 846 4.06 6.60 57.65
C TRP A 846 2.92 6.91 56.68
N LEU A 847 3.21 7.16 55.40
CA LEU A 847 2.23 7.46 54.35
C LEU A 847 1.22 8.58 54.76
N VAL A 848 -0.05 8.45 54.34
CA VAL A 848 -1.17 9.33 54.74
C VAL A 848 -2.13 8.61 55.71
N PRO A 849 -2.86 9.34 56.58
CA PRO A 849 -3.73 8.74 57.58
C PRO A 849 -4.75 7.74 57.03
N GLY A 850 -5.38 8.05 55.90
CA GLY A 850 -6.44 7.22 55.29
C GLY A 850 -5.98 5.85 54.79
N LEU A 851 -4.68 5.62 54.61
CA LEU A 851 -4.11 4.33 54.19
C LEU A 851 -3.30 3.64 55.30
N LEU A 852 -3.16 4.29 56.46
CA LEU A 852 -2.28 3.81 57.53
C LEU A 852 -2.80 2.52 58.18
N ALA A 853 -4.12 2.42 58.42
CA ALA A 853 -4.74 1.21 58.97
C ALA A 853 -4.57 0.01 58.03
N ASP A 854 -4.83 0.20 56.74
CA ASP A 854 -4.66 -0.84 55.72
C ASP A 854 -3.19 -1.26 55.57
N LYS A 855 -2.26 -0.30 55.59
CA LYS A 855 -0.82 -0.57 55.55
C LYS A 855 -0.37 -1.38 56.77
N VAL A 856 -0.79 -0.99 57.97
CA VAL A 856 -0.49 -1.73 59.21
C VAL A 856 -1.08 -3.13 59.13
N GLN A 857 -2.34 -3.28 58.73
CA GLN A 857 -2.97 -4.59 58.56
C GLN A 857 -2.20 -5.48 57.57
N ALA A 858 -1.74 -4.92 56.45
CA ALA A 858 -0.95 -5.63 55.45
C ALA A 858 0.41 -6.08 56.01
N LEU A 859 1.10 -5.21 56.77
CA LEU A 859 2.33 -5.56 57.50
C LEU A 859 2.10 -6.69 58.50
N LEU A 860 1.04 -6.61 59.32
CA LEU A 860 0.70 -7.68 60.26
C LEU A 860 0.35 -9.00 59.54
N ARG A 861 -0.24 -8.91 58.35
CA ARG A 861 -0.56 -10.08 57.51
C ARG A 861 0.70 -10.74 56.96
N ALA A 862 1.72 -9.95 56.61
CA ALA A 862 3.00 -10.40 56.10
C ALA A 862 3.89 -11.09 57.17
N LEU A 863 3.62 -10.86 58.46
CA LEU A 863 4.34 -11.53 59.54
C LEU A 863 4.27 -13.07 59.44
N PRO A 864 5.36 -13.78 59.85
CA PRO A 864 5.37 -15.23 59.95
C PRO A 864 4.16 -15.78 60.71
N LYS A 865 3.61 -16.91 60.25
CA LYS A 865 2.37 -17.52 60.78
C LYS A 865 2.37 -17.69 62.31
N MET A 866 3.54 -17.97 62.90
CA MET A 866 3.72 -18.14 64.35
C MET A 866 3.52 -16.83 65.13
N LEU A 867 3.97 -15.70 64.60
CA LEU A 867 3.86 -14.37 65.22
C LEU A 867 2.47 -13.74 64.97
N ARG A 868 1.86 -14.05 63.82
CA ARG A 868 0.56 -13.50 63.42
C ARG A 868 -0.63 -14.05 64.21
N LYS A 869 -0.53 -15.27 64.75
CA LYS A 869 -1.63 -15.98 65.43
C LYS A 869 -2.16 -15.21 66.65
N THR A 870 -1.28 -14.51 67.37
CA THR A 870 -1.60 -13.70 68.56
C THR A 870 -2.21 -12.33 68.23
N LEU A 871 -2.26 -11.96 66.95
CA LEU A 871 -2.72 -10.65 66.46
C LEU A 871 -4.08 -10.71 65.74
N VAL A 872 -4.67 -11.91 65.61
CA VAL A 872 -5.99 -12.10 64.98
C VAL A 872 -7.10 -11.71 65.97
N PRO A 873 -8.09 -10.89 65.57
CA PRO A 873 -8.40 -10.42 64.21
C PRO A 873 -7.50 -9.25 63.75
N LEU A 874 -6.87 -9.40 62.58
CA LEU A 874 -5.92 -8.40 62.07
C LEU A 874 -6.53 -7.01 61.80
N PRO A 875 -7.76 -6.86 61.27
CA PRO A 875 -8.35 -5.53 61.05
C PRO A 875 -8.49 -4.73 62.35
N SER A 876 -9.14 -5.30 63.37
CA SER A 876 -9.32 -4.65 64.68
C SER A 876 -7.99 -4.38 65.40
N THR A 877 -7.00 -5.27 65.23
CA THR A 877 -5.67 -5.08 65.79
C THR A 877 -4.92 -3.94 65.09
N ALA A 878 -5.04 -3.81 63.77
CA ALA A 878 -4.44 -2.73 63.00
C ALA A 878 -5.05 -1.37 63.37
N GLU A 879 -6.39 -1.27 63.42
CA GLU A 879 -7.10 -0.07 63.87
C GLU A 879 -6.66 0.37 65.27
N ARG A 880 -6.57 -0.58 66.22
CA ARG A 880 -6.09 -0.30 67.57
C ARG A 880 -4.65 0.18 67.60
N LEU A 881 -3.76 -0.42 66.81
CA LEU A 881 -2.36 0.00 66.73
C LEU A 881 -2.23 1.39 66.10
N VAL A 882 -3.00 1.70 65.05
CA VAL A 882 -3.04 3.05 64.45
C VAL A 882 -3.55 4.08 65.47
N ALA A 883 -4.63 3.79 66.19
CA ALA A 883 -5.14 4.70 67.22
C ALA A 883 -4.10 4.97 68.32
N LEU A 884 -3.32 3.96 68.71
CA LEU A 884 -2.21 4.11 69.67
C LEU A 884 -1.05 4.92 69.07
N LEU A 885 -0.70 4.69 67.81
CA LEU A 885 0.33 5.46 67.10
C LEU A 885 -0.07 6.93 66.99
N SER A 886 -1.34 7.25 66.72
CA SER A 886 -1.85 8.63 66.64
C SER A 886 -1.84 9.38 67.99
N GLN A 887 -1.73 8.68 69.12
CA GLN A 887 -1.65 9.28 70.47
C GLN A 887 -0.21 9.64 70.89
N THR A 888 0.80 9.19 70.15
CA THR A 888 2.22 9.45 70.42
C THR A 888 2.87 10.08 69.21
N ALA A 889 3.44 11.28 69.35
CA ALA A 889 4.20 11.88 68.27
C ALA A 889 5.43 11.00 67.94
N PRO A 890 5.62 10.57 66.69
CA PRO A 890 6.80 9.78 66.31
C PRO A 890 8.06 10.61 66.51
N ALA A 891 9.15 9.96 66.92
CA ALA A 891 10.44 10.65 66.92
C ALA A 891 10.84 11.03 65.47
N PRO A 892 11.61 12.11 65.25
CA PRO A 892 11.92 12.64 63.92
C PRO A 892 12.49 11.59 62.93
N ASP A 893 13.27 10.65 63.45
CA ASP A 893 13.95 9.61 62.67
C ASP A 893 13.34 8.20 62.86
N GLU A 894 12.17 8.09 63.51
CA GLU A 894 11.52 6.81 63.77
C GLU A 894 10.66 6.34 62.59
N THR A 895 10.98 5.17 62.05
CA THR A 895 10.20 4.55 60.97
C THR A 895 8.91 3.91 61.50
N LEU A 896 7.91 3.73 60.63
CA LEU A 896 6.68 3.03 60.98
C LEU A 896 6.96 1.62 61.54
N ALA A 897 7.90 0.89 60.95
CA ALA A 897 8.29 -0.45 61.40
C ALA A 897 8.88 -0.43 62.84
N GLN A 898 9.70 0.56 63.17
CA GLN A 898 10.27 0.73 64.52
C GLN A 898 9.20 1.05 65.55
N ALA A 899 8.31 2.00 65.24
CA ALA A 899 7.20 2.36 66.11
C ALA A 899 6.26 1.16 66.34
N LEU A 900 5.95 0.41 65.28
CA LEU A 900 5.11 -0.77 65.35
C LEU A 900 5.77 -1.90 66.16
N ALA A 901 7.07 -2.14 65.99
CA ALA A 901 7.81 -3.15 66.77
C ALA A 901 7.80 -2.83 68.27
N LYS A 902 7.95 -1.56 68.65
CA LYS A 902 7.83 -1.11 70.05
C LYS A 902 6.43 -1.38 70.61
N LEU A 903 5.38 -1.07 69.85
CA LEU A 903 4.00 -1.33 70.27
C LEU A 903 3.66 -2.82 70.36
N LEU A 904 4.15 -3.62 69.40
CA LEU A 904 3.97 -5.08 69.40
C LEU A 904 4.68 -5.74 70.60
N LEU A 905 5.87 -5.27 70.95
CA LEU A 905 6.56 -5.74 72.16
C LEU A 905 5.83 -5.30 73.44
N ARG A 906 5.36 -4.05 73.50
CA ARG A 906 4.71 -3.49 74.69
C ARG A 906 3.34 -4.09 74.97
N PHE A 907 2.49 -4.22 73.96
CA PHE A 907 1.08 -4.61 74.12
C PHE A 907 0.81 -6.09 73.82
N TYR A 908 1.67 -6.75 73.06
CA TYR A 908 1.50 -8.16 72.66
C TYR A 908 2.68 -9.05 73.06
N SER A 909 3.73 -8.50 73.70
CA SER A 909 4.95 -9.22 74.09
C SER A 909 5.64 -9.95 72.92
N LEU A 910 5.43 -9.46 71.70
CA LEU A 910 6.05 -10.01 70.49
C LEU A 910 7.33 -9.24 70.18
N LYS A 911 8.46 -9.93 70.24
CA LYS A 911 9.74 -9.37 69.78
C LYS A 911 9.83 -9.55 68.27
N VAL A 912 9.55 -8.46 67.55
CA VAL A 912 9.59 -8.41 66.09
C VAL A 912 10.76 -7.51 65.67
N GLY A 913 11.60 -8.01 64.77
CA GLY A 913 12.71 -7.23 64.17
C GLY A 913 12.25 -6.42 62.96
N GLU A 914 13.04 -5.42 62.55
CA GLU A 914 12.75 -4.61 61.35
C GLU A 914 12.65 -5.46 60.07
N THR A 915 13.41 -6.56 60.00
CA THR A 915 13.39 -7.51 58.87
C THR A 915 12.09 -8.32 58.77
N GLU A 916 11.29 -8.40 59.84
CA GLU A 916 10.02 -9.12 59.85
C GLU A 916 8.84 -8.20 59.48
N LEU A 917 9.02 -6.88 59.60
CA LEU A 917 8.08 -5.83 59.17
C LEU A 917 8.51 -5.24 57.83
N ASP A 918 8.73 -6.12 56.85
CA ASP A 918 9.26 -5.74 55.54
C ASP A 918 8.22 -5.01 54.68
N GLU A 919 8.42 -3.70 54.50
CA GLU A 919 7.60 -2.86 53.62
C GLU A 919 7.76 -3.22 52.13
N MET A 920 8.86 -3.87 51.73
CA MET A 920 9.11 -4.27 50.34
C MET A 920 8.24 -5.46 49.93
N ALA A 921 7.73 -6.24 50.90
CA ALA A 921 6.82 -7.35 50.69
C ALA A 921 5.36 -6.91 50.44
N LEU A 922 5.04 -5.62 50.63
CA LEU A 922 3.72 -5.06 50.38
C LEU A 922 3.51 -4.69 48.91
N GLU A 923 2.25 -4.61 48.50
CA GLU A 923 1.90 -4.03 47.21
C GLU A 923 2.45 -2.59 47.07
N PRO A 924 2.92 -2.19 45.88
CA PRO A 924 3.64 -0.92 45.71
C PRO A 924 2.92 0.32 46.23
N PHE A 925 1.58 0.39 46.16
CA PHE A 925 0.81 1.56 46.61
C PHE A 925 0.81 1.77 48.14
N TYR A 926 1.25 0.79 48.95
CA TYR A 926 1.49 0.98 50.39
C TYR A 926 2.82 1.68 50.71
N ARG A 927 3.57 2.08 49.69
CA ARG A 927 4.81 2.87 49.81
C ARG A 927 4.63 4.19 49.09
N MET A 928 5.10 5.27 49.73
CA MET A 928 5.02 6.61 49.16
C MET A 928 5.79 6.63 47.84
N ASN A 929 5.13 7.07 46.77
CA ASN A 929 5.80 7.37 45.52
C ASN A 929 6.35 8.79 45.60
N VAL A 930 7.60 9.01 45.22
CA VAL A 930 8.22 10.35 45.24
C VAL A 930 8.35 10.82 43.80
N GLN A 931 7.78 11.99 43.49
CA GLN A 931 7.91 12.66 42.20
C GLN A 931 8.89 13.83 42.34
N VAL A 932 10.04 13.73 41.69
CA VAL A 932 11.07 14.78 41.71
C VAL A 932 10.70 15.84 40.68
N LEU A 933 10.49 17.07 41.13
CA LEU A 933 10.11 18.20 40.28
C LEU A 933 11.33 19.04 39.87
N GLY A 934 11.42 19.34 38.58
CA GLY A 934 12.36 20.29 37.99
C GLY A 934 11.78 21.70 37.83
N GLU A 935 12.41 22.51 36.99
CA GLU A 935 11.90 23.86 36.66
C GLU A 935 10.51 23.80 36.00
N GLY A 936 9.60 24.69 36.41
CA GLY A 936 8.23 24.74 35.87
C GLY A 936 7.29 23.61 36.31
N ASN A 937 7.58 22.93 37.43
CA ASN A 937 6.80 21.78 37.96
C ASN A 937 6.78 20.54 37.05
N ALA A 938 7.75 20.40 36.14
CA ALA A 938 7.89 19.18 35.34
C ALA A 938 8.43 18.02 36.20
N VAL A 939 7.85 16.82 36.05
CA VAL A 939 8.34 15.61 36.73
C VAL A 939 9.59 15.10 36.01
N LEU A 940 10.75 15.17 36.68
CA LEU A 940 12.04 14.72 36.13
C LEU A 940 12.22 13.21 36.27
N ALA A 941 11.78 12.67 37.40
CA ALA A 941 11.75 11.24 37.70
C ALA A 941 10.72 10.97 38.79
N GLN A 942 10.29 9.71 38.88
CA GLN A 942 9.45 9.25 39.96
C GLN A 942 9.88 7.86 40.42
N GLY A 943 9.63 7.54 41.68
CA GLY A 943 9.92 6.22 42.20
C GLY A 943 9.63 6.10 43.69
N ARG A 944 9.52 4.85 44.15
CA ARG A 944 9.26 4.51 45.57
C ARG A 944 10.54 4.24 46.38
N ASN A 945 11.71 4.35 45.75
CA ASN A 945 13.00 4.23 46.40
C ASN A 945 13.68 5.60 46.42
N LEU A 946 13.58 6.30 47.55
CA LEU A 946 14.15 7.63 47.73
C LEU A 946 15.68 7.62 47.57
N ALA A 947 16.37 6.58 48.05
CA ALA A 947 17.82 6.47 47.95
C ALA A 947 18.31 6.39 46.49
N MET A 948 17.56 5.70 45.62
CA MET A 948 17.86 5.67 44.18
C MET A 948 17.66 7.03 43.52
N LEU A 949 16.58 7.75 43.86
CA LEU A 949 16.31 9.08 43.33
C LEU A 949 17.38 10.09 43.81
N GLN A 950 17.74 10.06 45.09
CA GLN A 950 18.82 10.87 45.64
C GLN A 950 20.15 10.59 44.93
N ALA A 951 20.50 9.32 44.70
CA ALA A 951 21.72 8.96 43.98
C ALA A 951 21.73 9.44 42.52
N GLN A 952 20.57 9.40 41.83
CA GLN A 952 20.45 9.81 40.43
C GLN A 952 20.60 11.33 40.24
N PHE A 953 20.05 12.13 41.17
CA PHE A 953 19.99 13.58 41.05
C PHE A 953 20.90 14.32 42.05
N SER A 954 21.83 13.61 42.70
CA SER A 954 22.66 14.14 43.79
C SER A 954 23.44 15.39 43.40
N GLU A 955 24.11 15.40 42.24
CA GLU A 955 24.92 16.54 41.79
C GLU A 955 24.05 17.75 41.44
N GLN A 956 22.93 17.53 40.76
CA GLN A 956 22.02 18.59 40.32
C GLN A 956 21.28 19.22 41.51
N ALA A 957 20.83 18.40 42.47
CA ALA A 957 20.27 18.88 43.72
C ALA A 957 21.29 19.75 44.48
N ARG A 958 22.55 19.31 44.50
CA ARG A 958 23.64 20.02 45.17
C ARG A 958 24.01 21.34 44.49
N GLU A 959 24.09 21.39 43.18
CA GLU A 959 24.33 22.63 42.43
C GLU A 959 23.23 23.66 42.71
N ILE A 960 21.96 23.21 42.77
CA ILE A 960 20.84 24.07 43.10
C ILE A 960 20.95 24.58 44.54
N VAL A 961 21.27 23.73 45.51
CA VAL A 961 21.50 24.15 46.90
C VAL A 961 22.67 25.14 46.99
N GLN A 962 23.77 24.91 46.29
CA GLN A 962 24.89 25.84 46.25
C GLN A 962 24.50 27.20 45.63
N ALA A 963 23.73 27.20 44.55
CA ALA A 963 23.24 28.43 43.92
C ALA A 963 22.24 29.19 44.82
N VAL A 964 21.34 28.48 45.51
CA VAL A 964 20.40 29.03 46.51
C VAL A 964 21.17 29.75 47.61
N VAL A 965 22.23 29.11 48.11
CA VAL A 965 23.01 29.60 49.24
C VAL A 965 23.94 30.75 48.84
N GLN A 966 24.48 30.74 47.61
CA GLN A 966 25.27 31.87 47.06
C GLN A 966 24.43 33.15 46.90
N GLN A 967 23.13 33.03 46.58
CA GLN A 967 22.21 34.16 46.43
C GLN A 967 21.77 34.76 47.77
N ALA A 968 21.79 34.00 48.87
CA ALA A 968 21.29 34.41 50.19
C ALA A 968 22.24 35.32 51.01
N GLY A 969 23.24 35.95 50.37
CA GLY A 969 24.03 37.03 50.99
C GLY A 969 25.13 36.58 51.98
N SER A 970 25.48 35.30 52.05
CA SER A 970 26.57 34.77 52.90
C SER A 970 27.97 34.90 52.25
N ALA A 971 28.18 35.93 51.42
CA ALA A 971 29.43 36.12 50.66
C ALA A 971 30.67 36.33 51.55
N ASN A 972 30.49 36.79 52.80
CA ASN A 972 31.60 36.97 53.75
C ASN A 972 32.04 35.66 54.44
N PHE A 973 31.28 34.57 54.27
CA PHE A 973 31.53 33.27 54.91
C PHE A 973 32.36 32.32 54.02
N LEU A 974 32.31 32.49 52.69
CA LEU A 974 33.05 31.69 51.71
C LEU A 974 34.42 32.32 51.42
N GLN A 975 35.46 31.94 52.16
CA GLN A 975 36.83 32.41 51.93
C GLN A 975 37.61 31.41 51.05
N ARG A 976 38.51 31.90 50.20
CA ARG A 976 39.39 31.08 49.34
C ARG A 976 40.85 31.48 49.54
N GLY A 977 41.79 30.60 49.19
CA GLY A 977 43.22 30.94 49.23
C GLY A 977 43.86 30.85 50.62
N LEU A 978 43.24 30.15 51.57
CA LEU A 978 43.69 30.08 52.95
C LEU A 978 44.90 29.15 53.09
N ARG A 979 45.95 29.60 53.77
CA ARG A 979 47.13 28.79 54.13
C ARG A 979 47.37 28.66 55.63
N SER A 980 46.58 29.37 56.42
CA SER A 980 46.53 29.30 57.88
C SER A 980 45.09 29.54 58.34
N TRP A 981 44.81 29.25 59.61
CA TRP A 981 43.48 29.42 60.19
C TRP A 981 43.19 30.91 60.45
N THR A 982 42.74 31.65 59.43
CA THR A 982 42.43 33.10 59.52
C THR A 982 40.93 33.42 59.50
N PHE A 983 40.09 32.41 59.70
CA PHE A 983 38.62 32.50 59.64
C PHE A 983 37.99 32.13 61.00
N PRO A 984 36.77 32.64 61.27
CA PRO A 984 36.06 32.35 62.53
C PRO A 984 35.62 30.87 62.62
N GLU A 985 35.00 30.50 63.74
CA GLU A 985 34.43 29.17 63.94
C GLU A 985 33.45 28.76 62.82
N LEU A 986 33.58 27.54 62.33
CA LEU A 986 32.68 26.96 61.32
C LEU A 986 31.49 26.28 62.01
N PRO A 987 30.23 26.74 61.83
CA PRO A 987 29.05 26.07 62.39
C PRO A 987 28.78 24.74 61.68
N ALA A 988 28.11 23.81 62.39
CA ALA A 988 27.81 22.48 61.87
C ALA A 988 26.69 22.47 60.81
N VAL A 989 25.69 23.35 60.94
CA VAL A 989 24.53 23.48 60.04
C VAL A 989 24.14 24.96 59.92
N LEU A 990 23.75 25.38 58.72
CA LEU A 990 23.24 26.71 58.39
C LEU A 990 21.88 26.57 57.68
N PRO A 991 20.74 26.93 58.31
CA PRO A 991 19.44 26.99 57.65
C PRO A 991 19.38 28.18 56.67
N GLN A 992 18.84 27.97 55.48
CA GLN A 992 18.68 28.97 54.43
C GLN A 992 17.28 28.90 53.81
N GLN A 993 16.69 30.06 53.51
CA GLN A 993 15.33 30.15 52.98
C GLN A 993 15.34 30.74 51.56
N ARG A 994 14.67 30.07 50.62
CA ARG A 994 14.44 30.57 49.26
C ARG A 994 12.96 30.50 48.92
N GLY A 995 12.28 31.64 48.93
CA GLY A 995 10.84 31.70 48.75
C GLY A 995 10.11 30.93 49.88
N ALA A 996 9.23 30.01 49.50
CA ALA A 996 8.47 29.16 50.42
C ALA A 996 9.20 27.88 50.86
N ILE A 997 10.43 27.65 50.38
CA ILE A 997 11.21 26.43 50.63
C ILE A 997 12.36 26.72 51.60
N GLN A 998 12.49 25.89 52.64
CA GLN A 998 13.57 25.92 53.62
C GLN A 998 14.59 24.79 53.34
N VAL A 999 15.87 25.15 53.22
CA VAL A 999 16.99 24.26 52.86
C VAL A 999 18.09 24.33 53.93
N MET A 1000 18.65 23.19 54.33
CA MET A 1000 19.80 23.13 55.26
C MET A 1000 21.14 23.06 54.49
N ALA A 1001 22.15 23.81 54.92
CA ALA A 1001 23.50 23.81 54.33
C ALA A 1001 24.57 23.49 55.39
N TYR A 1002 25.66 22.81 54.99
CA TYR A 1002 26.69 22.29 55.89
C TYR A 1002 28.09 22.84 55.54
N PRO A 1003 28.67 23.74 56.35
CA PRO A 1003 30.01 24.29 56.16
C PRO A 1003 31.17 23.32 56.34
N ALA A 1004 32.17 23.45 55.47
CA ALA A 1004 33.39 22.66 55.53
C ALA A 1004 34.57 23.33 54.79
N LEU A 1005 35.78 22.87 55.12
CA LEU A 1005 37.01 23.28 54.43
C LEU A 1005 37.19 22.42 53.17
N GLN A 1006 37.71 22.96 52.10
CA GLN A 1006 37.97 22.27 50.84
C GLN A 1006 39.44 22.45 50.46
N ASP A 1007 40.11 21.36 50.08
CA ASP A 1007 41.49 21.39 49.60
C ASP A 1007 41.53 21.87 48.14
N ASP A 1008 42.15 23.03 47.90
CA ASP A 1008 42.37 23.60 46.56
C ASP A 1008 43.79 23.29 46.02
N GLY A 1009 44.56 22.45 46.74
CA GLY A 1009 45.92 22.02 46.39
C GLY A 1009 47.00 22.91 46.97
N ASP A 1010 47.07 24.18 46.54
CA ASP A 1010 48.05 25.15 47.05
C ASP A 1010 47.48 26.08 48.15
N SER A 1011 46.21 25.88 48.49
CA SER A 1011 45.46 26.62 49.49
C SER A 1011 44.21 25.84 49.92
N VAL A 1012 43.43 26.38 50.86
CA VAL A 1012 42.16 25.83 51.36
C VAL A 1012 41.06 26.88 51.18
N SER A 1013 39.82 26.44 50.92
CA SER A 1013 38.63 27.30 50.89
C SER A 1013 37.54 26.84 51.85
N ILE A 1014 36.61 27.72 52.20
CA ILE A 1014 35.39 27.39 52.94
C ILE A 1014 34.25 27.24 51.92
N THR A 1015 33.60 26.08 51.91
CA THR A 1015 32.51 25.73 51.00
C THR A 1015 31.31 25.18 51.79
N LEU A 1016 30.11 25.27 51.19
CA LEU A 1016 28.85 24.78 51.75
C LEU A 1016 28.35 23.58 50.95
N TYR A 1017 27.86 22.58 51.67
CA TYR A 1017 27.36 21.32 51.11
C TYR A 1017 25.91 21.06 51.53
N ASP A 1018 25.23 20.20 50.79
CA ASP A 1018 23.81 19.84 50.94
C ASP A 1018 23.58 18.65 51.88
N THR A 1019 24.64 17.90 52.21
CA THR A 1019 24.62 16.79 53.18
C THR A 1019 25.75 16.91 54.20
N PRO A 1020 25.53 16.48 55.46
CA PRO A 1020 26.54 16.54 56.52
C PRO A 1020 27.73 15.62 56.26
N GLU A 1021 27.52 14.45 55.64
CA GLU A 1021 28.56 13.46 55.39
C GLU A 1021 29.61 13.97 54.39
N TRP A 1022 29.14 14.64 53.33
CA TRP A 1022 30.03 15.21 52.31
C TRP A 1022 30.82 16.39 52.87
N ALA A 1023 30.19 17.21 53.71
CA ALA A 1023 30.84 18.30 54.40
C ALA A 1023 31.96 17.81 55.33
N GLU A 1024 31.70 16.81 56.16
CA GLU A 1024 32.71 16.26 57.06
C GLU A 1024 33.93 15.72 56.29
N ARG A 1025 33.68 15.05 55.16
CA ARG A 1025 34.73 14.49 54.30
C ARG A 1025 35.66 15.55 53.72
N GLU A 1026 35.11 16.57 53.06
CA GLU A 1026 35.94 17.64 52.50
C GLU A 1026 36.62 18.42 53.62
N HIS A 1027 35.92 18.68 54.73
CA HIS A 1027 36.50 19.36 55.88
C HIS A 1027 37.77 18.67 56.37
N ARG A 1028 37.77 17.33 56.46
CA ARG A 1028 38.95 16.54 56.81
C ARG A 1028 40.10 16.77 55.82
N ARG A 1029 39.83 16.78 54.50
CA ARG A 1029 40.84 17.03 53.47
C ARG A 1029 41.43 18.44 53.56
N GLY A 1030 40.57 19.45 53.73
CA GLY A 1030 41.01 20.83 53.94
C GLY A 1030 41.88 20.97 55.21
N LEU A 1031 41.52 20.29 56.30
CA LEU A 1031 42.33 20.26 57.53
C LEU A 1031 43.71 19.61 57.33
N VAL A 1032 43.78 18.51 56.57
CA VAL A 1032 45.05 17.84 56.23
C VAL A 1032 45.97 18.79 55.46
N ARG A 1033 45.45 19.48 54.45
CA ARG A 1033 46.22 20.47 53.68
C ARG A 1033 46.71 21.62 54.57
N LEU A 1034 45.81 22.16 55.41
CA LEU A 1034 46.13 23.23 56.33
C LEU A 1034 47.20 22.82 57.36
N ALA A 1035 47.15 21.57 57.84
CA ALA A 1035 48.15 20.99 58.73
C ALA A 1035 49.52 20.83 58.04
N GLY A 1036 49.52 20.47 56.76
CA GLY A 1036 50.73 20.44 55.93
C GLY A 1036 51.42 21.82 55.85
N PHE A 1037 50.64 22.90 55.70
CA PHE A 1037 51.17 24.27 55.73
C PHE A 1037 51.68 24.68 57.12
N ALA A 1038 51.05 24.21 58.19
CA ALA A 1038 51.43 24.50 59.57
C ALA A 1038 52.69 23.71 60.05
N LEU A 1039 53.07 22.63 59.37
CA LEU A 1039 54.18 21.74 59.74
C LEU A 1039 55.32 21.67 58.69
N PRO A 1040 55.86 22.81 58.21
CA PRO A 1040 56.78 22.83 57.06
C PRO A 1040 58.11 22.11 57.31
N GLN A 1041 58.60 22.07 58.56
CA GLN A 1041 59.84 21.38 58.91
C GLN A 1041 59.69 19.86 58.83
N GLN A 1042 58.60 19.33 59.39
CA GLN A 1042 58.30 17.89 59.38
C GLN A 1042 58.03 17.40 57.96
N VAL A 1043 57.24 18.16 57.18
CA VAL A 1043 56.95 17.84 55.77
C VAL A 1043 58.24 17.80 54.94
N LYS A 1044 59.13 18.80 55.06
CA LYS A 1044 60.43 18.80 54.35
C LYS A 1044 61.33 17.63 54.75
N TYR A 1045 61.34 17.25 56.02
CA TYR A 1045 62.10 16.10 56.49
C TYR A 1045 61.58 14.79 55.86
N LEU A 1046 60.26 14.58 55.87
CA LEU A 1046 59.63 13.39 55.28
C LEU A 1046 59.83 13.31 53.76
N GLN A 1047 59.77 14.44 53.05
CA GLN A 1047 60.08 14.50 51.61
C GLN A 1047 61.52 14.06 51.28
N LYS A 1048 62.45 14.21 52.23
CA LYS A 1048 63.85 13.81 52.04
C LYS A 1048 64.10 12.34 52.37
N GLU A 1049 63.47 11.83 53.43
CA GLU A 1049 63.77 10.50 53.98
C GLU A 1049 62.84 9.38 53.49
N CYS A 1050 61.55 9.65 53.24
CA CYS A 1050 60.62 8.63 52.75
C CYS A 1050 60.85 8.29 51.27
N LEU A 1051 60.63 7.02 50.92
CA LEU A 1051 60.77 6.47 49.58
C LEU A 1051 62.13 6.81 48.93
N ARG A 1052 63.21 6.91 49.71
CA ARG A 1052 64.53 7.31 49.21
C ARG A 1052 65.21 6.25 48.33
N ASP A 1053 64.88 4.97 48.51
CA ASP A 1053 65.44 3.87 47.72
C ASP A 1053 64.92 3.88 46.28
N ASN A 1054 65.83 4.03 45.30
CA ASN A 1054 65.49 3.99 43.88
C ASN A 1054 64.84 2.67 43.44
N ARG A 1055 65.15 1.55 44.09
CA ARG A 1055 64.50 0.26 43.79
C ARG A 1055 63.01 0.29 44.12
N VAL A 1056 62.65 0.91 45.25
CA VAL A 1056 61.26 1.09 45.68
C VAL A 1056 60.51 2.01 44.71
N ARG A 1057 61.13 3.13 44.29
CA ARG A 1057 60.53 4.04 43.30
C ARG A 1057 60.27 3.37 41.96
N LEU A 1058 61.25 2.61 41.45
CA LEU A 1058 61.10 1.85 40.20
C LEU A 1058 60.03 0.76 40.33
N ALA A 1059 59.96 0.09 41.48
CA ALA A 1059 58.92 -0.90 41.75
C ALA A 1059 57.52 -0.28 41.77
N LEU A 1060 57.34 0.89 42.41
CA LEU A 1060 56.07 1.64 42.41
C LEU A 1060 55.63 2.00 40.98
N THR A 1061 56.55 2.50 40.15
CA THR A 1061 56.25 2.78 38.74
C THR A 1061 55.90 1.51 37.96
N ALA A 1062 56.62 0.41 38.20
CA ALA A 1062 56.39 -0.86 37.50
C ALA A 1062 55.02 -1.49 37.83
N VAL A 1063 54.52 -1.31 39.05
CA VAL A 1063 53.20 -1.83 39.46
C VAL A 1063 52.05 -0.89 39.08
N GLY A 1064 52.31 0.21 38.37
CA GLY A 1064 51.30 1.11 37.83
C GLY A 1064 50.93 2.30 38.73
N VAL A 1065 51.70 2.60 39.77
CA VAL A 1065 51.50 3.81 40.58
C VAL A 1065 52.17 5.00 39.89
N SER A 1066 51.36 5.99 39.53
CA SER A 1066 51.78 7.26 38.93
C SER A 1066 51.39 8.45 39.82
N GLY A 1067 52.09 9.58 39.70
CA GLY A 1067 51.80 10.79 40.48
C GLY A 1067 52.77 11.02 41.65
N ASN A 1068 52.42 11.96 42.53
CA ASN A 1068 53.29 12.40 43.63
C ASN A 1068 53.06 11.55 44.91
N VAL A 1069 53.41 10.27 44.82
CA VAL A 1069 53.25 9.27 45.90
C VAL A 1069 53.87 9.72 47.23
N MET A 1070 54.96 10.49 47.15
CA MET A 1070 55.60 11.06 48.32
C MET A 1070 54.69 12.06 49.05
N GLN A 1071 54.04 12.96 48.31
CA GLN A 1071 53.08 13.89 48.90
C GLN A 1071 51.84 13.16 49.41
N ASP A 1072 51.35 12.16 48.68
CA ASP A 1072 50.19 11.36 49.11
C ASP A 1072 50.48 10.57 50.39
N LEU A 1073 51.71 10.06 50.55
CA LEU A 1073 52.15 9.39 51.78
C LEU A 1073 52.14 10.36 52.95
N ILE A 1074 52.64 11.58 52.75
CA ILE A 1074 52.67 12.62 53.78
C ILE A 1074 51.24 13.03 54.17
N ASP A 1075 50.37 13.30 53.19
CA ASP A 1075 48.99 13.69 53.42
C ASP A 1075 48.21 12.56 54.13
N CYS A 1076 48.42 11.30 53.75
CA CYS A 1076 47.87 10.12 54.43
C CYS A 1076 48.33 10.01 55.89
N CYS A 1077 49.63 10.25 56.16
CA CYS A 1077 50.16 10.24 57.52
C CYS A 1077 49.59 11.38 58.37
N ILE A 1078 49.46 12.59 57.81
CA ILE A 1078 48.84 13.73 58.49
C ILE A 1078 47.38 13.41 58.83
N ALA A 1079 46.61 12.86 57.89
CA ALA A 1079 45.22 12.46 58.11
C ALA A 1079 45.10 11.41 59.21
N ALA A 1080 45.94 10.38 59.19
CA ALA A 1080 45.91 9.28 60.15
C ALA A 1080 46.32 9.70 61.56
N VAL A 1081 47.32 10.56 61.68
CA VAL A 1081 47.83 10.99 62.99
C VAL A 1081 46.92 12.03 63.61
N PHE A 1082 46.54 13.07 62.86
CA PHE A 1082 45.82 14.22 63.43
C PHE A 1082 44.30 14.20 63.22
N PHE A 1083 43.76 13.43 62.27
CA PHE A 1083 42.34 13.56 61.87
C PHE A 1083 41.61 12.22 61.67
N ALA A 1084 42.03 11.16 62.38
CA ALA A 1084 41.42 9.84 62.28
C ALA A 1084 40.02 9.72 62.92
N HIS A 1085 39.67 10.60 63.86
CA HIS A 1085 38.36 10.59 64.55
C HIS A 1085 37.32 11.49 63.85
N SER A 1086 36.02 11.21 64.05
CA SER A 1086 34.90 11.98 63.49
C SER A 1086 34.73 13.38 64.11
N ASP A 1087 35.30 13.61 65.30
CA ASP A 1087 35.33 14.94 65.91
C ASP A 1087 36.42 15.81 65.27
N LEU A 1088 36.10 16.44 64.14
CA LEU A 1088 37.01 17.30 63.37
C LEU A 1088 37.07 18.72 63.95
N PRO A 1089 38.27 19.33 64.05
CA PRO A 1089 38.39 20.70 64.54
C PRO A 1089 37.67 21.71 63.65
N ARG A 1090 36.67 22.40 64.21
CA ARG A 1090 35.97 23.54 63.59
C ARG A 1090 36.37 24.91 64.17
N THR A 1091 37.31 24.92 65.11
CA THR A 1091 37.88 26.11 65.76
C THR A 1091 39.41 26.12 65.70
N GLN A 1092 40.01 27.30 65.63
CA GLN A 1092 41.47 27.48 65.58
C GLN A 1092 42.18 26.77 66.75
N ALA A 1093 41.67 26.95 67.97
CA ALA A 1093 42.25 26.37 69.17
C ALA A 1093 42.28 24.83 69.13
N ASN A 1094 41.19 24.19 68.67
CA ASN A 1094 41.13 22.73 68.57
C ASN A 1094 42.10 22.20 67.50
N PHE A 1095 42.28 22.93 66.40
CA PHE A 1095 43.22 22.58 65.35
C PHE A 1095 44.68 22.66 65.82
N GLU A 1096 45.08 23.79 66.40
CA GLU A 1096 46.45 24.01 66.87
C GLU A 1096 46.84 23.05 68.01
N ASN A 1097 45.94 22.82 68.97
CA ASN A 1097 46.16 21.88 70.07
C ASN A 1097 46.38 20.45 69.57
N ARG A 1098 45.61 20.03 68.57
CA ARG A 1098 45.74 18.68 68.00
C ARG A 1098 47.07 18.50 67.26
N LEU A 1099 47.51 19.51 66.50
CA LEU A 1099 48.82 19.47 65.85
C LEU A 1099 49.97 19.43 66.86
N ALA A 1100 49.89 20.19 67.95
CA ALA A 1100 50.94 20.23 68.98
C ALA A 1100 51.06 18.89 69.73
N ALA A 1101 49.94 18.25 70.07
CA ALA A 1101 49.91 17.03 70.89
C ALA A 1101 50.57 15.81 70.20
N GLN A 1102 50.42 15.68 68.89
CA GLN A 1102 50.84 14.48 68.13
C GLN A 1102 51.99 14.74 67.14
N LYS A 1103 52.59 15.93 67.19
CA LYS A 1103 53.67 16.36 66.27
C LYS A 1103 54.84 15.38 66.21
N ALA A 1104 55.22 14.79 67.35
CA ALA A 1104 56.33 13.84 67.44
C ALA A 1104 56.00 12.47 66.81
N GLU A 1105 54.72 12.10 66.76
CA GLU A 1105 54.27 10.80 66.26
C GLU A 1105 54.25 10.74 64.72
N LEU A 1106 54.06 11.89 64.06
CA LEU A 1106 54.00 11.99 62.59
C LEU A 1106 55.21 11.34 61.90
N VAL A 1107 56.42 11.61 62.37
CA VAL A 1107 57.64 11.10 61.75
C VAL A 1107 57.78 9.59 61.96
N ALA A 1108 57.53 9.10 63.17
CA ALA A 1108 57.58 7.67 63.49
C ALA A 1108 56.54 6.87 62.68
N PHE A 1109 55.34 7.42 62.53
CA PHE A 1109 54.28 6.79 61.74
C PHE A 1109 54.61 6.75 60.25
N ALA A 1110 55.13 7.85 59.69
CA ALA A 1110 55.54 7.91 58.28
C ALA A 1110 56.67 6.93 57.95
N GLN A 1111 57.68 6.79 58.83
CA GLN A 1111 58.75 5.79 58.65
C GLN A 1111 58.22 4.35 58.69
N LYS A 1112 57.25 4.07 59.57
CA LYS A 1112 56.59 2.76 59.63
C LYS A 1112 55.80 2.46 58.34
N MET A 1113 55.04 3.43 57.84
CA MET A 1113 54.32 3.28 56.56
C MET A 1113 55.28 3.09 55.38
N ASP A 1114 56.35 3.89 55.31
CA ASP A 1114 57.38 3.79 54.28
C ASP A 1114 58.00 2.40 54.22
N ALA A 1115 58.38 1.83 55.37
CA ALA A 1115 58.95 0.49 55.46
C ALA A 1115 57.98 -0.61 54.98
N VAL A 1116 56.69 -0.50 55.31
CA VAL A 1116 55.67 -1.45 54.86
C VAL A 1116 55.44 -1.35 53.36
N ILE A 1117 55.31 -0.14 52.82
CA ILE A 1117 55.10 0.10 51.38
C ILE A 1117 56.31 -0.40 50.59
N ALA A 1118 57.53 -0.05 51.02
CA ALA A 1118 58.77 -0.49 50.40
C ALA A 1118 58.86 -2.02 50.30
N LYS A 1119 58.56 -2.73 51.40
CA LYS A 1119 58.58 -4.20 51.43
C LYS A 1119 57.49 -4.80 50.53
N ALA A 1120 56.27 -4.26 50.58
CA ALA A 1120 55.12 -4.80 49.86
C ALA A 1120 55.21 -4.59 48.34
N VAL A 1121 55.72 -3.44 47.89
CA VAL A 1121 55.81 -3.13 46.46
C VAL A 1121 56.88 -3.97 45.76
N ILE A 1122 58.03 -4.18 46.40
CA ILE A 1122 59.09 -5.05 45.87
C ILE A 1122 58.58 -6.49 45.73
N ALA A 1123 57.87 -7.01 46.73
CA ALA A 1123 57.26 -8.33 46.66
C ALA A 1123 56.19 -8.41 45.56
N THR A 1124 55.43 -7.34 45.36
CA THR A 1124 54.42 -7.27 44.29
C THR A 1124 55.05 -7.34 42.90
N GLN A 1125 56.15 -6.61 42.67
CA GLN A 1125 56.89 -6.65 41.41
C GLN A 1125 57.39 -8.07 41.11
N LEU A 1126 57.89 -8.79 42.11
CA LEU A 1126 58.34 -10.18 41.96
C LEU A 1126 57.17 -11.12 41.59
N ILE A 1127 56.00 -10.96 42.24
CA ILE A 1127 54.80 -11.73 41.91
C ILE A 1127 54.36 -11.47 40.47
N GLN A 1128 54.34 -10.21 40.02
CA GLN A 1128 53.98 -9.89 38.62
C GLN A 1128 54.91 -10.58 37.62
N GLN A 1129 56.22 -10.60 37.87
CA GLN A 1129 57.19 -11.33 37.04
C GLN A 1129 56.94 -12.85 37.02
N GLN A 1130 56.61 -13.43 38.18
CA GLN A 1130 56.27 -14.87 38.28
C GLN A 1130 54.97 -15.20 37.54
N LEU A 1131 53.97 -14.31 37.58
CA LEU A 1131 52.71 -14.45 36.84
C LEU A 1131 52.92 -14.34 35.33
N ASP A 1132 53.79 -13.44 34.88
CA ASP A 1132 54.13 -13.29 33.45
C ASP A 1132 54.89 -14.52 32.91
N ALA A 1133 55.72 -15.15 33.74
CA ALA A 1133 56.42 -16.39 33.41
C ALA A 1133 55.51 -17.64 33.40
N LEU A 1134 54.32 -17.58 34.01
CA LEU A 1134 53.40 -18.70 34.15
C LEU A 1134 52.61 -18.94 32.83
N LYS A 1135 53.18 -19.73 31.91
CA LYS A 1135 52.53 -20.11 30.64
C LYS A 1135 51.60 -21.32 30.79
N ALA A 1136 50.50 -21.18 31.52
CA ALA A 1136 49.47 -22.21 31.69
C ALA A 1136 48.07 -21.69 31.30
N PRO A 1137 47.52 -22.07 30.13
CA PRO A 1137 46.21 -21.59 29.66
C PRO A 1137 45.07 -21.89 30.64
N GLU A 1138 45.15 -23.04 31.31
CA GLU A 1138 44.17 -23.48 32.31
C GLU A 1138 44.13 -22.55 33.53
N ALA A 1139 45.23 -21.88 33.87
CA ALA A 1139 45.30 -20.96 35.01
C ALA A 1139 44.89 -19.52 34.67
N LYS A 1140 44.40 -19.24 33.44
CA LYS A 1140 44.12 -17.89 32.95
C LYS A 1140 43.19 -17.08 33.87
N ILE A 1141 42.12 -17.70 34.37
CA ILE A 1141 41.14 -17.04 35.26
C ILE A 1141 41.80 -16.69 36.61
N THR A 1142 42.57 -17.61 37.19
CA THR A 1142 43.31 -17.38 38.43
C THR A 1142 44.35 -16.27 38.29
N VAL A 1143 45.13 -16.28 37.20
CA VAL A 1143 46.13 -15.24 36.93
C VAL A 1143 45.46 -13.87 36.74
N GLN A 1144 44.32 -13.82 36.06
CA GLN A 1144 43.55 -12.59 35.89
C GLN A 1144 43.02 -12.04 37.23
N ASP A 1145 42.51 -12.89 38.11
CA ASP A 1145 42.06 -12.50 39.46
C ASP A 1145 43.22 -11.97 40.32
N MET A 1146 44.38 -12.65 40.32
CA MET A 1146 45.57 -12.18 41.04
C MET A 1146 46.07 -10.82 40.52
N ARG A 1147 46.09 -10.63 39.19
CA ARG A 1147 46.43 -9.33 38.58
C ARG A 1147 45.42 -8.24 38.95
N SER A 1148 44.13 -8.57 38.96
CA SER A 1148 43.08 -7.65 39.39
C SER A 1148 43.24 -7.25 40.86
N GLN A 1149 43.56 -8.19 41.75
CA GLN A 1149 43.83 -7.89 43.16
C GLN A 1149 45.06 -6.98 43.33
N LEU A 1150 46.16 -7.26 42.62
CA LEU A 1150 47.36 -6.42 42.68
C LEU A 1150 47.09 -5.00 42.16
N ALA A 1151 46.36 -4.86 41.06
CA ALA A 1151 45.96 -3.56 40.53
C ALA A 1151 44.99 -2.80 41.47
N ALA A 1152 44.17 -3.52 42.23
CA ALA A 1152 43.26 -2.91 43.21
C ALA A 1152 43.93 -2.51 44.54
N LEU A 1153 45.12 -3.04 44.84
CA LEU A 1153 45.95 -2.60 45.96
C LEU A 1153 46.90 -1.45 45.54
N TRP A 1154 47.44 -1.54 44.33
CA TRP A 1154 48.41 -0.60 43.75
C TRP A 1154 47.81 0.13 42.56
N HIS A 1155 47.17 1.26 42.84
CA HIS A 1155 46.68 2.20 41.83
C HIS A 1155 47.21 3.62 42.11
N PRO A 1156 47.09 4.58 41.18
CA PRO A 1156 47.72 5.91 41.29
C PRO A 1156 47.39 6.68 42.58
N HIS A 1157 46.24 6.44 43.22
CA HIS A 1157 45.77 7.21 44.38
C HIS A 1157 45.59 6.37 45.65
N PHE A 1158 46.29 5.23 45.79
CA PHE A 1158 46.05 4.27 46.87
C PHE A 1158 46.22 4.84 48.27
N LEU A 1159 47.11 5.81 48.46
CA LEU A 1159 47.34 6.46 49.75
C LEU A 1159 46.28 7.52 50.09
N GLN A 1160 45.57 8.04 49.07
CA GLN A 1160 44.47 8.97 49.27
C GLN A 1160 43.14 8.25 49.55
N GLU A 1161 43.00 7.01 49.07
CA GLU A 1161 41.75 6.24 49.14
C GLU A 1161 41.74 5.17 50.23
N ALA A 1162 42.87 4.51 50.50
CA ALA A 1162 42.95 3.45 51.50
C ALA A 1162 43.22 4.02 52.90
N PRO A 1163 42.46 3.62 53.94
CA PRO A 1163 42.78 3.98 55.32
C PRO A 1163 44.19 3.52 55.67
N ALA A 1164 44.95 4.34 56.41
CA ALA A 1164 46.34 4.04 56.76
C ALA A 1164 46.48 2.68 57.48
N GLU A 1165 45.48 2.29 58.29
CA GLU A 1165 45.44 0.97 58.92
C GLU A 1165 45.45 -0.20 57.94
N GLN A 1166 44.81 -0.03 56.77
CA GLN A 1166 44.74 -1.03 55.71
C GLN A 1166 46.03 -1.04 54.87
N VAL A 1167 46.62 0.13 54.60
CA VAL A 1167 47.93 0.22 53.93
C VAL A 1167 49.00 -0.50 54.74
N LEU A 1168 48.96 -0.41 56.08
CA LEU A 1168 49.86 -1.17 56.96
C LEU A 1168 49.70 -2.70 56.83
N GLN A 1169 48.60 -3.20 56.26
CA GLN A 1169 48.37 -4.62 55.99
C GLN A 1169 48.84 -5.07 54.61
N TYR A 1170 49.25 -4.16 53.71
CA TYR A 1170 49.61 -4.51 52.32
C TYR A 1170 50.68 -5.58 52.25
N GLY A 1171 51.67 -5.55 53.14
CA GLY A 1171 52.69 -6.61 53.23
C GLY A 1171 52.08 -8.00 53.45
N ARG A 1172 51.05 -8.11 54.30
CA ARG A 1172 50.34 -9.38 54.57
C ARG A 1172 49.48 -9.83 53.40
N TYR A 1173 48.78 -8.90 52.74
CA TYR A 1173 47.98 -9.21 51.54
C TYR A 1173 48.86 -9.73 50.39
N VAL A 1174 50.00 -9.08 50.16
CA VAL A 1174 50.97 -9.49 49.13
C VAL A 1174 51.63 -10.82 49.48
N GLU A 1175 51.96 -11.06 50.76
CA GLU A 1175 52.49 -12.37 51.20
C GLU A 1175 51.48 -13.51 50.99
N ALA A 1176 50.19 -13.26 51.26
CA ALA A 1176 49.13 -14.24 51.01
C ALA A 1176 48.99 -14.57 49.51
N LEU A 1177 49.13 -13.57 48.65
CA LEU A 1177 49.18 -13.75 47.19
C LEU A 1177 50.37 -14.60 46.74
N GLN A 1178 51.57 -14.36 47.30
CA GLN A 1178 52.75 -15.18 47.02
C GLN A 1178 52.50 -16.66 47.38
N LYS A 1179 51.93 -16.93 48.56
CA LYS A 1179 51.59 -18.30 48.99
C LYS A 1179 50.52 -18.97 48.11
N ARG A 1180 49.54 -18.21 47.63
CA ARG A 1180 48.56 -18.69 46.66
C ARG A 1180 49.23 -19.10 45.35
N LEU A 1181 50.18 -18.30 44.86
CA LEU A 1181 50.93 -18.57 43.63
C LEU A 1181 51.81 -19.82 43.74
N GLU A 1182 52.48 -20.03 44.88
CA GLU A 1182 53.28 -21.24 45.14
C GLU A 1182 52.44 -22.53 45.09
N ARG A 1183 51.20 -22.47 45.60
CA ARG A 1183 50.27 -23.61 45.67
C ARG A 1183 49.52 -23.89 44.38
N LEU A 1184 49.63 -23.01 43.39
CA LEU A 1184 48.97 -23.18 42.10
C LEU A 1184 49.52 -24.38 41.32
N ARG A 1185 50.74 -24.85 41.63
CA ARG A 1185 51.38 -26.05 41.07
C ARG A 1185 50.68 -27.33 41.55
N GLY A 1186 49.53 -27.65 40.94
CA GLY A 1186 48.79 -28.90 41.15
C GLY A 1186 47.32 -28.75 41.57
N GLY A 1187 46.76 -27.53 41.61
CA GLY A 1187 45.43 -27.27 42.19
C GLY A 1187 44.58 -26.20 41.49
N VAL A 1188 44.76 -25.99 40.18
CA VAL A 1188 44.04 -24.95 39.41
C VAL A 1188 42.51 -25.02 39.53
N PRO A 1189 41.85 -26.19 39.43
CA PRO A 1189 40.38 -26.26 39.53
C PRO A 1189 39.83 -25.82 40.89
N ARG A 1190 40.53 -26.14 41.98
CA ARG A 1190 40.12 -25.76 43.35
C ARG A 1190 40.26 -24.26 43.57
N ASP A 1191 41.33 -23.66 43.04
CA ASP A 1191 41.51 -22.20 43.08
C ASP A 1191 40.42 -21.50 42.26
N GLN A 1192 40.10 -21.98 41.06
CA GLN A 1192 39.02 -21.43 40.21
C GLN A 1192 37.65 -21.49 40.89
N GLN A 1193 37.34 -22.55 41.64
CA GLN A 1193 36.09 -22.64 42.40
C GLN A 1193 36.00 -21.56 43.49
N ALA A 1194 37.10 -21.31 44.22
CA ALA A 1194 37.17 -20.24 45.20
C ALA A 1194 37.12 -18.84 44.54
N VAL A 1195 37.73 -18.66 43.37
CA VAL A 1195 37.57 -17.44 42.56
C VAL A 1195 36.11 -17.22 42.19
N ALA A 1196 35.40 -18.25 41.73
CA ALA A 1196 33.99 -18.13 41.37
C ALA A 1196 33.09 -17.72 42.55
N GLN A 1197 33.39 -18.20 43.78
CA GLN A 1197 32.69 -17.74 44.99
C GLN A 1197 32.96 -16.27 45.29
N LEU A 1198 34.21 -15.85 45.17
CA LEU A 1198 34.64 -14.50 45.45
C LEU A 1198 34.12 -13.47 44.43
N GLN A 1199 34.13 -13.83 43.15
CA GLN A 1199 33.75 -12.95 42.05
C GLN A 1199 32.29 -12.48 42.13
N LYS A 1200 31.40 -13.25 42.79
CA LYS A 1200 30.02 -12.82 43.10
C LYS A 1200 29.94 -11.49 43.84
N TYR A 1201 30.93 -11.20 44.67
CA TYR A 1201 30.99 -10.02 45.52
C TYR A 1201 32.07 -9.03 45.05
N TRP A 1202 33.17 -9.52 44.49
CA TRP A 1202 34.26 -8.70 43.98
C TRP A 1202 33.92 -7.96 42.69
N GLN A 1203 33.17 -8.57 41.77
CA GLN A 1203 32.80 -7.94 40.50
C GLN A 1203 31.96 -6.66 40.69
N PRO A 1204 30.91 -6.64 41.54
CA PRO A 1204 30.20 -5.40 41.91
C PRO A 1204 31.12 -4.32 42.48
N VAL A 1205 32.09 -4.70 43.31
CA VAL A 1205 33.07 -3.76 43.87
C VAL A 1205 33.93 -3.15 42.76
N CYS A 1206 34.38 -3.94 41.78
CA CYS A 1206 35.10 -3.42 40.62
C CYS A 1206 34.23 -2.48 39.77
N GLU A 1207 32.95 -2.78 39.58
CA GLU A 1207 32.01 -1.90 38.88
C GLU A 1207 31.77 -0.58 39.63
N TRP A 1208 31.71 -0.62 40.97
CA TRP A 1208 31.68 0.59 41.78
C TRP A 1208 32.96 1.41 41.62
N GLN A 1209 34.14 0.78 41.58
CA GLN A 1209 35.43 1.48 41.42
C GLN A 1209 35.54 2.17 40.05
N GLN A 1210 34.88 1.65 39.02
CA GLN A 1210 34.85 2.27 37.68
C GLN A 1210 33.88 3.46 37.59
N LYS A 1211 32.79 3.44 38.37
CA LYS A 1211 31.72 4.44 38.30
C LYS A 1211 31.84 5.54 39.34
N LYS A 1212 32.52 5.26 40.44
CA LYS A 1212 32.59 6.11 41.62
C LYS A 1212 34.01 6.13 42.18
N THR A 1213 34.44 7.29 42.65
CA THR A 1213 35.68 7.38 43.45
C THR A 1213 35.46 6.67 44.79
N LEU A 1214 36.51 6.12 45.42
CA LEU A 1214 36.36 5.43 46.72
C LEU A 1214 35.78 6.37 47.81
N ALA A 1215 35.89 7.68 47.61
CA ALA A 1215 35.32 8.71 48.45
C ALA A 1215 33.78 8.76 48.39
N GLU A 1216 33.16 8.31 47.30
CA GLU A 1216 31.70 8.26 47.09
C GLU A 1216 31.08 6.95 47.58
N TRP A 1217 31.88 6.10 48.21
CA TRP A 1217 31.43 4.84 48.76
C TRP A 1217 30.90 5.02 50.18
N THR A 1218 29.78 4.37 50.45
CA THR A 1218 29.26 4.22 51.82
C THR A 1218 30.27 3.50 52.69
N ASP A 1219 30.17 3.68 54.01
CA ASP A 1219 31.05 2.99 54.95
C ASP A 1219 30.93 1.47 54.81
N ALA A 1220 29.72 0.94 54.57
CA ALA A 1220 29.50 -0.47 54.30
C ALA A 1220 30.20 -0.96 53.01
N GLN A 1221 30.22 -0.15 51.95
CA GLN A 1221 30.95 -0.46 50.71
C GLN A 1221 32.46 -0.50 50.93
N ARG A 1222 32.98 0.46 51.71
CA ARG A 1222 34.40 0.52 52.08
C ARG A 1222 34.78 -0.66 52.98
N GLU A 1223 33.95 -0.98 53.97
CA GLU A 1223 34.12 -2.13 54.85
C GLU A 1223 34.14 -3.43 54.05
N LEU A 1224 33.17 -3.62 53.14
CA LEU A 1224 33.08 -4.81 52.31
C LEU A 1224 34.35 -5.00 51.46
N ARG A 1225 34.86 -3.94 50.83
CA ARG A 1225 36.07 -3.99 50.01
C ARG A 1225 37.28 -4.52 50.77
N TRP A 1226 37.47 -4.12 52.03
CA TRP A 1226 38.59 -4.59 52.86
C TRP A 1226 38.31 -5.96 53.48
N LEU A 1227 37.06 -6.25 53.84
CA LEU A 1227 36.64 -7.57 54.32
C LEU A 1227 36.87 -8.65 53.24
N LEU A 1228 36.73 -8.30 51.96
CA LEU A 1228 37.06 -9.19 50.84
C LEU A 1228 38.56 -9.53 50.78
N GLU A 1229 39.48 -8.65 51.20
CA GLU A 1229 40.91 -8.99 51.30
C GLU A 1229 41.19 -10.00 52.42
N GLU A 1230 40.50 -9.87 53.55
CA GLU A 1230 40.56 -10.88 54.61
C GLU A 1230 40.00 -12.22 54.14
N TRP A 1231 38.89 -12.19 53.38
CA TRP A 1231 38.30 -13.41 52.85
C TRP A 1231 39.21 -14.07 51.80
N ARG A 1232 39.93 -13.28 50.99
CA ARG A 1232 40.96 -13.79 50.09
C ARG A 1232 42.05 -14.57 50.84
N ILE A 1233 42.52 -14.08 51.99
CA ILE A 1233 43.47 -14.82 52.83
C ILE A 1233 42.86 -16.16 53.30
N ALA A 1234 41.62 -16.14 53.78
CA ALA A 1234 40.92 -17.33 54.28
C ALA A 1234 40.68 -18.39 53.20
N LEU A 1235 40.37 -17.97 51.97
CA LEU A 1235 40.11 -18.85 50.83
C LEU A 1235 41.39 -19.44 50.24
N PHE A 1236 42.44 -18.63 50.11
CA PHE A 1236 43.58 -18.99 49.25
C PHE A 1236 44.89 -19.27 49.99
N ALA A 1237 45.07 -18.80 51.22
CA ALA A 1237 46.37 -18.79 51.91
C ALA A 1237 46.39 -19.50 53.28
N GLN A 1238 45.57 -20.53 53.51
CA GLN A 1238 45.53 -21.27 54.78
C GLN A 1238 46.87 -21.98 55.09
N PRO A 1239 47.54 -21.81 56.24
CA PRO A 1239 46.98 -21.44 57.54
C PRO A 1239 47.27 -19.98 57.96
N MET A 1240 47.48 -19.04 57.03
CA MET A 1240 47.60 -17.62 57.41
C MET A 1240 46.37 -17.17 58.18
N LYS A 1241 46.61 -16.50 59.31
CA LYS A 1241 45.54 -15.92 60.14
C LYS A 1241 45.02 -14.63 59.50
N THR A 1242 43.70 -14.48 59.47
CA THR A 1242 43.02 -13.23 59.11
C THR A 1242 43.05 -12.26 60.30
N ARG A 1243 42.94 -10.95 60.04
CA ARG A 1243 42.90 -9.90 61.08
C ARG A 1243 41.59 -9.98 61.88
N GLU A 1244 40.51 -10.32 61.19
CA GLU A 1244 39.20 -10.56 61.77
C GLU A 1244 38.59 -11.87 61.24
N PRO A 1245 37.68 -12.53 61.99
CA PRO A 1245 36.96 -13.70 61.51
C PRO A 1245 36.07 -13.33 60.30
N VAL A 1246 36.24 -14.05 59.20
CA VAL A 1246 35.51 -13.82 57.96
C VAL A 1246 34.98 -15.12 57.37
N SER A 1247 33.76 -15.09 56.85
CA SER A 1247 33.09 -16.20 56.18
C SER A 1247 32.24 -15.67 55.03
N GLU A 1248 31.87 -16.55 54.08
CA GLU A 1248 30.98 -16.16 52.98
C GLU A 1248 29.65 -15.57 53.49
N LYS A 1249 29.14 -16.06 54.62
CA LYS A 1249 27.90 -15.55 55.24
C LYS A 1249 28.04 -14.09 55.69
N LYS A 1250 29.14 -13.73 56.34
CA LYS A 1250 29.42 -12.36 56.80
C LYS A 1250 29.55 -11.40 55.61
N VAL A 1251 30.25 -11.84 54.55
CA VAL A 1251 30.38 -11.07 53.30
C VAL A 1251 29.02 -10.90 52.62
N ALA A 1252 28.19 -11.95 52.57
CA ALA A 1252 26.87 -11.90 51.95
C ALA A 1252 25.86 -11.03 52.71
N GLU A 1253 25.92 -11.00 54.04
CA GLU A 1253 25.09 -10.13 54.88
C GLU A 1253 25.44 -8.66 54.67
N LEU A 1254 26.73 -8.31 54.70
CA LEU A 1254 27.18 -6.95 54.42
C LEU A 1254 26.92 -6.53 52.97
N PHE A 1255 27.04 -7.44 52.00
CA PHE A 1255 26.70 -7.14 50.61
C PHE A 1255 25.20 -6.90 50.40
N ARG A 1256 24.34 -7.60 51.16
CA ARG A 1256 22.89 -7.38 51.11
C ARG A 1256 22.48 -6.03 51.71
N SER A 1257 23.18 -5.54 52.74
CA SER A 1257 22.87 -4.22 53.30
C SER A 1257 23.28 -3.05 52.40
N ILE A 1258 24.09 -3.30 51.37
CA ILE A 1258 24.50 -2.30 50.39
C ILE A 1258 23.56 -2.24 49.18
N LYS A 1259 22.83 -3.32 48.90
CA LYS A 1259 21.82 -3.39 47.84
C LYS A 1259 20.48 -2.88 48.35
#